data_AF-A0A327MAQ6-F1
#
_entry.id   AF-A0A327MAQ6-F1
#
_cell.length_a   1.000
_cell.length_b   1.000
_cell.length_c   1.000
_cell.angle_alpha   90.00
_cell.angle_beta   90.00
_cell.angle_gamma   90.00
#
_symmetry.space_group_name_H-M   'P 1'
#
loop_
_entity.id
_entity.type
_entity.pdbx_description
1 polymer ?
#
loop_
_entity_poly.entity_id
_entity_poly.type
_entity_poly.pdbx_seq_one_letter_code
_entity_poly.pdbx_strand_id
1 'polypeptide(L)'
;MRPSFCSSRNRRRSSWSIGPNLSWGMGRSRSTDSMQRYQIRTKFGPRRDNPAIALANGAPAMPCPPVPPFARVLDGTPAPTPSRAAITAMTRAPEPDCLARLLPEAALPPPLAAAAEATARRLVEALRRKGARGMVEGLVQEFSLSSQEGVALMCLAEALLRIPDTATRDALIRDKIGGGDWRAHLGHSPSLFVNAATWGLVVTGRLAASGASEAGLSAALTRLIARGGEPVIRRGVDLAMRMMGEQFVTGQTIDEALARSRRMEARGFRHSYDMLGEAAATAEDAERYRRDYEAAIHAIGRAAGGRGAYDGPGISVKLSALHPRYARSQRGRVMGELLPRLAALAGLARRYEIGLNIDAEEADRLELSLDLLEALCADPALEGWNGLGFVVQAYQKRAPQVVEHLIDLARRSRHRLMLRLVKGAYWDSEIKRAQQEGLADYPVYTRKAHTDVAYLACARRLLAAREAVFPQFATHNAQTLASIHALAGPDFRLGDWEFQCLHGMGEPLYEEVVGPARLGRPCRIYAPVGTHATLLAYLVRRLLENGANSSFVHRIQDAAVPAEALVTPPDRIVAAETPPGAPHPRIPLPSDLLGPARRNSAGLDLNDEAVLAAPAPALRESAARDWQAAPMLARDLPGGAARALHNPADRADRLGTVMEATPAQIDQALEDALAAAGDWARLPPAARAACLSRAADRMEAGRVPLLGLLMREAGKSLANAVGEVREAVDFLRYYAAQATRDLDPGTHRPLGPVACISPWNFPLAIFTGQVAAALAAGNTVLAKPAEETPLIAAQAVALLQAAGIPRAALQLLPGDGAVGAALVADARIRGVMFTGSTAVAKGIQRVLAARLNPDGAPVPLIAETGGQNAMIVDSSALAEQVVADVLVSAFDSAGQRCSALRLLCLQEDAAERVLSMLRGAMAELTIGNPDRLATDIGPVITAEARDAILGHVARMRAAGHRVHQASLPADCARGSFVPPTLIEIDDIAALGPEVFGPVLHVLRFRREGLEALLEAVNATGYGLTFGVQSRLDETVARVTARAGAGNLYVNRSMIGAVVGVQPFGGHGLSGTGPKAGGPLVLRRLLAAAPMGPGLPGGCAPAAAGLWASWLAARGQAAAAARAAAMQQATPLGLALDLPLEGPGLVGERNRYTTAPRGTVRCVAAEPGALLDLVSAALATGNRAALDAGVLAALPGLPPELTGWIALAEGAEDAVLVAGPDALALRWAGALAAREGAILPLLRARPDGGVALDMLVRETAISTNTAAAGGNAQLMAIG
;
A
#
# COMPACT_ATOMS: atom_id res chain seq x y z
N MET A 1 21.23 -57.05 -20.35
CA MET A 1 21.54 -57.97 -21.47
C MET A 1 22.13 -57.18 -22.64
N ARG A 2 22.70 -57.85 -23.65
CA ARG A 2 23.25 -57.33 -24.92
C ARG A 2 22.44 -57.95 -26.09
N PRO A 3 22.62 -57.64 -27.41
CA PRO A 3 23.82 -57.17 -28.15
C PRO A 3 23.52 -55.92 -29.06
N SER A 4 24.28 -55.45 -30.07
CA SER A 4 25.39 -55.99 -30.90
C SER A 4 26.32 -54.89 -31.51
N PHE A 5 27.64 -55.20 -31.65
CA PHE A 5 28.57 -55.01 -32.80
C PHE A 5 28.41 -53.87 -33.85
N CYS A 6 29.44 -53.26 -34.50
CA CYS A 6 30.93 -53.17 -34.41
C CYS A 6 31.45 -52.15 -35.52
N SER A 7 32.70 -51.91 -35.98
CA SER A 7 34.10 -52.36 -35.70
C SER A 7 35.17 -51.38 -36.30
N SER A 8 36.43 -51.43 -35.81
CA SER A 8 37.72 -50.93 -36.43
C SER A 8 37.91 -49.40 -36.73
N ARG A 9 39.06 -48.70 -36.62
CA ARG A 9 40.53 -48.86 -36.30
C ARG A 9 41.54 -48.69 -37.47
N ASN A 10 42.75 -48.17 -37.10
CA ASN A 10 44.02 -47.92 -37.86
C ASN A 10 44.12 -46.59 -38.64
N ARG A 11 45.27 -45.88 -38.74
CA ARG A 11 46.70 -45.98 -38.26
C ARG A 11 47.20 -44.52 -37.96
N ARG A 12 48.07 -44.19 -36.98
CA ARG A 12 49.57 -44.32 -36.88
C ARG A 12 50.32 -43.76 -38.11
N ARG A 13 51.45 -43.01 -38.04
CA ARG A 13 52.41 -42.46 -37.03
C ARG A 13 52.90 -41.07 -37.58
N SER A 14 53.84 -40.23 -37.10
CA SER A 14 55.11 -40.23 -36.32
C SER A 14 55.60 -38.74 -36.25
N SER A 15 56.62 -38.25 -35.53
CA SER A 15 57.39 -38.67 -34.33
C SER A 15 58.48 -37.63 -33.97
N TRP A 16 58.60 -37.23 -32.68
CA TRP A 16 59.85 -36.78 -32.00
C TRP A 16 60.50 -35.42 -32.46
N SER A 17 61.31 -34.67 -31.68
CA SER A 17 61.64 -34.64 -30.23
C SER A 17 62.56 -33.43 -29.85
N ILE A 18 62.73 -33.16 -28.53
CA ILE A 18 63.82 -32.37 -27.86
C ILE A 18 63.66 -30.81 -27.84
N GLY A 19 64.10 -30.18 -26.73
CA GLY A 19 64.17 -28.71 -26.48
C GLY A 19 65.63 -28.18 -26.51
N PRO A 20 66.17 -27.38 -25.55
CA PRO A 20 65.55 -26.86 -24.30
C PRO A 20 65.96 -25.40 -23.84
N ASN A 21 65.45 -25.00 -22.65
CA ASN A 21 66.15 -24.25 -21.56
C ASN A 21 66.44 -22.72 -21.54
N LEU A 22 66.35 -22.17 -20.30
CA LEU A 22 67.08 -21.02 -19.67
C LEU A 22 66.79 -19.58 -20.20
N SER A 23 66.95 -18.47 -19.44
CA SER A 23 67.01 -18.23 -17.98
C SER A 23 67.04 -16.73 -17.61
N TRP A 24 66.38 -16.32 -16.50
CA TRP A 24 66.69 -15.22 -15.56
C TRP A 24 67.09 -13.79 -16.04
N GLY A 25 66.55 -12.74 -15.39
CA GLY A 25 67.08 -11.37 -15.48
C GLY A 25 66.28 -10.31 -14.70
N MET A 26 66.97 -9.43 -13.94
CA MET A 26 66.38 -8.25 -13.26
C MET A 26 66.61 -6.97 -14.08
N GLY A 27 65.82 -5.91 -13.90
CA GLY A 27 66.18 -4.60 -14.48
C GLY A 27 65.18 -3.46 -14.28
N ARG A 28 65.57 -2.44 -13.50
CA ARG A 28 64.77 -1.26 -13.09
C ARG A 28 64.37 -0.27 -14.21
N SER A 29 63.30 0.47 -13.90
CA SER A 29 63.11 1.93 -14.04
C SER A 29 62.88 2.63 -15.39
N ARG A 30 61.70 3.29 -15.43
CA ARG A 30 61.41 4.70 -15.79
C ARG A 30 61.49 5.19 -17.26
N SER A 31 60.29 5.65 -17.67
CA SER A 31 59.96 6.96 -18.26
C SER A 31 60.23 7.28 -19.74
N THR A 32 59.20 7.91 -20.34
CA THR A 32 59.21 8.94 -21.41
C THR A 32 59.80 8.57 -22.78
N ASP A 33 59.22 8.97 -23.92
CA ASP A 33 57.93 9.58 -24.28
C ASP A 33 57.87 9.57 -25.84
N SER A 34 56.85 10.19 -26.43
CA SER A 34 56.81 10.72 -27.80
C SER A 34 56.66 9.72 -28.97
N MET A 35 55.40 9.71 -29.46
CA MET A 35 55.00 9.84 -30.87
C MET A 35 56.09 9.77 -31.98
N GLN A 36 55.79 9.09 -33.09
CA GLN A 36 55.18 9.74 -34.28
C GLN A 36 54.94 8.77 -35.47
N ARG A 37 53.75 8.90 -36.11
CA ARG A 37 53.48 8.98 -37.59
C ARG A 37 53.94 7.83 -38.53
N TYR A 38 53.28 7.51 -39.66
CA TYR A 38 51.92 7.73 -40.22
C TYR A 38 51.75 6.81 -41.46
N GLN A 39 50.63 6.93 -42.22
CA GLN A 39 50.32 6.23 -43.50
C GLN A 39 49.96 4.73 -43.35
N ILE A 40 48.78 4.19 -43.70
CA ILE A 40 47.70 4.45 -44.69
C ILE A 40 47.94 3.83 -46.08
N ARG A 41 47.32 2.64 -46.34
CA ARG A 41 46.48 2.36 -47.53
C ARG A 41 45.81 0.95 -47.52
N THR A 42 44.56 0.93 -47.05
CA THR A 42 43.34 0.50 -47.79
C THR A 42 43.35 -0.72 -48.75
N LYS A 43 42.45 -1.68 -48.51
CA LYS A 43 41.53 -2.29 -49.51
C LYS A 43 40.27 -2.85 -48.84
N PHE A 44 39.22 -3.13 -49.62
CA PHE A 44 37.85 -3.41 -49.14
C PHE A 44 37.54 -4.92 -48.90
N GLY A 45 36.42 -5.22 -48.22
CA GLY A 45 35.98 -6.58 -47.82
C GLY A 45 35.27 -7.40 -48.94
N PRO A 46 34.27 -8.27 -48.65
CA PRO A 46 33.20 -8.07 -47.64
C PRO A 46 32.67 -9.31 -46.84
N ARG A 47 31.91 -9.01 -45.76
CA ARG A 47 30.76 -9.75 -45.15
C ARG A 47 30.89 -11.17 -44.56
N ARG A 48 30.33 -11.31 -43.33
CA ARG A 48 29.64 -12.48 -42.72
C ARG A 48 30.52 -13.72 -42.41
N ASP A 49 30.36 -14.45 -41.29
CA ASP A 49 29.25 -14.56 -40.30
C ASP A 49 29.72 -14.58 -38.82
N ASN A 50 28.78 -14.75 -37.89
CA ASN A 50 28.92 -14.62 -36.43
C ASN A 50 29.18 -15.99 -35.72
N PRO A 51 30.31 -16.20 -35.02
CA PRO A 51 30.56 -17.41 -34.24
C PRO A 51 30.06 -17.28 -32.79
N ALA A 52 29.30 -18.26 -32.31
CA ALA A 52 28.89 -18.34 -30.90
C ALA A 52 30.10 -18.62 -29.99
N ILE A 53 30.21 -17.92 -28.86
CA ILE A 53 31.20 -18.20 -27.82
C ILE A 53 30.72 -19.40 -27.01
N ALA A 54 31.49 -20.49 -27.03
CA ALA A 54 31.20 -21.69 -26.27
C ALA A 54 31.41 -21.49 -24.76
N LEU A 55 30.57 -22.10 -23.95
CA LEU A 55 30.71 -22.13 -22.49
C LEU A 55 31.99 -22.89 -22.10
N ALA A 56 32.95 -22.19 -21.50
CA ALA A 56 34.10 -22.82 -20.86
C ALA A 56 33.70 -23.43 -19.51
N ASN A 57 34.07 -24.70 -19.26
CA ASN A 57 33.75 -25.38 -18.02
C ASN A 57 34.37 -24.67 -16.81
N GLY A 58 33.58 -24.43 -15.77
CA GLY A 58 34.02 -23.71 -14.59
C GLY A 58 35.02 -24.49 -13.73
N ALA A 59 36.08 -23.82 -13.29
CA ALA A 59 36.73 -24.17 -12.04
C ALA A 59 35.78 -23.88 -10.86
N PRO A 60 35.78 -24.67 -9.77
CA PRO A 60 34.99 -24.35 -8.59
C PRO A 60 35.47 -23.01 -8.02
N ALA A 61 34.57 -22.03 -7.92
CA ALA A 61 34.86 -20.78 -7.23
C ALA A 61 35.17 -21.11 -5.76
N MET A 62 36.27 -20.57 -5.22
CA MET A 62 36.58 -20.75 -3.80
C MET A 62 35.44 -20.16 -2.96
N PRO A 63 34.99 -20.85 -1.89
CA PRO A 63 33.92 -20.35 -1.05
C PRO A 63 34.34 -19.01 -0.44
N CYS A 64 33.57 -17.96 -0.71
CA CYS A 64 33.74 -16.66 -0.06
C CYS A 64 33.57 -16.86 1.46
N PRO A 65 34.44 -16.28 2.31
CA PRO A 65 34.32 -16.44 3.76
C PRO A 65 32.95 -15.95 4.26
N PRO A 66 32.37 -16.60 5.28
CA PRO A 66 31.04 -16.26 5.77
C PRO A 66 31.01 -14.82 6.28
N VAL A 67 30.12 -14.01 5.69
CA VAL A 67 29.87 -12.63 6.11
C VAL A 67 29.01 -12.69 7.38
N PRO A 68 29.40 -12.03 8.49
CA PRO A 68 28.56 -12.00 9.70
C PRO A 68 27.19 -11.37 9.43
N PRO A 69 26.09 -11.90 10.00
CA PRO A 69 24.75 -11.36 9.75
C PRO A 69 24.65 -9.87 10.10
N PHE A 70 23.94 -9.12 9.24
CA PHE A 70 23.78 -7.66 9.33
C PHE A 70 25.08 -6.84 9.24
N ALA A 71 26.23 -7.45 8.90
CA ALA A 71 27.44 -6.68 8.55
C ALA A 71 27.24 -5.82 7.30
N ARG A 72 26.31 -6.23 6.41
CA ARG A 72 25.99 -5.59 5.13
C ARG A 72 24.60 -4.93 5.09
N VAL A 73 23.99 -4.70 6.25
CA VAL A 73 22.59 -4.21 6.34
C VAL A 73 22.39 -2.86 5.65
N LEU A 74 23.40 -1.98 5.64
CA LEU A 74 23.42 -0.67 4.96
C LEU A 74 24.58 -0.55 3.95
N ASP A 75 24.93 -1.63 3.26
CA ASP A 75 26.11 -1.70 2.37
C ASP A 75 26.25 -0.49 1.43
N GLY A 76 27.45 0.10 1.38
CA GLY A 76 27.80 1.24 0.53
C GLY A 76 27.31 2.62 0.99
N THR A 77 26.59 2.73 2.11
CA THR A 77 26.14 4.02 2.67
C THR A 77 27.35 4.80 3.25
N PRO A 78 27.67 6.02 2.79
CA PRO A 78 28.74 6.83 3.36
C PRO A 78 28.34 7.40 4.73
N ALA A 79 29.33 7.77 5.55
CA ALA A 79 29.05 8.56 6.75
C ALA A 79 28.50 9.95 6.35
N PRO A 80 27.40 10.43 6.95
CA PRO A 80 26.81 11.70 6.57
C PRO A 80 27.73 12.86 6.94
N THR A 81 27.87 13.84 6.04
CA THR A 81 28.52 15.11 6.33
C THR A 81 27.68 15.92 7.32
N PRO A 82 28.24 16.91 8.05
CA PRO A 82 27.46 17.73 8.97
C PRO A 82 26.25 18.43 8.34
N SER A 83 26.35 18.86 7.07
CA SER A 83 25.22 19.46 6.34
C SER A 83 24.16 18.43 5.93
N ARG A 84 24.56 17.21 5.57
CA ARG A 84 23.61 16.11 5.31
C ARG A 84 22.92 15.66 6.59
N ALA A 85 23.65 15.50 7.71
CA ALA A 85 23.05 15.19 9.01
C ALA A 85 22.06 16.27 9.49
N ALA A 86 22.30 17.55 9.19
CA ALA A 86 21.36 18.63 9.46
C ALA A 86 20.08 18.57 8.60
N ILE A 87 20.16 18.03 7.39
CA ILE A 87 18.99 17.72 6.54
C ILE A 87 18.20 16.56 7.16
N THR A 88 18.85 15.43 7.45
CA THR A 88 18.18 14.25 8.03
C THR A 88 17.54 14.56 9.40
N ALA A 89 18.20 15.38 10.24
CA ALA A 89 17.64 15.82 11.53
C ALA A 89 16.34 16.64 11.40
N MET A 90 16.04 17.18 10.20
CA MET A 90 14.83 17.93 9.91
C MET A 90 13.77 17.12 9.15
N THR A 91 14.00 15.82 8.84
CA THR A 91 13.05 14.98 8.07
C THR A 91 11.66 14.99 8.68
N ARG A 92 11.54 14.87 10.01
CA ARG A 92 10.25 14.79 10.73
C ARG A 92 10.28 15.63 12.02
N ALA A 93 10.92 16.79 11.97
CA ALA A 93 10.98 17.71 13.09
C ALA A 93 9.56 18.27 13.43
N PRO A 94 9.29 18.65 14.70
CA PRO A 94 8.00 19.25 15.06
C PRO A 94 7.72 20.51 14.26
N GLU A 95 6.50 20.64 13.76
CA GLU A 95 6.10 21.77 12.90
C GLU A 95 6.26 23.15 13.59
N PRO A 96 5.86 23.37 14.86
CA PRO A 96 6.09 24.66 15.54
C PRO A 96 7.58 25.03 15.66
N ASP A 97 8.46 24.07 15.94
CA ASP A 97 9.91 24.29 16.05
C ASP A 97 10.53 24.73 14.72
N CYS A 98 9.96 24.26 13.61
CA CYS A 98 10.34 24.71 12.27
C CYS A 98 9.91 26.16 12.04
N LEU A 99 8.67 26.52 12.37
CA LEU A 99 8.12 27.85 12.12
C LEU A 99 8.75 28.92 13.02
N ALA A 100 9.02 28.61 14.29
CA ALA A 100 9.70 29.50 15.22
C ALA A 100 11.07 29.96 14.71
N ARG A 101 11.78 29.12 13.95
CA ARG A 101 13.06 29.44 13.30
C ARG A 101 12.89 30.26 12.01
N LEU A 102 11.84 29.98 11.23
CA LEU A 102 11.66 30.54 9.88
C LEU A 102 10.88 31.85 9.82
N LEU A 103 10.00 32.13 10.79
CA LEU A 103 9.19 33.36 10.81
C LEU A 103 10.04 34.66 10.79
N PRO A 104 11.10 34.81 11.61
CA PRO A 104 11.98 35.98 11.53
C PRO A 104 12.74 36.11 10.20
N GLU A 105 13.00 34.98 9.52
CA GLU A 105 13.70 34.94 8.24
C GLU A 105 12.76 35.17 7.04
N ALA A 106 11.47 34.85 7.16
CA ALA A 106 10.48 35.16 6.14
C ALA A 106 10.02 36.62 6.19
N ALA A 107 9.79 37.16 7.39
CA ALA A 107 9.19 38.47 7.63
C ALA A 107 9.92 39.63 6.93
N LEU A 108 9.19 40.47 6.21
CA LEU A 108 9.74 41.62 5.48
C LEU A 108 9.79 42.86 6.37
N PRO A 109 10.85 43.69 6.30
CA PRO A 109 10.85 45.03 6.89
C PRO A 109 9.62 45.85 6.42
N PRO A 110 8.95 46.64 7.28
CA PRO A 110 7.65 47.23 6.94
C PRO A 110 7.57 48.01 5.61
N PRO A 111 8.59 48.78 5.18
CA PRO A 111 8.57 49.43 3.85
C PRO A 111 8.57 48.44 2.68
N LEU A 112 9.30 47.33 2.80
CA LEU A 112 9.35 46.26 1.79
C LEU A 112 8.08 45.41 1.82
N ALA A 113 7.48 45.19 3.00
CA ALA A 113 6.17 44.55 3.13
C ALA A 113 5.10 45.35 2.38
N ALA A 114 4.99 46.66 2.64
CA ALA A 114 4.04 47.55 1.97
C ALA A 114 4.25 47.60 0.43
N ALA A 115 5.51 47.65 -0.03
CA ALA A 115 5.83 47.61 -1.46
C ALA A 115 5.47 46.26 -2.11
N ALA A 116 5.66 45.14 -1.41
CA ALA A 116 5.24 43.82 -1.86
C ALA A 116 3.71 43.70 -1.90
N GLU A 117 2.99 44.15 -0.87
CA GLU A 117 1.52 44.13 -0.81
C GLU A 117 0.89 44.98 -1.92
N ALA A 118 1.42 46.19 -2.16
CA ALA A 118 0.98 47.05 -3.26
C ALA A 118 1.24 46.42 -4.64
N THR A 119 2.41 45.78 -4.83
CA THR A 119 2.75 45.08 -6.06
C THR A 119 1.86 43.85 -6.28
N ALA A 120 1.61 43.06 -5.23
CA ALA A 120 0.72 41.91 -5.26
C ALA A 120 -0.71 42.32 -5.62
N ARG A 121 -1.20 43.43 -5.03
CA ARG A 121 -2.54 44.00 -5.31
C ARG A 121 -2.67 44.40 -6.78
N ARG A 122 -1.70 45.13 -7.32
CA ARG A 122 -1.65 45.51 -8.75
C ARG A 122 -1.67 44.29 -9.69
N LEU A 123 -0.98 43.21 -9.33
CA LEU A 123 -0.96 41.95 -10.09
C LEU A 123 -2.30 41.20 -10.00
N VAL A 124 -2.90 41.11 -8.81
CA VAL A 124 -4.24 40.55 -8.55
C VAL A 124 -5.32 41.29 -9.36
N GLU A 125 -5.27 42.62 -9.39
CA GLU A 125 -6.20 43.47 -10.14
C GLU A 125 -5.97 43.41 -11.66
N ALA A 126 -4.73 43.20 -12.12
CA ALA A 126 -4.44 42.96 -13.53
C ALA A 126 -4.97 41.58 -13.99
N LEU A 127 -4.76 40.53 -13.20
CA LEU A 127 -5.32 39.20 -13.45
C LEU A 127 -6.85 39.23 -13.52
N ARG A 128 -7.52 39.83 -12.51
CA ARG A 128 -8.99 39.94 -12.50
C ARG A 128 -9.55 40.75 -13.67
N ARG A 129 -8.83 41.77 -14.17
CA ARG A 129 -9.24 42.54 -15.36
C ARG A 129 -9.03 41.83 -16.70
N LYS A 130 -8.07 40.90 -16.81
CA LYS A 130 -7.88 40.10 -18.05
C LYS A 130 -9.05 39.15 -18.32
N GLY A 131 -9.66 38.62 -17.25
CA GLY A 131 -10.71 37.61 -17.32
C GLY A 131 -10.19 36.23 -17.72
N ALA A 132 -10.97 35.20 -17.42
CA ALA A 132 -10.64 33.81 -17.74
C ALA A 132 -11.04 33.45 -19.18
N ARG A 133 -10.35 34.04 -20.19
CA ARG A 133 -10.54 33.72 -21.62
C ARG A 133 -10.00 32.31 -21.94
N GLY A 134 -10.79 31.28 -21.62
CA GLY A 134 -10.47 29.88 -21.90
C GLY A 134 -11.06 29.44 -23.24
N MET A 135 -10.34 28.63 -24.02
CA MET A 135 -10.85 28.11 -25.30
C MET A 135 -12.15 27.30 -25.14
N VAL A 136 -12.40 26.74 -23.95
CA VAL A 136 -13.59 25.94 -23.63
C VAL A 136 -14.90 26.74 -23.67
N GLU A 137 -14.85 28.08 -23.58
CA GLU A 137 -16.02 28.93 -23.91
C GLU A 137 -16.51 28.69 -25.37
N GLY A 138 -15.60 28.34 -26.29
CA GLY A 138 -15.94 27.96 -27.66
C GLY A 138 -16.66 26.61 -27.77
N LEU A 139 -16.25 25.61 -26.98
CA LEU A 139 -16.93 24.30 -26.90
C LEU A 139 -18.39 24.47 -26.43
N VAL A 140 -18.60 25.35 -25.44
CA VAL A 140 -19.90 25.69 -24.89
C VAL A 140 -20.79 26.36 -25.94
N GLN A 141 -20.23 27.26 -26.76
CA GLN A 141 -20.95 27.94 -27.84
C GLN A 141 -21.28 27.01 -29.02
N GLU A 142 -20.31 26.20 -29.50
CA GLU A 142 -20.48 25.33 -30.67
C GLU A 142 -21.61 24.28 -30.48
N PHE A 143 -21.73 23.72 -29.27
CA PHE A 143 -22.75 22.72 -28.94
C PHE A 143 -23.96 23.29 -28.16
N SER A 144 -24.02 24.62 -28.01
CA SER A 144 -25.04 25.33 -27.20
C SER A 144 -25.24 24.72 -25.80
N LEU A 145 -24.13 24.39 -25.14
CA LEU A 145 -24.13 23.77 -23.81
C LEU A 145 -24.51 24.82 -22.75
N SER A 146 -25.20 24.40 -21.70
CA SER A 146 -25.17 25.17 -20.45
C SER A 146 -23.81 25.05 -19.76
N SER A 147 -23.48 26.01 -18.89
CA SER A 147 -22.28 25.98 -18.03
C SER A 147 -22.06 24.63 -17.34
N GLN A 148 -23.12 23.97 -16.87
CA GLN A 148 -23.03 22.66 -16.20
C GLN A 148 -22.86 21.49 -17.18
N GLU A 149 -23.45 21.58 -18.37
CA GLU A 149 -23.32 20.57 -19.43
C GLU A 149 -21.87 20.49 -19.95
N GLY A 150 -21.22 21.65 -20.15
CA GLY A 150 -19.80 21.69 -20.52
C GLY A 150 -18.87 21.10 -19.45
N VAL A 151 -19.11 21.38 -18.17
CA VAL A 151 -18.32 20.82 -17.06
C VAL A 151 -18.43 19.30 -17.01
N ALA A 152 -19.66 18.78 -17.07
CA ALA A 152 -19.87 17.34 -17.02
C ALA A 152 -19.28 16.61 -18.25
N LEU A 153 -19.37 17.23 -19.43
CA LEU A 153 -18.76 16.73 -20.66
C LEU A 153 -17.22 16.65 -20.56
N MET A 154 -16.55 17.65 -19.98
CA MET A 154 -15.10 17.61 -19.78
C MET A 154 -14.67 16.52 -18.78
N CYS A 155 -15.36 16.37 -17.65
CA CYS A 155 -15.08 15.28 -16.70
C CYS A 155 -15.25 13.89 -17.34
N LEU A 156 -16.31 13.71 -18.15
CA LEU A 156 -16.55 12.47 -18.88
C LEU A 156 -15.49 12.21 -19.96
N ALA A 157 -15.06 13.25 -20.69
CA ALA A 157 -13.99 13.15 -21.68
C ALA A 157 -12.65 12.72 -21.06
N GLU A 158 -12.28 13.27 -19.91
CA GLU A 158 -11.06 12.91 -19.17
C GLU A 158 -11.06 11.43 -18.72
N ALA A 159 -12.22 10.90 -18.37
CA ALA A 159 -12.39 9.52 -17.92
C ALA A 159 -12.42 8.52 -19.09
N LEU A 160 -13.17 8.81 -20.16
CA LEU A 160 -13.24 7.98 -21.37
C LEU A 160 -11.90 7.87 -22.10
N LEU A 161 -11.09 8.93 -22.06
CA LEU A 161 -9.75 8.99 -22.64
C LEU A 161 -8.77 7.92 -22.14
N ARG A 162 -9.03 7.35 -20.96
CA ARG A 162 -8.13 6.41 -20.27
C ARG A 162 -8.41 4.94 -20.61
N ILE A 163 -9.54 4.65 -21.26
CA ILE A 163 -10.06 3.30 -21.49
C ILE A 163 -9.88 2.94 -22.98
N PRO A 164 -9.15 1.87 -23.33
CA PRO A 164 -8.77 1.59 -24.72
C PRO A 164 -9.91 1.00 -25.56
N ASP A 165 -10.72 0.11 -25.00
CA ASP A 165 -11.78 -0.60 -25.71
C ASP A 165 -13.11 0.17 -25.69
N THR A 166 -14.05 -0.25 -26.55
CA THR A 166 -15.35 0.42 -26.65
C THR A 166 -16.33 -0.07 -25.59
N ALA A 167 -16.39 -1.36 -25.27
CA ALA A 167 -17.39 -1.92 -24.35
C ALA A 167 -17.28 -1.35 -22.92
N THR A 168 -16.06 -1.07 -22.46
CA THR A 168 -15.75 -0.52 -21.14
C THR A 168 -15.89 1.01 -21.11
N ARG A 169 -15.67 1.70 -22.25
CA ARG A 169 -16.08 3.11 -22.42
C ARG A 169 -17.59 3.26 -22.39
N ASP A 170 -18.31 2.39 -23.07
CA ASP A 170 -19.77 2.36 -23.06
C ASP A 170 -20.31 1.95 -21.67
N ALA A 171 -19.56 1.14 -20.91
CA ALA A 171 -19.86 0.84 -19.51
C ALA A 171 -19.66 2.06 -18.61
N LEU A 172 -18.55 2.80 -18.74
CA LEU A 172 -18.36 4.09 -18.04
C LEU A 172 -19.48 5.08 -18.38
N ILE A 173 -19.91 5.14 -19.65
CA ILE A 173 -21.07 5.92 -20.06
C ILE A 173 -22.30 5.44 -19.27
N ARG A 174 -22.68 4.16 -19.33
CA ARG A 174 -23.87 3.63 -18.66
C ARG A 174 -23.85 3.81 -17.13
N ASP A 175 -22.74 3.48 -16.46
CA ASP A 175 -22.51 3.66 -15.02
C ASP A 175 -22.80 5.10 -14.57
N LYS A 176 -22.47 6.09 -15.41
CA LYS A 176 -22.55 7.52 -15.07
C LYS A 176 -23.72 8.28 -15.70
N ILE A 177 -24.48 7.67 -16.61
CA ILE A 177 -25.54 8.33 -17.41
C ILE A 177 -26.85 7.53 -17.45
N GLY A 178 -26.80 6.19 -17.40
CA GLY A 178 -27.92 5.32 -17.81
C GLY A 178 -28.95 4.97 -16.73
N GLY A 179 -28.68 5.29 -15.45
CA GLY A 179 -29.53 4.91 -14.32
C GLY A 179 -30.56 5.97 -13.94
N GLY A 180 -31.85 5.68 -14.13
CA GLY A 180 -32.96 6.62 -13.83
C GLY A 180 -33.17 6.97 -12.36
N ASP A 181 -32.60 6.21 -11.41
CA ASP A 181 -32.67 6.49 -9.96
C ASP A 181 -31.28 6.60 -9.31
N TRP A 182 -30.63 7.72 -9.61
CA TRP A 182 -29.35 8.13 -9.03
C TRP A 182 -29.43 8.43 -7.52
N ARG A 183 -30.62 8.67 -6.95
CA ARG A 183 -30.77 9.10 -5.55
C ARG A 183 -30.39 8.01 -4.54
N ALA A 184 -30.58 6.74 -4.90
CA ALA A 184 -30.19 5.60 -4.07
C ALA A 184 -28.65 5.49 -3.86
N HIS A 185 -27.84 6.15 -4.67
CA HIS A 185 -26.38 5.96 -4.73
C HIS A 185 -25.56 7.13 -4.16
N LEU A 186 -26.20 8.26 -3.83
CA LEU A 186 -25.55 9.53 -3.44
C LEU A 186 -24.65 9.49 -2.19
N GLY A 187 -24.73 8.45 -1.36
CA GLY A 187 -24.08 8.45 -0.05
C GLY A 187 -22.61 8.01 -0.02
N HIS A 188 -22.08 7.37 -1.08
CA HIS A 188 -20.95 6.43 -0.90
C HIS A 188 -19.83 6.39 -1.95
N SER A 189 -19.97 6.98 -3.14
CA SER A 189 -18.97 6.88 -4.23
C SER A 189 -17.99 8.06 -4.29
N PRO A 190 -16.76 7.88 -4.82
CA PRO A 190 -15.89 8.99 -5.22
C PRO A 190 -16.46 9.67 -6.47
N SER A 191 -16.59 11.00 -6.44
CA SER A 191 -17.32 11.72 -7.49
C SER A 191 -16.57 11.78 -8.83
N LEU A 192 -17.29 11.53 -9.93
CA LEU A 192 -16.87 11.92 -11.30
C LEU A 192 -16.58 13.44 -11.39
N PHE A 193 -17.15 14.20 -10.47
CA PHE A 193 -17.10 15.65 -10.38
C PHE A 193 -16.09 16.15 -9.34
N VAL A 194 -15.14 15.33 -8.86
CA VAL A 194 -13.99 15.79 -8.04
C VAL A 194 -13.24 16.94 -8.72
N ASN A 195 -12.99 16.83 -10.04
CA ASN A 195 -12.36 17.89 -10.84
C ASN A 195 -13.38 18.94 -11.35
N ALA A 196 -14.67 18.87 -11.01
CA ALA A 196 -15.68 19.77 -11.56
C ALA A 196 -15.62 21.20 -11.03
N ALA A 197 -14.95 21.45 -9.90
CA ALA A 197 -14.56 22.80 -9.51
C ALA A 197 -13.58 23.38 -10.55
N THR A 198 -12.53 22.62 -10.88
CA THR A 198 -11.50 22.98 -11.87
C THR A 198 -12.07 23.09 -13.28
N TRP A 199 -12.91 22.15 -13.70
CA TRP A 199 -13.59 22.23 -15.00
C TRP A 199 -14.64 23.35 -15.02
N GLY A 200 -15.35 23.64 -13.92
CA GLY A 200 -16.24 24.80 -13.79
C GLY A 200 -15.50 26.12 -13.97
N LEU A 201 -14.30 26.23 -13.40
CA LEU A 201 -13.37 27.33 -13.58
C LEU A 201 -13.03 27.56 -15.06
N VAL A 202 -12.69 26.47 -15.77
CA VAL A 202 -12.26 26.47 -17.18
C VAL A 202 -13.41 26.69 -18.17
N VAL A 203 -14.60 26.14 -17.88
CA VAL A 203 -15.78 26.17 -18.76
C VAL A 203 -16.58 27.48 -18.61
N THR A 204 -16.54 28.11 -17.43
CA THR A 204 -17.50 29.19 -17.08
C THR A 204 -16.85 30.51 -16.64
N GLY A 205 -15.54 30.52 -16.40
CA GLY A 205 -14.80 31.69 -15.93
C GLY A 205 -15.19 32.22 -14.55
N ARG A 206 -16.02 31.48 -13.79
CA ARG A 206 -16.53 31.86 -12.46
C ARG A 206 -16.51 30.65 -11.52
N LEU A 207 -16.43 30.89 -10.21
CA LEU A 207 -16.65 29.82 -9.23
C LEU A 207 -18.13 29.42 -9.21
N ALA A 208 -18.41 28.12 -9.28
CA ALA A 208 -19.76 27.57 -9.17
C ALA A 208 -20.25 27.44 -7.71
N ALA A 209 -19.83 28.36 -6.83
CA ALA A 209 -19.88 28.28 -5.36
C ALA A 209 -21.27 28.11 -4.72
N SER A 210 -22.35 28.15 -5.51
CA SER A 210 -23.73 28.03 -5.00
C SER A 210 -24.71 27.42 -6.01
N GLY A 211 -24.24 26.87 -7.13
CA GLY A 211 -25.11 26.46 -8.25
C GLY A 211 -24.88 25.06 -8.80
N ALA A 212 -23.64 24.55 -8.78
CA ALA A 212 -23.31 23.24 -9.32
C ALA A 212 -23.16 22.20 -8.19
N SER A 213 -24.28 21.76 -7.64
CA SER A 213 -24.30 20.51 -6.86
C SER A 213 -23.99 19.33 -7.78
N GLU A 214 -23.52 18.23 -7.20
CA GLU A 214 -23.26 16.98 -7.94
C GLU A 214 -24.53 16.47 -8.66
N ALA A 215 -25.67 16.56 -7.98
CA ALA A 215 -27.01 16.36 -8.55
C ALA A 215 -27.31 17.27 -9.75
N GLY A 216 -26.89 18.54 -9.71
CA GLY A 216 -27.08 19.52 -10.79
C GLY A 216 -26.22 19.20 -12.01
N LEU A 217 -24.95 18.83 -11.81
CA LEU A 217 -24.02 18.41 -12.87
C LEU A 217 -24.46 17.09 -13.51
N SER A 218 -24.89 16.11 -12.71
CA SER A 218 -25.48 14.87 -13.21
C SER A 218 -26.74 15.16 -14.03
N ALA A 219 -27.68 15.95 -13.51
CA ALA A 219 -28.89 16.33 -14.24
C ALA A 219 -28.60 17.15 -15.50
N ALA A 220 -27.51 17.92 -15.54
CA ALA A 220 -27.04 18.62 -16.72
C ALA A 220 -26.54 17.63 -17.78
N LEU A 221 -25.71 16.67 -17.41
CA LEU A 221 -25.26 15.60 -18.29
C LEU A 221 -26.45 14.82 -18.87
N THR A 222 -27.42 14.45 -18.04
CA THR A 222 -28.67 13.79 -18.48
C THR A 222 -29.45 14.65 -19.49
N ARG A 223 -29.55 15.98 -19.30
CA ARG A 223 -30.22 16.88 -20.26
C ARG A 223 -29.49 16.98 -21.59
N LEU A 224 -28.16 17.14 -21.58
CA LEU A 224 -27.35 17.16 -22.81
C LEU A 224 -27.57 15.87 -23.63
N ILE A 225 -27.64 14.74 -22.94
CA ILE A 225 -27.72 13.42 -23.57
C ILE A 225 -29.13 13.12 -24.07
N ALA A 226 -30.17 13.52 -23.34
CA ALA A 226 -31.55 13.52 -23.85
C ALA A 226 -31.73 14.47 -25.05
N ARG A 227 -30.90 15.51 -25.19
CA ARG A 227 -30.93 16.49 -26.29
C ARG A 227 -30.14 16.07 -27.54
N GLY A 228 -29.09 15.26 -27.40
CA GLY A 228 -28.14 14.96 -28.49
C GLY A 228 -27.77 13.49 -28.71
N GLY A 229 -28.07 12.58 -27.77
CA GLY A 229 -27.68 11.17 -27.82
C GLY A 229 -26.16 10.92 -27.81
N GLU A 230 -25.79 9.64 -27.90
CA GLU A 230 -24.38 9.19 -27.91
C GLU A 230 -23.48 9.91 -28.95
N PRO A 231 -23.92 10.17 -30.20
CA PRO A 231 -23.05 10.78 -31.21
C PRO A 231 -22.60 12.21 -30.85
N VAL A 232 -23.42 12.97 -30.11
CA VAL A 232 -23.06 14.31 -29.64
C VAL A 232 -22.07 14.22 -28.47
N ILE A 233 -22.21 13.25 -27.56
CA ILE A 233 -21.20 12.98 -26.52
C ILE A 233 -19.86 12.68 -27.18
N ARG A 234 -19.84 11.74 -28.14
CA ARG A 234 -18.62 11.28 -28.81
C ARG A 234 -17.89 12.44 -29.51
N ARG A 235 -18.60 13.27 -30.27
CA ARG A 235 -18.02 14.50 -30.87
C ARG A 235 -17.51 15.50 -29.82
N GLY A 236 -18.25 15.71 -28.74
CA GLY A 236 -17.84 16.60 -27.65
C GLY A 236 -16.55 16.14 -26.98
N VAL A 237 -16.42 14.82 -26.76
CA VAL A 237 -15.19 14.18 -26.25
C VAL A 237 -14.05 14.30 -27.26
N ASP A 238 -14.26 13.98 -28.54
CA ASP A 238 -13.25 14.09 -29.61
C ASP A 238 -12.74 15.52 -29.84
N LEU A 239 -13.51 16.54 -29.43
CA LEU A 239 -13.10 17.95 -29.48
C LEU A 239 -12.41 18.36 -28.18
N ALA A 240 -12.96 18.00 -27.02
CA ALA A 240 -12.33 18.18 -25.71
C ALA A 240 -10.91 17.57 -25.66
N MET A 241 -10.72 16.39 -26.24
CA MET A 241 -9.42 15.72 -26.41
C MET A 241 -8.39 16.63 -27.09
N ARG A 242 -8.75 17.26 -28.21
CA ARG A 242 -7.86 18.16 -28.96
C ARG A 242 -7.54 19.43 -28.17
N MET A 243 -8.54 20.00 -27.50
CA MET A 243 -8.36 21.21 -26.70
C MET A 243 -7.47 20.97 -25.48
N MET A 244 -7.62 19.84 -24.78
CA MET A 244 -6.72 19.43 -23.70
C MET A 244 -5.28 19.21 -24.20
N GLY A 245 -5.13 18.61 -25.39
CA GLY A 245 -3.84 18.41 -26.07
C GLY A 245 -3.14 19.67 -26.57
N GLU A 246 -3.79 20.84 -26.51
CA GLU A 246 -3.17 22.14 -26.83
C GLU A 246 -3.04 23.09 -25.63
N GLN A 247 -3.76 22.82 -24.53
CA GLN A 247 -3.70 23.64 -23.32
C GLN A 247 -2.74 23.08 -22.25
N PHE A 248 -2.62 21.75 -22.12
CA PHE A 248 -1.83 21.11 -21.05
C PHE A 248 -0.46 20.55 -21.50
N VAL A 249 -0.23 20.42 -22.81
CA VAL A 249 1.11 20.19 -23.39
C VAL A 249 1.41 21.26 -24.42
N THR A 250 2.65 21.75 -24.43
CA THR A 250 3.12 22.72 -25.44
C THR A 250 3.20 22.08 -26.82
N GLY A 251 3.44 20.76 -26.90
CA GLY A 251 3.36 19.96 -28.13
C GLY A 251 3.35 18.46 -27.81
N GLN A 252 2.92 17.64 -28.77
CA GLN A 252 3.03 16.18 -28.63
C GLN A 252 4.47 15.70 -28.85
N THR A 253 5.23 16.45 -29.65
CA THR A 253 6.67 16.25 -29.89
C THR A 253 7.49 17.47 -29.46
N ILE A 254 8.79 17.28 -29.22
CA ILE A 254 9.68 18.37 -28.82
C ILE A 254 9.84 19.43 -29.92
N ASP A 255 9.81 19.05 -31.19
CA ASP A 255 9.91 19.99 -32.31
C ASP A 255 8.65 20.86 -32.46
N GLU A 256 7.45 20.32 -32.20
CA GLU A 256 6.20 21.11 -32.07
C GLU A 256 6.27 22.11 -30.93
N ALA A 257 6.73 21.65 -29.75
CA ALA A 257 6.84 22.49 -28.56
C ALA A 257 7.83 23.65 -28.82
N LEU A 258 9.02 23.35 -29.35
CA LEU A 258 10.02 24.33 -29.77
C LEU A 258 9.50 25.32 -30.82
N ALA A 259 8.66 24.88 -31.76
CA ALA A 259 8.04 25.76 -32.75
C ALA A 259 7.03 26.73 -32.12
N ARG A 260 6.13 26.23 -31.26
CA ARG A 260 5.10 27.02 -30.57
C ARG A 260 5.71 28.01 -29.55
N SER A 261 6.75 27.60 -28.84
CA SER A 261 7.46 28.41 -27.84
C SER A 261 8.06 29.71 -28.37
N ARG A 262 8.43 29.80 -29.66
CA ARG A 262 9.04 31.01 -30.28
C ARG A 262 8.24 32.29 -30.02
N ARG A 263 6.90 32.21 -30.00
CA ARG A 263 6.02 33.36 -29.76
C ARG A 263 6.21 33.97 -28.36
N MET A 264 6.52 33.16 -27.36
CA MET A 264 6.76 33.63 -25.99
C MET A 264 8.23 34.02 -25.78
N GLU A 265 9.18 33.36 -26.45
CA GLU A 265 10.60 33.76 -26.39
C GLU A 265 10.83 35.17 -26.95
N ALA A 266 10.14 35.51 -28.05
CA ALA A 266 10.12 36.86 -28.63
C ALA A 266 9.54 37.94 -27.69
N ARG A 267 8.81 37.55 -26.63
CA ARG A 267 8.26 38.44 -25.59
C ARG A 267 9.15 38.51 -24.33
N GLY A 268 10.30 37.82 -24.32
CA GLY A 268 11.23 37.79 -23.18
C GLY A 268 11.04 36.61 -22.21
N PHE A 269 10.18 35.64 -22.52
CA PHE A 269 10.08 34.39 -21.75
C PHE A 269 11.18 33.40 -22.16
N ARG A 270 11.46 32.42 -21.31
CA ARG A 270 12.36 31.28 -21.59
C ARG A 270 11.58 29.97 -21.41
N HIS A 271 12.16 28.82 -21.77
CA HIS A 271 11.51 27.52 -21.60
C HIS A 271 12.36 26.51 -20.81
N SER A 272 11.68 25.58 -20.12
CA SER A 272 12.24 24.32 -19.64
C SER A 272 11.26 23.21 -20.02
N TYR A 273 11.65 22.30 -20.90
CA TYR A 273 10.74 21.27 -21.40
C TYR A 273 10.69 20.08 -20.44
N ASP A 274 9.48 19.61 -20.12
CA ASP A 274 9.24 18.40 -19.33
C ASP A 274 8.69 17.31 -20.25
N MET A 275 9.42 16.20 -20.40
CA MET A 275 9.06 15.12 -21.33
C MET A 275 7.98 14.16 -20.78
N LEU A 276 7.35 14.50 -19.64
CA LEU A 276 6.28 13.74 -18.97
C LEU A 276 6.62 12.29 -18.56
N GLY A 277 7.85 11.83 -18.79
CA GLY A 277 8.34 10.55 -18.29
C GLY A 277 8.57 10.60 -16.78
N GLU A 278 7.96 9.66 -16.06
CA GLU A 278 8.14 9.40 -14.63
C GLU A 278 7.86 7.92 -14.34
N ALA A 279 8.24 7.46 -13.14
CA ALA A 279 7.90 6.15 -12.58
C ALA A 279 8.05 4.97 -13.56
N ALA A 280 9.27 4.76 -14.08
CA ALA A 280 9.60 3.59 -14.88
C ALA A 280 9.28 2.30 -14.09
N ALA A 281 8.51 1.38 -14.68
CA ALA A 281 8.23 0.08 -14.06
C ALA A 281 9.26 -0.99 -14.46
N THR A 282 9.89 -0.81 -15.62
CA THR A 282 10.79 -1.78 -16.27
C THR A 282 12.13 -1.16 -16.70
N ALA A 283 13.12 -1.99 -16.99
CA ALA A 283 14.37 -1.55 -17.61
C ALA A 283 14.13 -0.91 -19.00
N GLU A 284 13.15 -1.43 -19.74
CA GLU A 284 12.72 -0.95 -21.05
C GLU A 284 12.06 0.43 -20.98
N ASP A 285 11.25 0.71 -19.95
CA ASP A 285 10.72 2.06 -19.68
C ASP A 285 11.86 3.05 -19.44
N ALA A 286 12.81 2.68 -18.59
CA ALA A 286 13.92 3.55 -18.23
C ALA A 286 14.87 3.83 -19.42
N GLU A 287 15.11 2.85 -20.29
CA GLU A 287 15.87 3.05 -21.53
C GLU A 287 15.08 3.83 -22.58
N ARG A 288 13.75 3.70 -22.65
CA ARG A 288 12.89 4.54 -23.48
C ARG A 288 12.98 6.00 -23.05
N TYR A 289 12.69 6.31 -21.78
CA TYR A 289 12.74 7.68 -21.28
C TYR A 289 14.14 8.29 -21.38
N ARG A 290 15.22 7.51 -21.20
CA ARG A 290 16.60 7.97 -21.44
C ARG A 290 16.80 8.42 -22.90
N ARG A 291 16.25 7.72 -23.88
CA ARG A 291 16.29 8.11 -25.31
C ARG A 291 15.42 9.32 -25.61
N ASP A 292 14.25 9.42 -24.99
CA ASP A 292 13.34 10.56 -25.15
C ASP A 292 14.00 11.86 -24.64
N TYR A 293 14.67 11.80 -23.47
CA TYR A 293 15.48 12.90 -22.96
C TYR A 293 16.70 13.21 -23.84
N GLU A 294 17.41 12.20 -24.34
CA GLU A 294 18.56 12.38 -25.25
C GLU A 294 18.15 13.09 -26.56
N ALA A 295 17.06 12.65 -27.18
CA ALA A 295 16.49 13.27 -28.36
C ALA A 295 16.01 14.71 -28.10
N ALA A 296 15.35 14.93 -26.96
CA ALA A 296 14.90 16.26 -26.54
C ALA A 296 16.07 17.22 -26.30
N ILE A 297 17.12 16.81 -25.57
CA ILE A 297 18.32 17.64 -25.36
C ILE A 297 18.97 18.00 -26.71
N HIS A 298 19.05 17.05 -27.65
CA HIS A 298 19.55 17.32 -29.00
C HIS A 298 18.69 18.35 -29.78
N ALA A 299 17.36 18.32 -29.66
CA ALA A 299 16.47 19.30 -30.30
C ALA A 299 16.55 20.67 -29.63
N ILE A 300 16.45 20.71 -28.29
CA ILE A 300 16.54 21.92 -27.46
C ILE A 300 17.89 22.61 -27.66
N GLY A 301 18.99 21.85 -27.68
CA GLY A 301 20.34 22.39 -27.89
C GLY A 301 20.55 23.03 -29.26
N ARG A 302 20.00 22.44 -30.33
CA ARG A 302 19.99 23.06 -31.67
C ARG A 302 19.19 24.36 -31.69
N ALA A 303 18.04 24.40 -31.01
CA ALA A 303 17.18 25.57 -30.91
C ALA A 303 17.70 26.65 -29.92
N ALA A 304 18.57 26.28 -28.98
CA ALA A 304 19.22 27.19 -28.06
C ALA A 304 20.23 28.10 -28.79
N GLY A 305 20.98 27.54 -29.76
CA GLY A 305 21.83 28.32 -30.67
C GLY A 305 22.94 29.12 -29.98
N GLY A 306 23.49 28.60 -28.88
CA GLY A 306 24.55 29.29 -28.11
C GLY A 306 24.07 30.34 -27.10
N ARG A 307 22.76 30.45 -26.83
CA ARG A 307 22.20 31.35 -25.80
C ARG A 307 22.55 30.96 -24.33
N GLY A 308 23.23 29.84 -24.12
CA GLY A 308 23.63 29.34 -22.79
C GLY A 308 22.46 28.96 -21.87
N ALA A 309 22.78 28.52 -20.66
CA ALA A 309 21.78 27.93 -19.75
C ALA A 309 20.77 28.95 -19.19
N TYR A 310 21.16 30.22 -19.09
CA TYR A 310 20.31 31.29 -18.58
C TYR A 310 19.38 31.86 -19.65
N ASP A 311 19.88 32.21 -20.83
CA ASP A 311 19.08 32.87 -21.89
C ASP A 311 18.56 31.92 -22.98
N GLY A 312 19.09 30.70 -23.03
CA GLY A 312 18.55 29.62 -23.83
C GLY A 312 17.39 28.88 -23.14
N PRO A 313 16.71 27.97 -23.85
CA PRO A 313 15.86 26.96 -23.25
C PRO A 313 16.68 25.90 -22.49
N GLY A 314 16.01 25.11 -21.66
CA GLY A 314 16.58 23.93 -21.00
C GLY A 314 15.61 22.74 -20.96
N ILE A 315 15.97 21.69 -20.23
CA ILE A 315 15.15 20.50 -20.01
C ILE A 315 14.96 20.23 -18.51
N SER A 316 13.86 19.57 -18.15
CA SER A 316 13.62 18.99 -16.82
C SER A 316 13.58 17.47 -16.92
N VAL A 317 14.24 16.77 -15.99
CA VAL A 317 14.32 15.30 -15.93
C VAL A 317 13.88 14.80 -14.57
N LYS A 318 13.14 13.69 -14.53
CA LYS A 318 12.71 13.01 -13.29
C LYS A 318 13.56 11.76 -13.08
N LEU A 319 13.98 11.48 -11.85
CA LEU A 319 14.95 10.41 -11.58
C LEU A 319 14.26 9.04 -11.62
N SER A 320 13.00 8.96 -11.18
CA SER A 320 12.14 7.78 -11.34
C SER A 320 11.93 7.34 -12.79
N ALA A 321 12.13 8.23 -13.77
CA ALA A 321 12.08 7.90 -15.20
C ALA A 321 13.35 7.19 -15.71
N LEU A 322 14.48 7.34 -15.01
CA LEU A 322 15.79 6.83 -15.46
C LEU A 322 16.19 5.49 -14.83
N HIS A 323 15.45 5.01 -13.84
CA HIS A 323 15.70 3.72 -13.18
C HIS A 323 14.43 3.14 -12.54
N PRO A 324 14.07 1.87 -12.82
CA PRO A 324 12.81 1.29 -12.32
C PRO A 324 12.79 1.03 -10.81
N ARG A 325 13.97 1.00 -10.17
CA ARG A 325 14.10 0.82 -8.72
C ARG A 325 14.75 2.05 -8.05
N TYR A 326 14.35 3.25 -8.47
CA TYR A 326 14.75 4.50 -7.82
C TYR A 326 14.14 4.63 -6.40
N ALA A 327 14.83 4.06 -5.42
CA ALA A 327 14.44 4.00 -4.00
C ALA A 327 15.68 3.81 -3.09
N ARG A 328 15.59 4.24 -1.81
CA ARG A 328 16.73 4.19 -0.86
C ARG A 328 17.23 2.77 -0.56
N SER A 329 16.37 1.77 -0.56
CA SER A 329 16.77 0.35 -0.39
C SER A 329 17.71 -0.12 -1.50
N GLN A 330 17.53 0.36 -2.72
CA GLN A 330 18.29 -0.03 -3.92
C GLN A 330 19.40 0.98 -4.25
N ARG A 331 19.88 1.76 -3.27
CA ARG A 331 20.92 2.80 -3.44
C ARG A 331 22.15 2.34 -4.22
N GLY A 332 22.64 1.12 -3.98
CA GLY A 332 23.79 0.56 -4.72
C GLY A 332 23.52 0.44 -6.23
N ARG A 333 22.31 0.02 -6.61
CA ARG A 333 21.85 -0.01 -8.01
C ARG A 333 21.70 1.40 -8.57
N VAL A 334 21.09 2.31 -7.83
CA VAL A 334 20.90 3.71 -8.27
C VAL A 334 22.24 4.40 -8.57
N MET A 335 23.23 4.26 -7.69
CA MET A 335 24.57 4.85 -7.92
C MET A 335 25.38 4.12 -9.02
N GLY A 336 25.09 2.84 -9.30
CA GLY A 336 25.75 2.07 -10.36
C GLY A 336 25.08 2.14 -11.74
N GLU A 337 23.78 2.40 -11.80
CA GLU A 337 22.95 2.24 -13.01
C GLU A 337 22.22 3.53 -13.43
N LEU A 338 21.70 4.32 -12.47
CA LEU A 338 21.05 5.61 -12.74
C LEU A 338 22.10 6.69 -12.98
N LEU A 339 23.07 6.83 -12.07
CA LEU A 339 24.09 7.89 -12.14
C LEU A 339 24.81 7.95 -13.51
N PRO A 340 25.27 6.86 -14.15
CA PRO A 340 25.89 6.94 -15.46
C PRO A 340 24.93 7.41 -16.58
N ARG A 341 23.63 7.05 -16.50
CA ARG A 341 22.61 7.52 -17.46
C ARG A 341 22.39 9.02 -17.31
N LEU A 342 22.32 9.50 -16.08
CA LEU A 342 22.15 10.92 -15.75
C LEU A 342 23.38 11.76 -16.14
N ALA A 343 24.60 11.25 -15.85
CA ALA A 343 25.86 11.87 -16.24
C ALA A 343 26.01 11.98 -17.77
N ALA A 344 25.57 10.96 -18.52
CA ALA A 344 25.55 11.01 -19.99
C ALA A 344 24.62 12.12 -20.53
N LEU A 345 23.44 12.29 -19.93
CA LEU A 345 22.49 13.37 -20.28
C LEU A 345 23.03 14.75 -19.88
N ALA A 346 23.64 14.88 -18.70
CA ALA A 346 24.29 16.11 -18.24
C ALA A 346 25.48 16.50 -19.15
N GLY A 347 26.32 15.53 -19.53
CA GLY A 347 27.42 15.73 -20.47
C GLY A 347 26.96 16.09 -21.88
N LEU A 348 25.75 15.67 -22.30
CA LEU A 348 25.12 16.12 -23.54
C LEU A 348 24.56 17.54 -23.43
N ALA A 349 23.90 17.89 -22.31
CA ALA A 349 23.42 19.24 -22.06
C ALA A 349 24.57 20.26 -22.00
N ARG A 350 25.71 19.90 -21.37
CA ARG A 350 26.96 20.67 -21.38
C ARG A 350 27.48 20.95 -22.79
N ARG A 351 27.41 19.98 -23.73
CA ARG A 351 27.84 20.19 -25.13
C ARG A 351 27.00 21.19 -25.92
N TYR A 352 25.79 21.51 -25.44
CA TYR A 352 24.92 22.55 -26.01
C TYR A 352 24.80 23.79 -25.12
N GLU A 353 25.53 23.82 -23.98
CA GLU A 353 25.47 24.84 -22.94
C GLU A 353 24.06 25.14 -22.38
N ILE A 354 23.09 24.23 -22.56
CA ILE A 354 21.72 24.41 -22.04
C ILE A 354 21.62 24.04 -20.56
N GLY A 355 20.51 24.42 -19.92
CA GLY A 355 20.18 23.96 -18.57
C GLY A 355 19.57 22.55 -18.58
N LEU A 356 19.99 21.69 -17.65
CA LEU A 356 19.36 20.42 -17.30
C LEU A 356 19.01 20.44 -15.81
N ASN A 357 17.72 20.41 -15.51
CA ASN A 357 17.19 20.49 -14.16
C ASN A 357 16.68 19.12 -13.68
N ILE A 358 17.19 18.65 -12.55
CA ILE A 358 16.68 17.46 -11.84
C ILE A 358 15.42 17.86 -11.06
N ASP A 359 14.27 17.32 -11.46
CA ASP A 359 12.99 17.51 -10.76
C ASP A 359 12.96 16.74 -9.43
N ALA A 360 12.30 17.32 -8.42
CA ALA A 360 12.13 16.72 -7.11
C ALA A 360 10.77 16.02 -6.99
N GLU A 361 10.81 14.80 -6.46
CA GLU A 361 9.70 13.83 -6.46
C GLU A 361 9.17 13.68 -5.01
N GLU A 362 8.94 12.46 -4.53
CA GLU A 362 8.53 12.17 -3.14
C GLU A 362 9.65 12.45 -2.11
N ALA A 363 9.28 12.62 -0.84
CA ALA A 363 10.19 13.05 0.22
C ALA A 363 11.27 12.01 0.58
N ASP A 364 11.01 10.72 0.45
CA ASP A 364 12.00 9.64 0.69
C ASP A 364 13.14 9.63 -0.34
N ARG A 365 12.88 10.15 -1.54
CA ARG A 365 13.83 10.23 -2.65
C ARG A 365 14.80 11.42 -2.55
N LEU A 366 14.56 12.37 -1.64
CA LEU A 366 15.33 13.62 -1.55
C LEU A 366 16.82 13.40 -1.21
N GLU A 367 17.14 12.60 -0.20
CA GLU A 367 18.55 12.43 0.19
C GLU A 367 19.31 11.53 -0.81
N LEU A 368 18.59 10.67 -1.55
CA LEU A 368 19.15 9.90 -2.66
C LEU A 368 19.38 10.76 -3.92
N SER A 369 18.56 11.78 -4.19
CA SER A 369 18.82 12.73 -5.28
C SER A 369 19.97 13.68 -4.96
N LEU A 370 20.22 14.00 -3.68
CA LEU A 370 21.42 14.72 -3.25
C LEU A 370 22.69 13.90 -3.49
N ASP A 371 22.71 12.59 -3.21
CA ASP A 371 23.86 11.73 -3.55
C ASP A 371 24.20 11.75 -5.05
N LEU A 372 23.17 11.74 -5.90
CA LEU A 372 23.32 11.83 -7.35
C LEU A 372 23.85 13.21 -7.79
N LEU A 373 23.35 14.30 -7.20
CA LEU A 373 23.82 15.65 -7.49
C LEU A 373 25.26 15.89 -7.00
N GLU A 374 25.59 15.45 -5.77
CA GLU A 374 26.96 15.54 -5.23
C GLU A 374 27.96 14.81 -6.13
N ALA A 375 27.58 13.66 -6.71
CA ALA A 375 28.40 12.92 -7.65
C ALA A 375 28.56 13.63 -9.02
N LEU A 376 27.50 14.26 -9.56
CA LEU A 376 27.61 15.07 -10.79
C LEU A 376 28.49 16.30 -10.59
N CYS A 377 28.34 17.01 -9.46
CA CYS A 377 29.18 18.15 -9.09
C CYS A 377 30.64 17.77 -8.81
N ALA A 378 30.98 16.48 -8.78
CA ALA A 378 32.33 15.96 -8.63
C ALA A 378 32.90 15.37 -9.94
N ASP A 379 32.12 15.33 -11.03
CA ASP A 379 32.55 14.78 -12.33
C ASP A 379 33.38 15.82 -13.13
N PRO A 380 34.68 15.59 -13.40
CA PRO A 380 35.48 16.49 -14.23
C PRO A 380 34.94 16.67 -15.65
N ALA A 381 34.13 15.73 -16.15
CA ALA A 381 33.45 15.86 -17.44
C ALA A 381 32.36 16.94 -17.45
N LEU A 382 32.01 17.52 -16.30
CA LEU A 382 31.07 18.65 -16.18
C LEU A 382 31.72 19.99 -15.83
N GLU A 383 33.01 20.05 -15.47
CA GLU A 383 33.67 21.25 -14.94
C GLU A 383 33.42 22.53 -15.79
N GLY A 384 33.17 23.65 -15.12
CA GLY A 384 32.93 24.96 -15.73
C GLY A 384 31.53 25.16 -16.35
N TRP A 385 30.68 24.12 -16.43
CA TRP A 385 29.31 24.24 -16.90
C TRP A 385 28.34 24.58 -15.76
N ASN A 386 27.62 25.70 -15.92
CA ASN A 386 26.67 26.24 -14.95
C ASN A 386 25.20 25.98 -15.33
N GLY A 387 24.96 24.94 -16.15
CA GLY A 387 23.61 24.51 -16.54
C GLY A 387 23.04 23.36 -15.69
N LEU A 388 23.78 22.86 -14.70
CA LEU A 388 23.30 21.83 -13.78
C LEU A 388 22.30 22.44 -12.79
N GLY A 389 21.07 21.93 -12.78
CA GLY A 389 19.97 22.43 -11.96
C GLY A 389 19.28 21.37 -11.11
N PHE A 390 18.61 21.82 -10.05
CA PHE A 390 17.98 20.96 -9.05
C PHE A 390 16.78 21.65 -8.39
N VAL A 391 15.71 20.91 -8.15
CA VAL A 391 14.49 21.43 -7.48
C VAL A 391 14.55 21.28 -5.96
N VAL A 392 14.17 22.32 -5.24
CA VAL A 392 13.92 22.28 -3.79
C VAL A 392 12.44 22.55 -3.53
N GLN A 393 11.79 21.69 -2.74
CA GLN A 393 10.37 21.77 -2.43
C GLN A 393 10.15 22.42 -1.05
N ALA A 394 9.79 23.70 -1.03
CA ALA A 394 9.61 24.49 0.20
C ALA A 394 8.52 23.98 1.15
N TYR A 395 7.66 23.06 0.73
CA TYR A 395 6.70 22.40 1.61
C TYR A 395 7.33 21.36 2.56
N GLN A 396 8.58 20.94 2.34
CA GLN A 396 9.29 20.02 3.21
C GLN A 396 9.97 20.76 4.36
N LYS A 397 9.91 20.21 5.57
CA LYS A 397 10.56 20.76 6.77
C LYS A 397 12.08 20.87 6.65
N ARG A 398 12.68 20.08 5.75
CA ARG A 398 14.13 20.06 5.40
C ARG A 398 14.57 21.14 4.41
N ALA A 399 13.65 21.80 3.70
CA ALA A 399 13.99 22.70 2.59
C ALA A 399 15.03 23.80 2.93
N PRO A 400 15.02 24.44 4.13
CA PRO A 400 15.99 25.47 4.48
C PRO A 400 17.44 24.93 4.56
N GLN A 401 17.63 23.74 5.13
CA GLN A 401 18.91 23.05 5.27
C GLN A 401 19.40 22.47 3.93
N VAL A 402 18.47 22.03 3.07
CA VAL A 402 18.79 21.63 1.69
C VAL A 402 19.32 22.84 0.91
N VAL A 403 18.71 24.03 1.05
CA VAL A 403 19.24 25.26 0.43
C VAL A 403 20.64 25.62 0.94
N GLU A 404 20.91 25.53 2.25
CA GLU A 404 22.26 25.75 2.81
C GLU A 404 23.29 24.77 2.23
N HIS A 405 22.97 23.46 2.23
CA HIS A 405 23.82 22.42 1.68
C HIS A 405 24.09 22.59 0.18
N LEU A 406 23.08 22.98 -0.61
CA LEU A 406 23.24 23.21 -2.05
C LEU A 406 24.07 24.47 -2.36
N ILE A 407 24.00 25.50 -1.52
CA ILE A 407 24.86 26.69 -1.63
C ILE A 407 26.32 26.33 -1.28
N ASP A 408 26.56 25.50 -0.25
CA ASP A 408 27.90 24.96 0.05
C ASP A 408 28.42 24.07 -1.10
N LEU A 409 27.59 23.15 -1.60
CA LEU A 409 27.92 22.27 -2.72
C LEU A 409 28.31 23.08 -3.97
N ALA A 410 27.56 24.13 -4.29
CA ALA A 410 27.88 25.04 -5.39
C ALA A 410 29.23 25.75 -5.19
N ARG A 411 29.47 26.33 -4.01
CA ARG A 411 30.74 27.02 -3.69
C ARG A 411 31.95 26.07 -3.74
N ARG A 412 31.84 24.88 -3.15
CA ARG A 412 32.96 23.92 -3.05
C ARG A 412 33.26 23.22 -4.39
N SER A 413 32.25 22.96 -5.22
CA SER A 413 32.41 22.36 -6.55
C SER A 413 32.68 23.37 -7.67
N ARG A 414 32.46 24.67 -7.40
CA ARG A 414 32.56 25.79 -8.35
C ARG A 414 31.52 25.76 -9.49
N HIS A 415 30.50 24.91 -9.41
CA HIS A 415 29.32 25.01 -10.28
C HIS A 415 28.34 26.05 -9.74
N ARG A 416 27.95 27.02 -10.57
CA ARG A 416 26.86 27.95 -10.25
C ARG A 416 25.51 27.29 -10.49
N LEU A 417 25.05 26.50 -9.51
CA LEU A 417 23.88 25.63 -9.63
C LEU A 417 22.58 26.41 -9.89
N MET A 418 21.76 25.90 -10.82
CA MET A 418 20.43 26.45 -11.12
C MET A 418 19.40 25.87 -10.13
N LEU A 419 19.06 26.62 -9.08
CA LEU A 419 18.23 26.11 -8.00
C LEU A 419 16.77 26.56 -8.15
N ARG A 420 15.91 25.65 -8.58
CA ARG A 420 14.46 25.89 -8.71
C ARG A 420 13.76 25.67 -7.37
N LEU A 421 13.33 26.75 -6.75
CA LEU A 421 12.47 26.69 -5.57
C LEU A 421 11.01 26.53 -6.03
N VAL A 422 10.37 25.43 -5.62
CA VAL A 422 8.92 25.16 -5.77
C VAL A 422 8.26 25.09 -4.39
N LYS A 423 6.94 24.95 -4.33
CA LYS A 423 6.23 24.59 -3.09
C LYS A 423 6.30 23.07 -2.87
N GLY A 424 5.57 22.30 -3.66
CA GLY A 424 5.58 20.83 -3.66
C GLY A 424 4.37 20.29 -4.40
N ALA A 425 4.41 19.01 -4.82
CA ALA A 425 3.38 18.42 -5.71
C ALA A 425 2.81 17.07 -5.23
N TYR A 426 3.27 16.54 -4.08
CA TYR A 426 2.93 15.20 -3.58
C TYR A 426 2.28 15.25 -2.17
N TRP A 427 1.78 16.41 -1.75
CA TRP A 427 1.47 16.70 -0.34
C TRP A 427 0.50 15.71 0.31
N ASP A 428 -0.60 15.40 -0.36
CA ASP A 428 -1.60 14.45 0.13
C ASP A 428 -1.06 13.02 0.24
N SER A 429 -0.20 12.63 -0.68
CA SER A 429 0.53 11.36 -0.68
C SER A 429 1.53 11.28 0.49
N GLU A 430 2.23 12.37 0.81
CA GLU A 430 3.12 12.45 1.98
C GLU A 430 2.35 12.34 3.31
N ILE A 431 1.18 12.98 3.44
CA ILE A 431 0.30 12.82 4.60
C ILE A 431 -0.18 11.37 4.71
N LYS A 432 -0.73 10.80 3.62
CA LYS A 432 -1.22 9.40 3.59
C LYS A 432 -0.12 8.42 3.98
N ARG A 433 1.07 8.55 3.38
CA ARG A 433 2.20 7.65 3.60
C ARG A 433 2.70 7.68 5.04
N ALA A 434 2.89 8.88 5.62
CA ALA A 434 3.33 9.01 7.01
C ALA A 434 2.32 8.40 8.02
N GLN A 435 1.02 8.47 7.72
CA GLN A 435 -0.02 7.79 8.50
C GLN A 435 0.01 6.26 8.34
N GLN A 436 0.10 5.78 7.09
CA GLN A 436 0.15 4.33 6.79
C GLN A 436 1.40 3.67 7.41
N GLU A 437 2.57 4.30 7.30
CA GLU A 437 3.84 3.82 7.87
C GLU A 437 3.94 4.03 9.40
N GLY A 438 3.05 4.82 10.02
CA GLY A 438 3.00 5.03 11.47
C GLY A 438 4.18 5.85 12.00
N LEU A 439 4.57 6.90 11.28
CA LEU A 439 5.81 7.65 11.53
C LEU A 439 5.61 8.78 12.56
N ALA A 440 6.70 9.33 13.11
CA ALA A 440 6.63 10.28 14.23
C ALA A 440 5.90 11.60 13.90
N ASP A 441 6.15 12.14 12.70
CA ASP A 441 5.55 13.37 12.18
C ASP A 441 5.65 13.34 10.63
N TYR A 442 4.98 14.26 9.96
CA TYR A 442 4.99 14.48 8.52
C TYR A 442 6.32 15.07 8.04
N PRO A 443 6.76 14.75 6.80
CA PRO A 443 7.96 15.36 6.22
C PRO A 443 7.68 16.74 5.60
N VAL A 444 6.40 17.05 5.44
CA VAL A 444 5.85 18.28 4.92
C VAL A 444 5.14 19.07 6.01
N TYR A 445 4.97 20.37 5.79
CA TYR A 445 4.08 21.21 6.60
C TYR A 445 2.62 20.79 6.41
N THR A 446 1.83 20.79 7.48
CA THR A 446 0.39 20.46 7.44
C THR A 446 -0.50 21.67 7.10
N ARG A 447 0.04 22.90 7.18
CA ARG A 447 -0.62 24.13 6.70
C ARG A 447 0.05 24.71 5.45
N LYS A 448 -0.77 25.26 4.56
CA LYS A 448 -0.32 25.93 3.33
C LYS A 448 0.41 27.25 3.65
N ALA A 449 -0.02 27.97 4.69
CA ALA A 449 0.66 29.21 5.13
C ALA A 449 2.11 28.96 5.58
N HIS A 450 2.38 27.83 6.23
CA HIS A 450 3.73 27.43 6.63
C HIS A 450 4.64 27.18 5.42
N THR A 451 4.10 26.54 4.39
CA THR A 451 4.80 26.37 3.10
C THR A 451 5.12 27.72 2.44
N ASP A 452 4.27 28.74 2.57
CA ASP A 452 4.59 30.09 2.08
C ASP A 452 5.73 30.74 2.89
N VAL A 453 5.71 30.62 4.22
CA VAL A 453 6.78 31.12 5.11
C VAL A 453 8.12 30.46 4.78
N ALA A 454 8.16 29.13 4.70
CA ALA A 454 9.35 28.37 4.35
C ALA A 454 9.88 28.72 2.95
N TYR A 455 8.99 28.95 1.97
CA TYR A 455 9.37 29.42 0.63
C TYR A 455 10.05 30.79 0.69
N LEU A 456 9.50 31.76 1.44
CA LEU A 456 10.08 33.10 1.53
C LEU A 456 11.44 33.11 2.27
N ALA A 457 11.60 32.30 3.32
CA ALA A 457 12.89 32.11 3.98
C ALA A 457 13.93 31.48 3.03
N CYS A 458 13.58 30.39 2.34
CA CYS A 458 14.44 29.77 1.33
C CYS A 458 14.80 30.75 0.20
N ALA A 459 13.86 31.58 -0.25
CA ALA A 459 14.10 32.57 -1.29
C ALA A 459 15.07 33.68 -0.84
N ARG A 460 15.02 34.10 0.43
CA ARG A 460 15.98 35.05 1.01
C ARG A 460 17.40 34.48 0.98
N ARG A 461 17.59 33.22 1.40
CA ARG A 461 18.88 32.51 1.36
C ARG A 461 19.44 32.44 -0.06
N LEU A 462 18.61 32.06 -1.03
CA LEU A 462 19.01 31.96 -2.44
C LEU A 462 19.37 33.33 -3.05
N LEU A 463 18.62 34.40 -2.75
CA LEU A 463 18.93 35.77 -3.21
C LEU A 463 20.23 36.34 -2.60
N ALA A 464 20.59 35.90 -1.40
CA ALA A 464 21.83 36.26 -0.72
C ALA A 464 23.07 35.48 -1.22
N ALA A 465 22.88 34.41 -2.01
CA ALA A 465 23.94 33.53 -2.51
C ALA A 465 24.07 33.55 -4.05
N ARG A 466 23.67 34.65 -4.71
CA ARG A 466 23.63 34.78 -6.18
C ARG A 466 25.00 34.60 -6.88
N GLU A 467 26.10 34.70 -6.15
CA GLU A 467 27.45 34.38 -6.66
C GLU A 467 27.63 32.88 -6.85
N ALA A 468 27.04 32.07 -5.96
CA ALA A 468 27.15 30.62 -5.94
C ALA A 468 26.00 29.90 -6.64
N VAL A 469 24.81 30.49 -6.68
CA VAL A 469 23.63 29.86 -7.29
C VAL A 469 22.90 30.80 -8.25
N PHE A 470 22.13 30.24 -9.16
CA PHE A 470 21.14 30.93 -9.99
C PHE A 470 19.73 30.57 -9.47
N PRO A 471 19.08 31.43 -8.65
CA PRO A 471 17.76 31.16 -8.11
C PRO A 471 16.67 31.20 -9.19
N GLN A 472 15.78 30.20 -9.19
CA GLN A 472 14.65 30.11 -10.11
C GLN A 472 13.35 29.94 -9.31
N PHE A 473 12.54 30.98 -9.21
CA PHE A 473 11.38 31.01 -8.31
C PHE A 473 10.10 30.57 -9.03
N ALA A 474 9.72 29.30 -8.87
CA ALA A 474 8.56 28.69 -9.51
C ALA A 474 7.29 28.85 -8.65
N THR A 475 6.44 29.82 -8.99
CA THR A 475 5.20 30.10 -8.25
C THR A 475 4.12 30.78 -9.10
N HIS A 476 2.86 30.38 -8.94
CA HIS A 476 1.70 31.09 -9.50
C HIS A 476 1.10 32.13 -8.53
N ASN A 477 1.62 32.24 -7.31
CA ASN A 477 1.07 33.12 -6.28
C ASN A 477 1.67 34.53 -6.36
N ALA A 478 0.83 35.53 -6.62
CA ALA A 478 1.24 36.93 -6.81
C ALA A 478 1.82 37.59 -5.54
N GLN A 479 1.37 37.21 -4.34
CA GLN A 479 1.93 37.67 -3.06
C GLN A 479 3.37 37.14 -2.88
N THR A 480 3.58 35.85 -3.13
CA THR A 480 4.91 35.21 -3.04
C THR A 480 5.86 35.86 -4.05
N LEU A 481 5.39 36.06 -5.30
CA LEU A 481 6.14 36.73 -6.37
C LEU A 481 6.54 38.16 -5.98
N ALA A 482 5.60 38.97 -5.49
CA ALA A 482 5.85 40.36 -5.10
C ALA A 482 6.81 40.48 -3.91
N SER A 483 6.70 39.57 -2.93
CA SER A 483 7.63 39.51 -1.78
C SER A 483 9.06 39.23 -2.23
N ILE A 484 9.25 38.31 -3.19
CA ILE A 484 10.56 37.98 -3.76
C ILE A 484 11.10 39.14 -4.59
N HIS A 485 10.24 39.82 -5.36
CA HIS A 485 10.64 41.01 -6.11
C HIS A 485 11.11 42.14 -5.18
N ALA A 486 10.43 42.36 -4.05
CA ALA A 486 10.84 43.33 -3.04
C ALA A 486 12.15 42.92 -2.32
N LEU A 487 12.32 41.62 -2.00
CA LEU A 487 13.56 41.08 -1.41
C LEU A 487 14.78 41.20 -2.34
N ALA A 488 14.59 41.01 -3.64
CA ALA A 488 15.67 41.06 -4.62
C ALA A 488 16.17 42.48 -4.91
N GLY A 489 15.36 43.51 -4.61
CA GLY A 489 15.69 44.91 -4.83
C GLY A 489 15.58 45.37 -6.29
N PRO A 490 15.93 46.66 -6.55
CA PRO A 490 15.86 47.25 -7.88
C PRO A 490 16.93 46.68 -8.82
N ASP A 491 18.14 46.44 -8.29
CA ASP A 491 19.30 45.96 -9.05
C ASP A 491 19.06 44.56 -9.63
N PHE A 492 19.24 44.46 -10.94
CA PHE A 492 19.05 43.20 -11.66
C PHE A 492 19.86 43.16 -12.95
N ARG A 493 20.53 42.03 -13.19
CA ARG A 493 21.13 41.64 -14.46
C ARG A 493 20.57 40.30 -14.90
N LEU A 494 20.46 40.09 -16.20
CA LEU A 494 20.09 38.79 -16.76
C LEU A 494 21.12 37.74 -16.33
N GLY A 495 20.65 36.65 -15.73
CA GLY A 495 21.51 35.64 -15.10
C GLY A 495 21.69 35.80 -13.59
N ASP A 496 21.22 36.88 -12.95
CA ASP A 496 21.21 36.98 -11.49
C ASP A 496 20.27 35.94 -10.86
N TRP A 497 19.00 35.95 -11.31
CA TRP A 497 17.91 35.06 -10.91
C TRP A 497 16.76 35.13 -11.94
N GLU A 498 15.77 34.23 -11.85
CA GLU A 498 14.54 34.27 -12.65
C GLU A 498 13.30 33.83 -11.87
N PHE A 499 12.11 34.14 -12.40
CA PHE A 499 10.88 33.44 -12.01
C PHE A 499 10.62 32.25 -12.95
N GLN A 500 9.75 31.33 -12.54
CA GLN A 500 9.22 30.27 -13.41
C GLN A 500 7.72 30.06 -13.20
N CYS A 501 7.05 29.53 -14.22
CA CYS A 501 5.64 29.15 -14.16
C CYS A 501 5.32 27.96 -15.08
N LEU A 502 4.16 27.33 -14.93
CA LEU A 502 3.68 26.35 -15.89
C LEU A 502 3.05 27.03 -17.12
N HIS A 503 3.27 26.42 -18.28
CA HIS A 503 2.48 26.62 -19.48
C HIS A 503 0.96 26.44 -19.27
N GLY A 504 0.14 27.19 -20.02
CA GLY A 504 -1.32 27.08 -20.01
C GLY A 504 -1.99 27.57 -18.72
N MET A 505 -1.21 28.19 -17.81
CA MET A 505 -1.66 28.54 -16.45
C MET A 505 -1.01 29.82 -15.91
N GLY A 506 0.32 29.94 -16.01
CA GLY A 506 1.06 31.01 -15.35
C GLY A 506 1.31 32.26 -16.20
N GLU A 507 1.20 32.14 -17.52
CA GLU A 507 1.46 33.22 -18.47
C GLU A 507 0.65 34.50 -18.18
N PRO A 508 -0.67 34.45 -17.84
CA PRO A 508 -1.46 35.66 -17.58
C PRO A 508 -0.91 36.54 -16.44
N LEU A 509 -0.26 35.95 -15.44
CA LEU A 509 0.44 36.65 -14.36
C LEU A 509 1.77 37.21 -14.85
N TYR A 510 2.60 36.37 -15.49
CA TYR A 510 3.96 36.74 -15.86
C TYR A 510 4.05 37.71 -17.05
N GLU A 511 2.98 37.87 -17.84
CA GLU A 511 2.81 38.99 -18.78
C GLU A 511 2.77 40.39 -18.11
N GLU A 512 2.52 40.46 -16.81
CA GLU A 512 2.57 41.69 -16.00
C GLU A 512 3.94 41.89 -15.31
N VAL A 513 4.89 40.99 -15.58
CA VAL A 513 6.22 40.89 -14.94
C VAL A 513 7.34 41.01 -15.97
N VAL A 514 7.25 40.25 -17.07
CA VAL A 514 8.26 40.13 -18.12
C VAL A 514 8.28 41.38 -19.01
N GLY A 515 9.48 41.85 -19.36
CA GLY A 515 9.72 42.99 -20.22
C GLY A 515 9.94 44.32 -19.47
N PRO A 516 10.58 45.32 -20.11
CA PRO A 516 11.00 46.57 -19.45
C PRO A 516 9.83 47.48 -19.05
N ALA A 517 8.69 47.40 -19.75
CA ALA A 517 7.48 48.14 -19.41
C ALA A 517 6.67 47.53 -18.25
N ARG A 518 7.20 46.50 -17.57
CA ARG A 518 6.52 45.69 -16.53
C ARG A 518 7.30 45.72 -15.21
N LEU A 519 7.78 44.59 -14.73
CA LEU A 519 8.72 44.51 -13.58
C LEU A 519 10.17 44.30 -14.03
N GLY A 520 10.44 44.10 -15.32
CA GLY A 520 11.79 43.90 -15.84
C GLY A 520 12.48 42.68 -15.23
N ARG A 521 11.76 41.57 -15.06
CA ARG A 521 12.30 40.29 -14.57
C ARG A 521 11.90 39.14 -15.54
N PRO A 522 12.81 38.20 -15.87
CA PRO A 522 12.51 37.10 -16.78
C PRO A 522 11.61 36.04 -16.11
N CYS A 523 10.90 35.29 -16.95
CA CYS A 523 10.16 34.10 -16.51
C CYS A 523 10.42 32.92 -17.46
N ARG A 524 10.71 31.74 -16.90
CA ARG A 524 10.83 30.48 -17.63
C ARG A 524 9.55 29.66 -17.52
N ILE A 525 8.96 29.35 -18.67
CA ILE A 525 7.79 28.48 -18.79
C ILE A 525 8.27 27.03 -18.73
N TYR A 526 7.83 26.30 -17.70
CA TYR A 526 7.88 24.84 -17.64
C TYR A 526 6.83 24.32 -18.62
N ALA A 527 7.29 23.61 -19.63
CA ALA A 527 6.57 23.32 -20.87
C ALA A 527 6.42 21.80 -21.04
N PRO A 528 5.28 21.19 -20.69
CA PRO A 528 5.07 19.76 -20.85
C PRO A 528 5.03 19.34 -22.32
N VAL A 529 5.66 18.21 -22.64
CA VAL A 529 5.78 17.65 -23.99
C VAL A 529 5.48 16.16 -23.95
N GLY A 530 4.55 15.70 -24.77
CA GLY A 530 4.25 14.27 -24.89
C GLY A 530 2.85 13.98 -25.41
N THR A 531 2.59 12.70 -25.66
CA THR A 531 1.30 12.24 -26.20
C THR A 531 0.15 12.43 -25.20
N HIS A 532 -1.10 12.45 -25.68
CA HIS A 532 -2.28 12.48 -24.80
C HIS A 532 -2.30 11.33 -23.79
N ALA A 533 -1.81 10.13 -24.16
CA ALA A 533 -1.72 8.98 -23.27
C ALA A 533 -0.73 9.23 -22.12
N THR A 534 0.43 9.85 -22.41
CA THR A 534 1.43 10.24 -21.42
C THR A 534 0.88 11.33 -20.48
N LEU A 535 0.20 12.34 -21.04
CA LEU A 535 -0.42 13.43 -20.27
C LEU A 535 -1.45 12.90 -19.24
N LEU A 536 -2.28 11.93 -19.59
CA LEU A 536 -3.38 11.47 -18.73
C LEU A 536 -2.93 10.86 -17.40
N ALA A 537 -1.77 10.20 -17.35
CA ALA A 537 -1.19 9.71 -16.09
C ALA A 537 -0.87 10.88 -15.13
N TYR A 538 -0.33 11.97 -15.67
CA TYR A 538 0.12 13.15 -14.94
C TYR A 538 -1.02 14.15 -14.62
N LEU A 539 -2.06 14.20 -15.46
CA LEU A 539 -3.03 15.31 -15.51
C LEU A 539 -3.76 15.55 -14.17
N VAL A 540 -4.17 14.52 -13.44
CA VAL A 540 -4.91 14.68 -12.18
C VAL A 540 -4.05 15.41 -11.14
N ARG A 541 -2.81 14.97 -10.89
CA ARG A 541 -1.90 15.62 -9.94
C ARG A 541 -1.63 17.08 -10.30
N ARG A 542 -1.54 17.38 -11.60
CA ARG A 542 -1.40 18.75 -12.14
C ARG A 542 -2.65 19.61 -11.96
N LEU A 543 -3.86 19.06 -12.13
CA LEU A 543 -5.12 19.75 -11.82
C LEU A 543 -5.25 20.02 -10.31
N LEU A 544 -4.88 19.06 -9.46
CA LEU A 544 -4.93 19.18 -7.99
C LEU A 544 -4.02 20.28 -7.46
N GLU A 545 -2.77 20.38 -7.95
CA GLU A 545 -1.77 21.39 -7.56
C GLU A 545 -2.32 22.83 -7.59
N ASN A 546 -3.24 23.12 -8.52
CA ASN A 546 -3.78 24.45 -8.76
C ASN A 546 -5.30 24.56 -8.52
N GLY A 547 -6.02 23.44 -8.41
CA GLY A 547 -7.48 23.36 -8.22
C GLY A 547 -7.95 23.15 -6.78
N ALA A 548 -7.07 22.82 -5.82
CA ALA A 548 -7.42 22.73 -4.41
C ALA A 548 -7.91 24.08 -3.83
N ASN A 549 -8.77 24.06 -2.80
CA ASN A 549 -9.40 25.28 -2.26
C ASN A 549 -8.41 26.31 -1.72
N SER A 550 -7.24 25.85 -1.23
CA SER A 550 -6.14 26.67 -0.71
C SER A 550 -5.22 27.24 -1.80
N SER A 551 -5.38 26.83 -3.06
CA SER A 551 -4.62 27.31 -4.23
C SER A 551 -4.84 28.80 -4.48
N PHE A 552 -3.78 29.51 -4.88
CA PHE A 552 -3.92 30.89 -5.35
C PHE A 552 -4.69 30.97 -6.67
N VAL A 553 -4.52 30.01 -7.59
CA VAL A 553 -5.18 30.02 -8.91
C VAL A 553 -6.69 29.82 -8.75
N HIS A 554 -7.11 28.90 -7.87
CA HIS A 554 -8.52 28.76 -7.51
C HIS A 554 -9.07 30.04 -6.86
N ARG A 555 -8.37 30.59 -5.86
CA ARG A 555 -8.85 31.75 -5.08
C ARG A 555 -8.81 33.10 -5.80
N ILE A 556 -7.99 33.30 -6.85
CA ILE A 556 -8.00 34.55 -7.64
C ILE A 556 -9.25 34.65 -8.52
N GLN A 557 -9.74 33.51 -9.02
CA GLN A 557 -10.93 33.39 -9.86
C GLN A 557 -12.24 33.35 -9.05
N ASP A 558 -12.17 33.09 -7.74
CA ASP A 558 -13.31 33.32 -6.85
C ASP A 558 -13.58 34.82 -6.67
N ALA A 559 -14.81 35.25 -6.96
CA ALA A 559 -15.27 36.62 -6.73
C ALA A 559 -15.60 36.90 -5.25
N ALA A 560 -15.90 35.87 -4.45
CA ALA A 560 -16.18 36.01 -3.03
C ALA A 560 -14.91 36.24 -2.19
N VAL A 561 -13.73 35.83 -2.68
CA VAL A 561 -12.45 36.12 -2.02
C VAL A 561 -12.06 37.59 -2.26
N PRO A 562 -11.95 38.43 -1.22
CA PRO A 562 -11.50 39.81 -1.38
C PRO A 562 -10.02 39.84 -1.77
N ALA A 563 -9.61 40.86 -2.54
CA ALA A 563 -8.22 41.02 -2.96
C ALA A 563 -7.25 41.08 -1.77
N GLU A 564 -7.68 41.64 -0.64
CA GLU A 564 -6.94 41.68 0.63
C GLU A 564 -6.45 40.29 1.07
N ALA A 565 -7.35 39.29 1.05
CA ALA A 565 -7.04 37.92 1.46
C ALA A 565 -6.13 37.16 0.47
N LEU A 566 -5.87 37.73 -0.71
CA LEU A 566 -4.92 37.21 -1.71
C LEU A 566 -3.53 37.85 -1.61
N VAL A 567 -3.43 39.04 -0.99
CA VAL A 567 -2.17 39.79 -0.83
C VAL A 567 -1.64 39.79 0.61
N THR A 568 -2.43 39.33 1.58
CA THR A 568 -2.04 39.21 3.00
C THR A 568 -0.72 38.43 3.14
N PRO A 569 0.31 39.01 3.77
CA PRO A 569 1.59 38.32 4.01
C PRO A 569 1.44 37.07 4.90
N PRO A 570 2.15 35.95 4.58
CA PRO A 570 1.94 34.67 5.26
C PRO A 570 2.47 34.64 6.69
N ASP A 571 3.49 35.44 7.00
CA ASP A 571 3.97 35.67 8.36
C ASP A 571 2.88 36.25 9.27
N ARG A 572 2.04 37.17 8.76
CA ARG A 572 0.86 37.67 9.50
C ARG A 572 -0.22 36.61 9.69
N ILE A 573 -0.37 35.68 8.74
CA ILE A 573 -1.35 34.57 8.86
C ILE A 573 -0.91 33.62 9.98
N VAL A 574 0.36 33.22 9.99
CA VAL A 574 0.91 32.29 11.01
C VAL A 574 1.01 32.96 12.38
N ALA A 575 1.32 34.26 12.45
CA ALA A 575 1.31 35.01 13.71
C ALA A 575 -0.08 35.18 14.35
N ALA A 576 -1.16 34.90 13.61
CA ALA A 576 -2.54 34.91 14.11
C ALA A 576 -3.02 33.53 14.61
N GLU A 577 -2.16 32.51 14.59
CA GLU A 577 -2.46 31.16 15.08
C GLU A 577 -2.12 31.00 16.57
N THR A 578 -2.77 30.05 17.24
CA THR A 578 -2.60 29.81 18.68
C THR A 578 -2.18 28.37 18.96
N PRO A 579 -0.88 28.11 19.27
CA PRO A 579 0.27 29.00 19.09
C PRO A 579 0.62 29.22 17.60
N PRO A 580 1.44 30.24 17.27
CA PRO A 580 1.98 30.44 15.93
C PRO A 580 2.75 29.21 15.44
N GLY A 581 2.43 28.70 14.25
CA GLY A 581 3.08 27.52 13.69
C GLY A 581 2.48 26.18 14.13
N ALA A 582 1.32 26.18 14.79
CA ALA A 582 0.63 24.95 15.20
C ALA A 582 0.23 24.08 13.99
N PRO A 583 0.29 22.73 14.07
CA PRO A 583 -0.22 21.85 13.01
C PRO A 583 -1.68 22.11 12.63
N HIS A 584 -2.10 21.62 11.45
CA HIS A 584 -3.48 21.77 10.99
C HIS A 584 -4.43 20.86 11.80
N PRO A 585 -5.46 21.41 12.49
CA PRO A 585 -6.22 20.67 13.52
C PRO A 585 -7.10 19.53 12.99
N ARG A 586 -7.28 19.41 11.65
CA ARG A 586 -7.98 18.27 11.02
C ARG A 586 -7.03 17.20 10.44
N ILE A 587 -5.72 17.32 10.67
CA ILE A 587 -4.72 16.32 10.29
C ILE A 587 -4.08 15.83 11.61
N PRO A 588 -4.51 14.66 12.16
CA PRO A 588 -3.91 14.12 13.38
C PRO A 588 -2.45 13.71 13.11
N LEU A 589 -1.64 13.53 14.16
CA LEU A 589 -0.38 12.80 14.00
C LEU A 589 -0.66 11.31 13.71
N PRO A 590 0.25 10.58 13.05
CA PRO A 590 0.08 9.16 12.79
C PRO A 590 -0.17 8.32 14.04
N SER A 591 0.32 8.74 15.21
CA SER A 591 0.07 8.10 16.51
C SER A 591 -1.40 8.18 16.97
N ASP A 592 -2.13 9.20 16.55
CA ASP A 592 -3.41 9.62 17.14
C ASP A 592 -4.60 9.31 16.22
N LEU A 593 -4.30 8.72 15.06
CA LEU A 593 -5.19 8.40 13.94
C LEU A 593 -6.43 7.55 14.32
N LEU A 594 -6.33 6.82 15.42
CA LEU A 594 -7.25 5.75 15.84
C LEU A 594 -8.10 6.13 17.08
N GLY A 595 -8.12 7.43 17.40
CA GLY A 595 -8.96 7.99 18.46
C GLY A 595 -8.39 7.83 19.88
N PRO A 596 -9.12 8.31 20.90
CA PRO A 596 -8.65 8.29 22.29
C PRO A 596 -8.59 6.88 22.89
N ALA A 597 -9.40 5.92 22.40
CA ALA A 597 -9.37 4.54 22.93
C ALA A 597 -8.05 3.79 22.67
N ARG A 598 -7.27 4.13 21.62
CA ARG A 598 -5.93 3.55 21.42
C ARG A 598 -4.99 4.41 20.57
N ARG A 599 -3.72 4.42 20.97
CA ARG A 599 -2.59 4.91 20.16
C ARG A 599 -2.25 3.92 19.05
N ASN A 600 -1.98 4.41 17.84
CA ASN A 600 -1.47 3.62 16.71
C ASN A 600 -0.07 3.06 17.00
N SER A 601 0.30 1.96 16.36
CA SER A 601 1.66 1.42 16.41
C SER A 601 2.66 2.32 15.66
N ALA A 602 3.82 2.60 16.27
CA ALA A 602 4.87 3.40 15.68
C ALA A 602 5.81 2.56 14.80
N GLY A 603 6.00 2.95 13.53
CA GLY A 603 6.90 2.30 12.57
C GLY A 603 8.36 2.75 12.66
N LEU A 604 9.09 2.57 11.57
CA LEU A 604 10.43 3.09 11.33
C LEU A 604 10.49 3.58 9.87
N ASP A 605 10.98 4.80 9.65
CA ASP A 605 11.22 5.31 8.29
C ASP A 605 12.48 4.66 7.72
N LEU A 606 12.32 3.71 6.80
CA LEU A 606 13.43 2.97 6.19
C LEU A 606 14.16 3.76 5.08
N ASN A 607 13.91 5.07 5.00
CA ASN A 607 14.55 5.99 4.05
C ASN A 607 15.34 7.10 4.74
N ASP A 608 15.18 7.26 6.06
CA ASP A 608 15.92 8.22 6.88
C ASP A 608 17.24 7.60 7.38
N GLU A 609 18.37 8.22 7.07
CA GLU A 609 19.70 7.65 7.37
C GLU A 609 19.98 7.52 8.88
N ALA A 610 19.40 8.39 9.72
CA ALA A 610 19.57 8.30 11.16
C ALA A 610 18.72 7.14 11.74
N VAL A 611 17.48 6.98 11.25
CA VAL A 611 16.60 5.86 11.61
C VAL A 611 17.15 4.51 11.11
N LEU A 612 17.81 4.47 9.96
CA LEU A 612 18.51 3.29 9.45
C LEU A 612 19.79 2.97 10.24
N ALA A 613 20.61 3.97 10.57
CA ALA A 613 21.88 3.76 11.26
C ALA A 613 21.71 3.33 12.73
N ALA A 614 20.71 3.86 13.43
CA ALA A 614 20.47 3.59 14.86
C ALA A 614 20.29 2.10 15.23
N PRO A 615 19.47 1.28 14.53
CA PRO A 615 19.31 -0.15 14.84
C PRO A 615 20.47 -1.02 14.38
N ALA A 616 21.30 -0.59 13.42
CA ALA A 616 22.30 -1.45 12.77
C ALA A 616 23.33 -2.09 13.73
N PRO A 617 23.82 -1.45 14.80
CA PRO A 617 24.64 -2.09 15.82
C PRO A 617 23.87 -3.14 16.64
N ALA A 618 22.64 -2.82 17.05
CA ALA A 618 21.80 -3.71 17.86
C ALA A 618 21.25 -4.91 17.06
N LEU A 619 21.07 -4.78 15.74
CA LEU A 619 20.83 -5.92 14.84
C LEU A 619 22.03 -6.87 14.82
N ARG A 620 23.25 -6.35 14.66
CA ARG A 620 24.48 -7.16 14.75
C ARG A 620 24.66 -7.82 16.12
N GLU A 621 24.34 -7.11 17.21
CA GLU A 621 24.32 -7.69 18.56
C GLU A 621 23.27 -8.81 18.68
N SER A 622 22.06 -8.63 18.13
CA SER A 622 21.01 -9.65 18.13
C SER A 622 21.39 -10.92 17.37
N ALA A 623 22.31 -10.83 16.40
CA ALA A 623 22.85 -11.99 15.69
C ALA A 623 23.92 -12.76 16.49
N ALA A 624 24.58 -12.11 17.46
CA ALA A 624 25.59 -12.72 18.32
C ALA A 624 25.01 -13.44 19.56
N ARG A 625 23.70 -13.33 19.79
CA ARG A 625 22.99 -14.01 20.89
C ARG A 625 22.64 -15.45 20.47
N ASP A 626 22.99 -16.43 21.30
CA ASP A 626 22.48 -17.80 21.17
C ASP A 626 21.05 -17.85 21.74
N TRP A 627 20.07 -17.64 20.87
CA TRP A 627 18.66 -17.57 21.27
C TRP A 627 18.15 -18.92 21.76
N GLN A 628 17.21 -18.92 22.71
CA GLN A 628 16.64 -20.14 23.28
C GLN A 628 15.12 -20.08 23.33
N ALA A 629 14.48 -21.18 22.93
CA ALA A 629 13.07 -21.45 23.19
C ALA A 629 12.95 -22.76 23.97
N ALA A 630 12.18 -22.75 25.06
CA ALA A 630 11.92 -23.92 25.89
C ALA A 630 10.49 -23.82 26.46
N PRO A 631 9.92 -24.88 27.05
CA PRO A 631 8.61 -24.82 27.69
C PRO A 631 8.58 -23.77 28.83
N MET A 632 7.89 -22.64 28.63
CA MET A 632 7.78 -21.56 29.60
C MET A 632 6.56 -21.81 30.49
N LEU A 633 6.69 -22.76 31.41
CA LEU A 633 5.61 -23.20 32.29
C LEU A 633 5.36 -22.23 33.47
N ALA A 634 4.37 -22.51 34.30
CA ALA A 634 4.19 -21.85 35.59
C ALA A 634 5.27 -22.24 36.62
N ARG A 635 5.72 -23.50 36.58
CA ARG A 635 6.71 -24.11 37.46
C ARG A 635 7.79 -24.78 36.61
N ASP A 636 9.05 -24.65 37.01
CA ASP A 636 10.17 -25.17 36.21
C ASP A 636 10.31 -26.69 36.33
N LEU A 637 10.39 -27.38 35.18
CA LEU A 637 10.49 -28.85 35.06
C LEU A 637 11.67 -29.23 34.15
N PRO A 638 12.28 -30.42 34.31
CA PRO A 638 13.35 -30.91 33.44
C PRO A 638 12.96 -30.87 31.95
N GLY A 639 13.83 -30.28 31.12
CA GLY A 639 13.61 -30.14 29.68
C GLY A 639 13.89 -31.42 28.89
N GLY A 640 13.34 -31.48 27.67
CA GLY A 640 13.71 -32.48 26.66
C GLY A 640 15.08 -32.19 26.02
N ALA A 641 15.41 -32.91 24.94
CA ALA A 641 16.61 -32.65 24.17
C ALA A 641 16.53 -31.29 23.42
N ALA A 642 17.64 -30.56 23.36
CA ALA A 642 17.73 -29.31 22.61
C ALA A 642 18.14 -29.57 21.14
N ARG A 643 17.41 -28.96 20.20
CA ARG A 643 17.65 -28.99 18.75
C ARG A 643 18.14 -27.62 18.29
N ALA A 644 19.15 -27.57 17.40
CA ALA A 644 19.63 -26.32 16.82
C ALA A 644 18.64 -25.76 15.77
N LEU A 645 18.56 -24.43 15.67
CA LEU A 645 17.80 -23.72 14.64
C LEU A 645 18.73 -22.91 13.73
N HIS A 646 18.35 -22.81 12.46
CA HIS A 646 19.19 -22.29 11.37
C HIS A 646 18.37 -21.34 10.48
N ASN A 647 19.01 -20.31 9.95
CA ASN A 647 18.39 -19.31 9.10
C ASN A 647 17.93 -19.92 7.75
N PRO A 648 16.67 -19.71 7.30
CA PRO A 648 16.19 -20.23 6.01
C PRO A 648 16.91 -19.61 4.80
N ALA A 649 17.54 -18.44 4.95
CA ALA A 649 18.32 -17.79 3.89
C ALA A 649 19.75 -18.33 3.75
N ASP A 650 20.34 -18.82 4.84
CA ASP A 650 21.68 -19.40 4.85
C ASP A 650 21.79 -20.41 5.99
N ARG A 651 21.80 -21.71 5.66
CA ARG A 651 21.81 -22.77 6.69
C ARG A 651 23.10 -22.80 7.54
N ALA A 652 24.15 -22.05 7.17
CA ALA A 652 25.34 -21.86 8.00
C ALA A 652 25.12 -20.87 9.17
N ASP A 653 24.12 -19.99 9.08
CA ASP A 653 23.76 -19.05 10.15
C ASP A 653 22.89 -19.75 11.21
N ARG A 654 23.52 -20.22 12.29
CA ARG A 654 22.83 -20.77 13.47
C ARG A 654 22.16 -19.64 14.26
N LEU A 655 20.88 -19.83 14.55
CA LEU A 655 20.04 -18.87 15.29
C LEU A 655 20.14 -19.05 16.80
N GLY A 656 20.15 -20.30 17.25
CA GLY A 656 19.84 -20.65 18.63
C GLY A 656 19.50 -22.12 18.80
N THR A 657 18.77 -22.44 19.87
CA THR A 657 18.24 -23.78 20.15
C THR A 657 16.77 -23.77 20.60
N VAL A 658 16.07 -24.86 20.32
CA VAL A 658 14.72 -25.14 20.85
C VAL A 658 14.72 -26.44 21.65
N MET A 659 14.11 -26.41 22.83
CA MET A 659 13.64 -27.58 23.56
C MET A 659 12.13 -27.71 23.37
N GLU A 660 11.69 -28.89 22.98
CA GLU A 660 10.29 -29.19 22.69
C GLU A 660 9.59 -29.78 23.94
N ALA A 661 8.29 -29.52 24.09
CA ALA A 661 7.53 -29.83 25.29
C ALA A 661 7.28 -31.33 25.43
N THR A 662 7.75 -31.92 26.54
CA THR A 662 7.49 -33.32 26.87
C THR A 662 6.04 -33.53 27.36
N PRO A 663 5.48 -34.75 27.27
CA PRO A 663 4.11 -35.03 27.74
C PRO A 663 3.85 -34.61 29.20
N ALA A 664 4.82 -34.79 30.10
CA ALA A 664 4.72 -34.37 31.50
C ALA A 664 4.69 -32.84 31.66
N GLN A 665 5.40 -32.10 30.80
CA GLN A 665 5.38 -30.64 30.80
C GLN A 665 4.06 -30.10 30.23
N ILE A 666 3.48 -30.77 29.22
CA ILE A 666 2.15 -30.45 28.68
C ILE A 666 1.07 -30.67 29.75
N ASP A 667 1.14 -31.82 30.45
CA ASP A 667 0.19 -32.16 31.52
C ASP A 667 0.26 -31.16 32.69
N GLN A 668 1.45 -30.85 33.21
CA GLN A 668 1.62 -29.86 34.27
C GLN A 668 1.15 -28.46 33.83
N ALA A 669 1.40 -28.07 32.58
CA ALA A 669 0.92 -26.79 32.04
C ALA A 669 -0.61 -26.69 32.06
N LEU A 670 -1.30 -27.78 31.69
CA LEU A 670 -2.75 -27.87 31.68
C LEU A 670 -3.35 -27.84 33.10
N GLU A 671 -2.69 -28.45 34.09
CA GLU A 671 -3.06 -28.29 35.51
C GLU A 671 -2.92 -26.83 35.97
N ASP A 672 -1.76 -26.21 35.76
CA ASP A 672 -1.48 -24.84 36.22
C ASP A 672 -2.38 -23.80 35.53
N ALA A 673 -2.65 -23.98 34.23
CA ALA A 673 -3.56 -23.11 33.49
C ALA A 673 -5.03 -23.27 33.95
N LEU A 674 -5.44 -24.48 34.35
CA LEU A 674 -6.78 -24.73 34.90
C LEU A 674 -6.92 -24.14 36.31
N ALA A 675 -5.91 -24.31 37.17
CA ALA A 675 -5.88 -23.73 38.51
C ALA A 675 -5.95 -22.19 38.49
N ALA A 676 -5.15 -21.55 37.62
CA ALA A 676 -5.11 -20.09 37.49
C ALA A 676 -6.34 -19.48 36.77
N ALA A 677 -7.18 -20.29 36.11
CA ALA A 677 -8.31 -19.80 35.33
C ALA A 677 -9.31 -18.98 36.16
N GLY A 678 -9.56 -19.38 37.42
CA GLY A 678 -10.46 -18.67 38.32
C GLY A 678 -9.95 -17.28 38.71
N ASP A 679 -8.65 -17.13 38.96
CA ASP A 679 -8.06 -15.84 39.34
C ASP A 679 -7.90 -14.89 38.15
N TRP A 680 -7.45 -15.40 37.00
CA TRP A 680 -7.32 -14.57 35.79
C TRP A 680 -8.69 -14.07 35.30
N ALA A 681 -9.74 -14.89 35.39
CA ALA A 681 -11.11 -14.49 35.08
C ALA A 681 -11.65 -13.40 36.02
N ARG A 682 -11.30 -13.46 37.32
CA ARG A 682 -11.71 -12.48 38.35
C ARG A 682 -11.05 -11.11 38.20
N LEU A 683 -9.89 -10.99 37.54
CA LEU A 683 -9.27 -9.70 37.30
C LEU A 683 -10.17 -8.83 36.39
N PRO A 684 -10.47 -7.56 36.77
CA PRO A 684 -11.29 -6.68 35.95
C PRO A 684 -10.75 -6.53 34.52
N PRO A 685 -11.61 -6.37 33.49
CA PRO A 685 -11.16 -6.32 32.09
C PRO A 685 -10.16 -5.19 31.84
N ALA A 686 -10.35 -4.03 32.48
CA ALA A 686 -9.39 -2.91 32.46
C ALA A 686 -8.01 -3.28 33.05
N ALA A 687 -7.93 -4.15 34.05
CA ALA A 687 -6.67 -4.62 34.64
C ALA A 687 -5.95 -5.61 33.68
N ARG A 688 -6.69 -6.50 33.02
CA ARG A 688 -6.16 -7.37 31.96
C ARG A 688 -5.68 -6.54 30.77
N ALA A 689 -6.48 -5.59 30.31
CA ALA A 689 -6.15 -4.62 29.27
C ALA A 689 -4.87 -3.82 29.58
N ALA A 690 -4.70 -3.35 30.82
CA ALA A 690 -3.48 -2.67 31.24
C ALA A 690 -2.22 -3.55 31.14
N CYS A 691 -2.34 -4.87 31.28
CA CYS A 691 -1.23 -5.80 31.02
C CYS A 691 -0.90 -5.88 29.52
N LEU A 692 -1.91 -5.94 28.65
CA LEU A 692 -1.74 -5.94 27.20
C LEU A 692 -1.13 -4.63 26.69
N SER A 693 -1.59 -3.47 27.16
CA SER A 693 -1.01 -2.17 26.80
C SER A 693 0.46 -2.06 27.21
N ARG A 694 0.82 -2.49 28.44
CA ARG A 694 2.24 -2.55 28.86
C ARG A 694 3.06 -3.51 28.02
N ALA A 695 2.49 -4.61 27.52
CA ALA A 695 3.18 -5.52 26.60
C ALA A 695 3.43 -4.86 25.24
N ALA A 696 2.46 -4.09 24.73
CA ALA A 696 2.61 -3.33 23.49
C ALA A 696 3.73 -2.29 23.60
N ASP A 697 3.77 -1.53 24.70
CA ASP A 697 4.81 -0.53 24.95
C ASP A 697 6.20 -1.18 25.13
N ARG A 698 6.26 -2.36 25.78
CA ARG A 698 7.49 -3.17 25.86
C ARG A 698 7.95 -3.69 24.50
N MET A 699 7.04 -4.11 23.62
CA MET A 699 7.37 -4.55 22.25
C MET A 699 7.84 -3.36 21.38
N GLU A 700 7.21 -2.19 21.49
CA GLU A 700 7.67 -0.98 20.77
C GLU A 700 9.06 -0.53 21.24
N ALA A 701 9.34 -0.55 22.54
CA ALA A 701 10.65 -0.17 23.08
C ALA A 701 11.72 -1.24 22.78
N GLY A 702 11.37 -2.52 22.90
CA GLY A 702 12.25 -3.67 22.68
C GLY A 702 12.36 -4.12 21.21
N ARG A 703 11.94 -3.30 20.23
CA ARG A 703 11.72 -3.74 18.84
C ARG A 703 12.94 -4.32 18.14
N VAL A 704 14.15 -3.79 18.33
CA VAL A 704 15.28 -4.08 17.42
C VAL A 704 15.74 -5.54 17.48
N PRO A 705 15.87 -6.19 18.65
CA PRO A 705 16.09 -7.64 18.71
C PRO A 705 14.96 -8.47 18.09
N LEU A 706 13.69 -8.02 18.19
CA LEU A 706 12.56 -8.70 17.52
C LEU A 706 12.68 -8.61 16.00
N LEU A 707 13.08 -7.45 15.46
CA LEU A 707 13.35 -7.27 14.02
C LEU A 707 14.47 -8.21 13.56
N GLY A 708 15.61 -8.22 14.26
CA GLY A 708 16.75 -9.08 13.91
C GLY A 708 16.41 -10.57 13.94
N LEU A 709 15.56 -10.99 14.88
CA LEU A 709 15.09 -12.37 14.97
C LEU A 709 14.03 -12.70 13.89
N LEU A 710 13.06 -11.83 13.60
CA LEU A 710 12.11 -12.01 12.49
C LEU A 710 12.80 -12.10 11.12
N MET A 711 13.88 -11.35 10.91
CA MET A 711 14.66 -11.38 9.68
C MET A 711 15.47 -12.68 9.53
N ARG A 712 16.05 -13.20 10.63
CA ARG A 712 16.91 -14.41 10.61
C ARG A 712 16.16 -15.72 10.80
N GLU A 713 15.07 -15.74 11.56
CA GLU A 713 14.27 -16.95 11.85
C GLU A 713 13.19 -17.17 10.79
N ALA A 714 12.38 -16.15 10.51
CA ALA A 714 11.26 -16.23 9.56
C ALA A 714 11.61 -15.72 8.14
N GLY A 715 12.88 -15.36 7.88
CA GLY A 715 13.34 -14.93 6.55
C GLY A 715 12.77 -13.61 6.04
N LYS A 716 12.19 -12.78 6.92
CA LYS A 716 11.45 -11.57 6.52
C LYS A 716 12.36 -10.40 6.16
N SER A 717 11.99 -9.59 5.17
CA SER A 717 12.65 -8.30 4.92
C SER A 717 12.49 -7.36 6.13
N LEU A 718 13.37 -6.36 6.27
CA LEU A 718 13.27 -5.37 7.36
C LEU A 718 11.90 -4.65 7.36
N ALA A 719 11.36 -4.32 6.18
CA ALA A 719 10.04 -3.71 6.05
C ALA A 719 8.91 -4.65 6.54
N ASN A 720 8.98 -5.94 6.22
CA ASN A 720 8.00 -6.92 6.69
C ASN A 720 8.13 -7.17 8.20
N ALA A 721 9.35 -7.18 8.75
CA ALA A 721 9.58 -7.30 10.19
C ALA A 721 9.05 -6.09 10.98
N VAL A 722 9.25 -4.86 10.48
CA VAL A 722 8.67 -3.63 11.07
C VAL A 722 7.14 -3.66 11.02
N GLY A 723 6.56 -4.07 9.89
CA GLY A 723 5.12 -4.24 9.75
C GLY A 723 4.54 -5.26 10.74
N GLU A 724 5.25 -6.37 10.99
CA GLU A 724 4.77 -7.40 11.92
C GLU A 724 4.88 -7.00 13.40
N VAL A 725 5.97 -6.32 13.81
CA VAL A 725 6.06 -5.78 15.17
C VAL A 725 4.93 -4.76 15.42
N ARG A 726 4.60 -3.93 14.41
CA ARG A 726 3.45 -3.03 14.46
C ARG A 726 2.12 -3.78 14.61
N GLU A 727 1.88 -4.80 13.80
CA GLU A 727 0.66 -5.61 13.83
C GLU A 727 0.45 -6.31 15.20
N ALA A 728 1.52 -6.83 15.81
CA ALA A 728 1.49 -7.40 17.17
C ALA A 728 1.13 -6.37 18.25
N VAL A 729 1.73 -5.17 18.16
CA VAL A 729 1.45 -4.02 19.04
C VAL A 729 0.01 -3.54 18.89
N ASP A 730 -0.50 -3.47 17.65
CA ASP A 730 -1.88 -3.07 17.38
C ASP A 730 -2.90 -4.11 17.85
N PHE A 731 -2.63 -5.42 17.76
CA PHE A 731 -3.47 -6.45 18.38
C PHE A 731 -3.57 -6.25 19.90
N LEU A 732 -2.45 -6.03 20.58
CA LEU A 732 -2.42 -5.80 22.02
C LEU A 732 -3.22 -4.56 22.42
N ARG A 733 -3.00 -3.43 21.74
CA ARG A 733 -3.73 -2.17 22.02
C ARG A 733 -5.20 -2.24 21.63
N TYR A 734 -5.55 -2.93 20.54
CA TYR A 734 -6.94 -3.11 20.10
C TYR A 734 -7.73 -3.98 21.08
N TYR A 735 -7.24 -5.17 21.45
CA TYR A 735 -7.95 -6.03 22.40
C TYR A 735 -7.97 -5.48 23.83
N ALA A 736 -6.96 -4.68 24.22
CA ALA A 736 -7.01 -3.93 25.49
C ALA A 736 -8.15 -2.89 25.50
N ALA A 737 -8.27 -2.06 24.45
CA ALA A 737 -9.35 -1.10 24.31
C ALA A 737 -10.72 -1.79 24.24
N GLN A 738 -10.83 -2.84 23.42
CA GLN A 738 -12.05 -3.62 23.25
C GLN A 738 -12.50 -4.27 24.56
N ALA A 739 -11.61 -4.94 25.30
CA ALA A 739 -11.94 -5.56 26.58
C ALA A 739 -12.35 -4.54 27.66
N THR A 740 -11.82 -3.32 27.60
CA THR A 740 -12.17 -2.24 28.53
C THR A 740 -13.56 -1.65 28.23
N ARG A 741 -13.99 -1.66 26.96
CA ARG A 741 -15.28 -1.12 26.52
C ARG A 741 -16.42 -2.14 26.53
N ASP A 742 -16.14 -3.38 26.11
CA ASP A 742 -17.18 -4.36 25.72
C ASP A 742 -17.42 -5.48 26.75
N LEU A 743 -16.55 -5.67 27.75
CA LEU A 743 -16.62 -6.80 28.68
C LEU A 743 -16.94 -6.37 30.11
N ASP A 744 -17.80 -7.17 30.76
CA ASP A 744 -18.20 -7.03 32.17
C ASP A 744 -18.10 -8.40 32.88
N PRO A 745 -17.40 -8.54 34.03
CA PRO A 745 -17.22 -9.83 34.71
C PRO A 745 -18.48 -10.54 35.18
N GLY A 746 -19.59 -9.82 35.41
CA GLY A 746 -20.85 -10.42 35.85
C GLY A 746 -21.63 -11.10 34.72
N THR A 747 -21.41 -10.66 33.48
CA THR A 747 -22.19 -11.06 32.30
C THR A 747 -21.36 -11.75 31.20
N HIS A 748 -20.05 -11.49 31.14
CA HIS A 748 -19.12 -12.03 30.14
C HIS A 748 -18.17 -13.05 30.78
N ARG A 749 -18.59 -14.31 30.81
CA ARG A 749 -17.85 -15.41 31.46
C ARG A 749 -16.86 -16.06 30.46
N PRO A 750 -15.55 -16.15 30.75
CA PRO A 750 -14.58 -16.83 29.88
C PRO A 750 -14.84 -18.35 29.76
N LEU A 751 -14.17 -18.99 28.80
CA LEU A 751 -14.20 -20.44 28.57
C LEU A 751 -13.36 -21.21 29.60
N GLY A 752 -12.18 -20.69 29.96
CA GLY A 752 -11.17 -21.37 30.79
C GLY A 752 -9.84 -21.48 30.06
N PRO A 753 -9.09 -22.59 30.15
CA PRO A 753 -7.86 -22.79 29.37
C PRO A 753 -8.13 -22.84 27.86
N VAL A 754 -7.43 -22.04 27.08
CA VAL A 754 -7.50 -21.97 25.61
C VAL A 754 -6.14 -22.35 25.01
N ALA A 755 -6.15 -23.20 23.98
CA ALA A 755 -4.96 -23.50 23.19
C ALA A 755 -4.85 -22.51 22.03
N CYS A 756 -3.72 -21.81 21.92
CA CYS A 756 -3.40 -20.92 20.81
C CYS A 756 -2.30 -21.57 19.95
N ILE A 757 -2.63 -21.92 18.71
CA ILE A 757 -1.76 -22.61 17.76
C ILE A 757 -1.56 -21.69 16.54
N SER A 758 -0.33 -21.22 16.35
CA SER A 758 0.00 -20.15 15.39
C SER A 758 1.01 -20.58 14.31
N PRO A 759 1.00 -19.96 13.12
CA PRO A 759 1.85 -20.34 12.00
C PRO A 759 3.22 -19.63 12.01
N TRP A 760 4.18 -20.20 11.28
CA TRP A 760 5.54 -19.65 11.11
C TRP A 760 5.59 -18.37 10.26
N ASN A 761 4.51 -18.05 9.53
CA ASN A 761 4.53 -16.99 8.54
C ASN A 761 4.14 -15.60 9.10
N PHE A 762 3.55 -15.54 10.29
CA PHE A 762 3.42 -14.35 11.14
C PHE A 762 3.67 -14.77 12.60
N PRO A 763 4.91 -15.17 12.92
CA PRO A 763 5.22 -15.87 14.16
C PRO A 763 5.29 -14.95 15.39
N LEU A 764 5.25 -13.63 15.19
CA LEU A 764 5.02 -12.64 16.23
C LEU A 764 3.58 -12.14 16.21
N ALA A 765 3.07 -11.66 15.06
CA ALA A 765 1.78 -10.97 15.03
C ALA A 765 0.57 -11.87 15.26
N ILE A 766 0.46 -13.00 14.55
CA ILE A 766 -0.68 -13.92 14.73
C ILE A 766 -0.55 -14.67 16.06
N PHE A 767 0.67 -15.03 16.48
CA PHE A 767 0.95 -15.56 17.81
C PHE A 767 0.44 -14.61 18.91
N THR A 768 0.90 -13.36 18.91
CA THR A 768 0.48 -12.35 19.88
C THR A 768 -1.01 -12.03 19.77
N GLY A 769 -1.57 -11.98 18.56
CA GLY A 769 -3.00 -11.72 18.33
C GLY A 769 -3.93 -12.77 18.92
N GLN A 770 -3.64 -14.06 18.72
CA GLN A 770 -4.39 -15.16 19.36
C GLN A 770 -4.28 -15.10 20.89
N VAL A 771 -3.04 -15.02 21.41
CA VAL A 771 -2.75 -15.00 22.84
C VAL A 771 -3.41 -13.81 23.53
N ALA A 772 -3.32 -12.61 22.93
CA ALA A 772 -3.92 -11.39 23.46
C ALA A 772 -5.45 -11.46 23.49
N ALA A 773 -6.09 -11.98 22.45
CA ALA A 773 -7.55 -12.12 22.42
C ALA A 773 -8.06 -13.06 23.53
N ALA A 774 -7.42 -14.21 23.72
CA ALA A 774 -7.78 -15.15 24.77
C ALA A 774 -7.59 -14.56 26.17
N LEU A 775 -6.43 -13.95 26.45
CA LEU A 775 -6.14 -13.28 27.72
C LEU A 775 -7.09 -12.11 28.00
N ALA A 776 -7.39 -11.27 27.00
CA ALA A 776 -8.31 -10.14 27.11
C ALA A 776 -9.72 -10.58 27.50
N ALA A 777 -10.23 -11.66 26.89
CA ALA A 777 -11.51 -12.28 27.24
C ALA A 777 -11.53 -12.94 28.64
N GLY A 778 -10.37 -13.10 29.30
CA GLY A 778 -10.26 -13.66 30.66
C GLY A 778 -9.92 -15.16 30.69
N ASN A 779 -9.42 -15.72 29.58
CA ASN A 779 -8.98 -17.11 29.49
C ASN A 779 -7.49 -17.24 29.86
N THR A 780 -7.09 -18.40 30.38
CA THR A 780 -5.68 -18.79 30.50
C THR A 780 -5.23 -19.47 29.21
N VAL A 781 -3.94 -19.37 28.86
CA VAL A 781 -3.45 -19.68 27.51
C VAL A 781 -2.29 -20.66 27.51
N LEU A 782 -2.44 -21.70 26.70
CA LEU A 782 -1.39 -22.65 26.31
C LEU A 782 -0.98 -22.33 24.87
N ALA A 783 0.17 -21.69 24.68
CA ALA A 783 0.63 -21.18 23.40
C ALA A 783 1.61 -22.16 22.73
N LYS A 784 1.22 -22.71 21.57
CA LYS A 784 2.03 -23.59 20.72
C LYS A 784 2.44 -22.83 19.45
N PRO A 785 3.69 -22.35 19.33
CA PRO A 785 4.19 -21.73 18.11
C PRO A 785 4.52 -22.79 17.05
N ALA A 786 4.67 -22.37 15.80
CA ALA A 786 5.17 -23.24 14.74
C ALA A 786 6.61 -23.69 15.01
N GLU A 787 6.92 -24.94 14.65
CA GLU A 787 8.19 -25.64 14.88
C GLU A 787 9.39 -25.01 14.16
N GLU A 788 9.15 -24.20 13.13
CA GLU A 788 10.15 -23.41 12.40
C GLU A 788 10.52 -22.10 13.09
N THR A 789 9.63 -21.53 13.94
CA THR A 789 9.78 -20.18 14.51
C THR A 789 9.49 -20.08 16.04
N PRO A 790 10.06 -20.92 16.90
CA PRO A 790 9.77 -20.90 18.33
C PRO A 790 10.54 -19.81 19.11
N LEU A 791 11.64 -19.25 18.59
CA LEU A 791 12.50 -18.30 19.31
C LEU A 791 11.79 -16.94 19.48
N ILE A 792 11.22 -16.40 18.40
CA ILE A 792 10.44 -15.15 18.45
C ILE A 792 9.19 -15.28 19.34
N ALA A 793 8.54 -16.45 19.35
CA ALA A 793 7.42 -16.74 20.24
C ALA A 793 7.83 -16.76 21.72
N ALA A 794 9.01 -17.31 22.04
CA ALA A 794 9.58 -17.23 23.39
C ALA A 794 9.87 -15.77 23.82
N GLN A 795 10.35 -14.93 22.91
CA GLN A 795 10.52 -13.49 23.21
C GLN A 795 9.16 -12.79 23.42
N ALA A 796 8.14 -13.12 22.63
CA ALA A 796 6.79 -12.59 22.81
C ALA A 796 6.21 -12.95 24.19
N VAL A 797 6.33 -14.22 24.62
CA VAL A 797 5.87 -14.65 25.96
C VAL A 797 6.68 -14.01 27.07
N ALA A 798 8.00 -13.87 26.93
CA ALA A 798 8.82 -13.17 27.92
C ALA A 798 8.40 -11.69 28.09
N LEU A 799 8.11 -10.99 27.00
CA LEU A 799 7.63 -9.59 27.04
C LEU A 799 6.21 -9.48 27.63
N LEU A 800 5.32 -10.43 27.34
CA LEU A 800 3.97 -10.52 27.91
C LEU A 800 4.00 -10.80 29.42
N GLN A 801 4.81 -11.77 29.87
CA GLN A 801 4.98 -12.06 31.29
C GLN A 801 5.63 -10.88 32.03
N ALA A 802 6.65 -10.24 31.44
CA ALA A 802 7.26 -9.01 31.98
C ALA A 802 6.31 -7.80 32.01
N ALA A 803 5.21 -7.81 31.26
CA ALA A 803 4.15 -6.80 31.34
C ALA A 803 3.15 -7.05 32.49
N GLY A 804 3.26 -8.17 33.21
CA GLY A 804 2.43 -8.52 34.35
C GLY A 804 1.38 -9.61 34.09
N ILE A 805 1.48 -10.35 32.98
CA ILE A 805 0.68 -11.56 32.77
C ILE A 805 1.30 -12.70 33.61
N PRO A 806 0.58 -13.35 34.53
CA PRO A 806 1.13 -14.43 35.36
C PRO A 806 1.64 -15.62 34.53
N ARG A 807 2.74 -16.27 34.95
CA ARG A 807 3.28 -17.47 34.26
C ARG A 807 2.20 -18.56 34.07
N ALA A 808 1.34 -18.78 35.06
CA ALA A 808 0.24 -19.76 34.96
C ALA A 808 -0.91 -19.31 34.03
N ALA A 809 -1.04 -18.03 33.73
CA ALA A 809 -2.05 -17.52 32.80
C ALA A 809 -1.59 -17.54 31.33
N LEU A 810 -0.29 -17.56 31.07
CA LEU A 810 0.30 -17.71 29.73
C LEU A 810 1.54 -18.59 29.77
N GLN A 811 1.43 -19.80 29.24
CA GLN A 811 2.52 -20.77 29.16
C GLN A 811 2.88 -21.09 27.70
N LEU A 812 4.18 -21.20 27.41
CA LEU A 812 4.68 -21.58 26.08
C LEU A 812 4.98 -23.08 26.03
N LEU A 813 4.55 -23.75 24.96
CA LEU A 813 4.84 -25.16 24.69
C LEU A 813 5.38 -25.31 23.26
N PRO A 814 6.70 -25.12 23.04
CA PRO A 814 7.32 -25.37 21.74
C PRO A 814 7.25 -26.85 21.36
N GLY A 815 7.25 -27.16 20.05
CA GLY A 815 7.22 -28.53 19.55
C GLY A 815 6.63 -28.62 18.15
N ASP A 816 6.42 -29.83 17.67
CA ASP A 816 5.81 -30.15 16.38
C ASP A 816 4.27 -30.25 16.46
N GLY A 817 3.64 -30.75 15.39
CA GLY A 817 2.22 -31.08 15.35
C GLY A 817 1.71 -32.02 16.46
N ALA A 818 2.55 -32.87 17.07
CA ALA A 818 2.13 -33.78 18.13
C ALA A 818 1.85 -33.04 19.46
N VAL A 819 2.65 -32.02 19.79
CA VAL A 819 2.38 -31.13 20.94
C VAL A 819 1.05 -30.39 20.76
N GLY A 820 0.78 -29.92 19.54
CA GLY A 820 -0.51 -29.31 19.18
C GLY A 820 -1.68 -30.29 19.30
N ALA A 821 -1.52 -31.52 18.80
CA ALA A 821 -2.54 -32.56 18.88
C ALA A 821 -2.87 -32.98 20.32
N ALA A 822 -1.85 -33.09 21.19
CA ALA A 822 -2.04 -33.40 22.60
C ALA A 822 -2.89 -32.34 23.32
N LEU A 823 -2.61 -31.05 23.10
CA LEU A 823 -3.42 -29.94 23.64
C LEU A 823 -4.87 -29.98 23.13
N VAL A 824 -5.07 -30.22 21.84
CA VAL A 824 -6.42 -30.27 21.22
C VAL A 824 -7.23 -31.46 21.75
N ALA A 825 -6.59 -32.60 22.00
CA ALA A 825 -7.24 -33.79 22.54
C ALA A 825 -7.65 -33.64 24.02
N ASP A 826 -6.90 -32.88 24.82
CA ASP A 826 -7.09 -32.83 26.27
C ASP A 826 -8.41 -32.17 26.70
N ALA A 827 -9.12 -32.85 27.61
CA ALA A 827 -10.43 -32.44 28.10
C ALA A 827 -10.42 -31.20 29.01
N ARG A 828 -9.25 -30.66 29.40
CA ARG A 828 -9.09 -29.39 30.15
C ARG A 828 -9.09 -28.17 29.22
N ILE A 829 -8.72 -28.31 27.95
CA ILE A 829 -8.81 -27.22 26.96
C ILE A 829 -10.27 -26.95 26.59
N ARG A 830 -10.69 -25.70 26.79
CA ARG A 830 -12.07 -25.18 26.66
C ARG A 830 -12.33 -24.41 25.37
N GLY A 831 -11.28 -24.12 24.60
CA GLY A 831 -11.36 -23.51 23.27
C GLY A 831 -10.02 -23.63 22.54
N VAL A 832 -10.05 -23.57 21.20
CA VAL A 832 -8.86 -23.62 20.35
C VAL A 832 -8.89 -22.45 19.37
N MET A 833 -7.82 -21.65 19.39
CA MET A 833 -7.51 -20.70 18.32
C MET A 833 -6.43 -21.33 17.46
N PHE A 834 -6.71 -21.54 16.17
CA PHE A 834 -5.80 -22.13 15.20
C PHE A 834 -5.61 -21.19 14.02
N THR A 835 -4.37 -21.07 13.55
CA THR A 835 -4.10 -20.47 12.24
C THR A 835 -3.02 -21.26 11.50
N GLY A 836 -3.35 -21.74 10.29
CA GLY A 836 -2.52 -22.68 9.53
C GLY A 836 -3.28 -23.34 8.38
N SER A 837 -2.91 -24.55 7.96
CA SER A 837 -3.55 -25.19 6.80
C SER A 837 -4.96 -25.72 7.09
N THR A 838 -5.84 -25.64 6.08
CA THR A 838 -7.22 -26.18 6.16
C THR A 838 -7.24 -27.67 6.52
N ALA A 839 -6.26 -28.46 6.05
CA ALA A 839 -6.12 -29.88 6.37
C ALA A 839 -5.90 -30.14 7.87
N VAL A 840 -5.02 -29.36 8.52
CA VAL A 840 -4.78 -29.45 9.98
C VAL A 840 -6.00 -28.94 10.75
N ALA A 841 -6.66 -27.87 10.28
CA ALA A 841 -7.90 -27.39 10.89
C ALA A 841 -9.03 -28.44 10.87
N LYS A 842 -9.17 -29.23 9.78
CA LYS A 842 -10.11 -30.37 9.72
C LYS A 842 -9.69 -31.52 10.66
N GLY A 843 -8.39 -31.75 10.84
CA GLY A 843 -7.89 -32.67 11.87
C GLY A 843 -8.31 -32.24 13.28
N ILE A 844 -8.10 -30.97 13.62
CA ILE A 844 -8.52 -30.36 14.90
C ILE A 844 -10.05 -30.45 15.07
N GLN A 845 -10.83 -30.14 14.04
CA GLN A 845 -12.29 -30.26 14.05
C GLN A 845 -12.75 -31.68 14.44
N ARG A 846 -12.12 -32.72 13.87
CA ARG A 846 -12.45 -34.14 14.14
C ARG A 846 -12.14 -34.57 15.56
N VAL A 847 -11.06 -34.08 16.16
CA VAL A 847 -10.73 -34.34 17.58
C VAL A 847 -11.69 -33.62 18.52
N LEU A 848 -11.97 -32.33 18.26
CA LEU A 848 -12.89 -31.54 19.09
C LEU A 848 -14.34 -32.05 19.01
N ALA A 849 -14.76 -32.60 17.87
CA ALA A 849 -16.11 -33.13 17.66
C ALA A 849 -16.49 -34.30 18.58
N ALA A 850 -15.52 -34.98 19.19
CA ALA A 850 -15.75 -36.06 20.13
C ALA A 850 -16.07 -35.60 21.57
N ARG A 851 -16.00 -34.30 21.86
CA ARG A 851 -16.14 -33.75 23.23
C ARG A 851 -16.92 -32.44 23.32
N LEU A 852 -17.45 -32.16 24.50
CA LEU A 852 -18.13 -30.91 24.86
C LEU A 852 -17.38 -30.21 26.01
N ASN A 853 -17.70 -28.95 26.24
CA ASN A 853 -17.33 -28.20 27.45
C ASN A 853 -18.24 -28.57 28.64
N PRO A 854 -17.91 -28.18 29.89
CA PRO A 854 -18.67 -28.56 31.08
C PRO A 854 -20.07 -27.94 31.19
N ASP A 855 -20.36 -26.93 30.37
CA ASP A 855 -21.68 -26.34 30.14
C ASP A 855 -22.47 -27.03 29.00
N GLY A 856 -21.91 -28.11 28.45
CA GLY A 856 -22.45 -28.84 27.31
C GLY A 856 -22.23 -28.15 25.96
N ALA A 857 -21.56 -26.99 25.89
CA ALA A 857 -21.31 -26.33 24.62
C ALA A 857 -20.29 -27.13 23.77
N PRO A 858 -20.46 -27.22 22.43
CA PRO A 858 -19.39 -27.65 21.54
C PRO A 858 -18.15 -26.77 21.74
N VAL A 859 -16.97 -27.40 21.86
CA VAL A 859 -15.71 -26.68 22.12
C VAL A 859 -15.46 -25.64 21.01
N PRO A 860 -15.36 -24.33 21.33
CA PRO A 860 -15.11 -23.31 20.33
C PRO A 860 -13.78 -23.52 19.60
N LEU A 861 -13.87 -23.81 18.31
CA LEU A 861 -12.78 -23.64 17.36
C LEU A 861 -12.94 -22.29 16.66
N ILE A 862 -11.85 -21.50 16.66
CA ILE A 862 -11.61 -20.40 15.72
C ILE A 862 -10.47 -20.89 14.83
N ALA A 863 -10.74 -21.17 13.55
CA ALA A 863 -9.75 -21.64 12.61
C ALA A 863 -9.70 -20.72 11.40
N GLU A 864 -8.62 -19.93 11.30
CA GLU A 864 -8.32 -19.12 10.13
C GLU A 864 -7.22 -19.81 9.30
N THR A 865 -7.38 -19.86 7.98
CA THR A 865 -6.59 -20.78 7.14
C THR A 865 -6.24 -20.19 5.77
N GLY A 866 -6.13 -21.02 4.74
CA GLY A 866 -5.57 -20.66 3.43
C GLY A 866 -6.49 -19.84 2.53
N GLY A 867 -5.99 -19.42 1.38
CA GLY A 867 -6.74 -18.62 0.40
C GLY A 867 -6.27 -18.79 -1.04
N GLN A 868 -7.20 -19.16 -1.93
CA GLN A 868 -6.98 -19.09 -3.38
C GLN A 868 -7.31 -17.67 -3.89
N ASN A 869 -6.63 -16.67 -3.34
CA ASN A 869 -7.03 -15.26 -3.45
C ASN A 869 -6.91 -14.72 -4.87
N ALA A 870 -7.91 -13.98 -5.33
CA ALA A 870 -8.00 -13.46 -6.69
C ALA A 870 -7.97 -11.92 -6.76
N MET A 871 -7.44 -11.36 -7.85
CA MET A 871 -7.57 -9.95 -8.21
C MET A 871 -8.17 -9.83 -9.61
N ILE A 872 -9.29 -9.11 -9.76
CA ILE A 872 -9.85 -8.75 -11.07
C ILE A 872 -9.32 -7.38 -11.49
N VAL A 873 -8.84 -7.28 -12.73
CA VAL A 873 -8.39 -6.04 -13.37
C VAL A 873 -9.17 -5.84 -14.66
N ASP A 874 -9.94 -4.75 -14.75
CA ASP A 874 -10.57 -4.33 -16.01
C ASP A 874 -9.71 -3.32 -16.78
N SER A 875 -10.08 -3.04 -18.03
CA SER A 875 -9.29 -2.16 -18.92
C SER A 875 -9.29 -0.67 -18.53
N SER A 876 -10.01 -0.27 -17.48
CA SER A 876 -9.98 1.10 -16.93
C SER A 876 -8.91 1.31 -15.85
N ALA A 877 -8.30 0.23 -15.36
CA ALA A 877 -7.23 0.29 -14.37
C ALA A 877 -5.94 0.90 -14.95
N LEU A 878 -5.15 1.58 -14.12
CA LEU A 878 -3.85 2.11 -14.51
C LEU A 878 -2.79 0.99 -14.39
N ALA A 879 -2.20 0.57 -15.50
CA ALA A 879 -1.32 -0.61 -15.56
C ALA A 879 -0.14 -0.52 -14.57
N GLU A 880 0.37 0.68 -14.36
CA GLU A 880 1.49 1.00 -13.48
C GLU A 880 1.12 0.80 -12.00
N GLN A 881 -0.12 1.17 -11.60
CA GLN A 881 -0.67 0.88 -10.27
C GLN A 881 -0.93 -0.62 -10.10
N VAL A 882 -1.54 -1.26 -11.10
CA VAL A 882 -1.82 -2.70 -11.11
C VAL A 882 -0.54 -3.51 -10.91
N VAL A 883 0.52 -3.21 -11.66
CA VAL A 883 1.79 -3.95 -11.54
C VAL A 883 2.42 -3.76 -10.17
N ALA A 884 2.45 -2.55 -9.62
CA ALA A 884 2.95 -2.31 -8.26
C ALA A 884 2.15 -3.11 -7.20
N ASP A 885 0.81 -3.03 -7.25
CA ASP A 885 -0.06 -3.74 -6.31
C ASP A 885 0.01 -5.27 -6.47
N VAL A 886 0.18 -5.78 -7.69
CA VAL A 886 0.35 -7.22 -7.98
C VAL A 886 1.68 -7.73 -7.47
N LEU A 887 2.80 -7.03 -7.70
CA LEU A 887 4.12 -7.43 -7.20
C LEU A 887 4.11 -7.54 -5.67
N VAL A 888 3.57 -6.51 -5.00
CA VAL A 888 3.40 -6.48 -3.54
C VAL A 888 2.46 -7.59 -3.07
N SER A 889 1.32 -7.80 -3.73
CA SER A 889 0.35 -8.81 -3.28
C SER A 889 0.81 -10.25 -3.53
N ALA A 890 1.57 -10.54 -4.59
CA ALA A 890 1.93 -11.90 -4.99
C ALA A 890 3.30 -12.36 -4.45
N PHE A 891 4.28 -11.46 -4.33
CA PHE A 891 5.68 -11.84 -4.09
C PHE A 891 6.27 -11.34 -2.76
N ASP A 892 5.66 -10.34 -2.09
CA ASP A 892 6.10 -9.91 -0.75
C ASP A 892 6.18 -11.08 0.24
N SER A 893 7.19 -11.08 1.12
CA SER A 893 7.45 -12.20 2.03
C SER A 893 7.61 -13.56 1.31
N ALA A 894 8.09 -13.54 0.05
CA ALA A 894 8.11 -14.68 -0.88
C ALA A 894 6.72 -15.32 -1.11
N GLY A 895 5.65 -14.52 -1.12
CA GLY A 895 4.27 -14.99 -1.30
C GLY A 895 3.71 -15.80 -0.11
N GLN A 896 4.42 -15.82 1.03
CA GLN A 896 4.08 -16.61 2.20
C GLN A 896 3.06 -15.92 3.13
N ARG A 897 2.13 -15.14 2.56
CA ARG A 897 0.98 -14.58 3.29
C ARG A 897 -0.27 -15.36 2.89
N CYS A 898 -1.15 -15.67 3.84
CA CYS A 898 -2.46 -16.24 3.53
C CYS A 898 -3.33 -15.27 2.69
N SER A 899 -3.07 -13.97 2.75
CA SER A 899 -3.66 -12.92 1.92
C SER A 899 -2.98 -12.69 0.56
N ALA A 900 -1.92 -13.44 0.23
CA ALA A 900 -1.17 -13.22 -1.00
C ALA A 900 -2.00 -13.59 -2.26
N LEU A 901 -1.83 -12.78 -3.31
CA LEU A 901 -2.51 -12.95 -4.59
C LEU A 901 -2.05 -14.24 -5.28
N ARG A 902 -2.98 -15.17 -5.50
CA ARG A 902 -2.74 -16.45 -6.19
C ARG A 902 -3.17 -16.44 -7.65
N LEU A 903 -4.27 -15.72 -7.96
CA LEU A 903 -4.89 -15.65 -9.28
C LEU A 903 -5.15 -14.20 -9.72
N LEU A 904 -4.43 -13.73 -10.73
CA LEU A 904 -4.67 -12.45 -11.39
C LEU A 904 -5.57 -12.67 -12.62
N CYS A 905 -6.77 -12.09 -12.59
CA CYS A 905 -7.72 -12.14 -13.69
C CYS A 905 -7.65 -10.83 -14.48
N LEU A 906 -7.11 -10.87 -15.70
CA LEU A 906 -6.93 -9.70 -16.57
C LEU A 906 -7.99 -9.68 -17.68
N GLN A 907 -8.64 -8.53 -17.89
CA GLN A 907 -9.44 -8.33 -19.09
C GLN A 907 -8.53 -8.41 -20.34
N GLU A 908 -8.96 -9.16 -21.35
CA GLU A 908 -8.22 -9.45 -22.59
C GLU A 908 -7.58 -8.18 -23.20
N ASP A 909 -8.36 -7.10 -23.31
CA ASP A 909 -7.95 -5.82 -23.92
C ASP A 909 -6.75 -5.14 -23.22
N ALA A 910 -6.52 -5.45 -21.93
CA ALA A 910 -5.41 -4.91 -21.14
C ALA A 910 -4.31 -5.94 -20.86
N ALA A 911 -4.55 -7.22 -21.11
CA ALA A 911 -3.75 -8.33 -20.62
C ALA A 911 -2.28 -8.25 -21.07
N GLU A 912 -1.99 -8.01 -22.36
CA GLU A 912 -0.62 -7.96 -22.86
C GLU A 912 0.18 -6.75 -22.35
N ARG A 913 -0.46 -5.57 -22.16
CA ARG A 913 0.21 -4.39 -21.58
C ARG A 913 0.62 -4.69 -20.13
N VAL A 914 -0.32 -5.20 -19.32
CA VAL A 914 -0.08 -5.52 -17.91
C VAL A 914 0.94 -6.65 -17.78
N LEU A 915 0.83 -7.74 -18.56
CA LEU A 915 1.77 -8.86 -18.53
C LEU A 915 3.18 -8.48 -18.97
N SER A 916 3.33 -7.64 -19.99
CA SER A 916 4.65 -7.17 -20.44
C SER A 916 5.34 -6.37 -19.34
N MET A 917 4.65 -5.38 -18.78
CA MET A 917 5.15 -4.54 -17.68
C MET A 917 5.41 -5.36 -16.41
N LEU A 918 4.53 -6.31 -16.07
CA LEU A 918 4.67 -7.17 -14.90
C LEU A 918 5.91 -8.07 -15.00
N ARG A 919 6.17 -8.71 -16.14
CA ARG A 919 7.38 -9.53 -16.34
C ARG A 919 8.66 -8.70 -16.24
N GLY A 920 8.67 -7.49 -16.82
CA GLY A 920 9.81 -6.58 -16.70
C GLY A 920 10.05 -6.15 -15.25
N ALA A 921 9.00 -5.77 -14.53
CA ALA A 921 9.10 -5.34 -13.13
C ALA A 921 9.40 -6.52 -12.16
N MET A 922 9.00 -7.75 -12.49
CA MET A 922 9.42 -8.96 -11.78
C MET A 922 10.93 -9.22 -11.89
N ALA A 923 11.55 -8.90 -13.03
CA ALA A 923 12.99 -9.04 -13.22
C ALA A 923 13.81 -8.02 -12.40
N GLU A 924 13.17 -6.96 -11.91
CA GLU A 924 13.77 -5.89 -11.10
C GLU A 924 13.75 -6.17 -9.59
N LEU A 925 13.21 -7.32 -9.15
CA LEU A 925 13.16 -7.75 -7.75
C LEU A 925 14.49 -8.38 -7.29
N THR A 926 15.10 -7.83 -6.23
CA THR A 926 16.30 -8.36 -5.61
C THR A 926 15.95 -9.49 -4.64
N ILE A 927 16.31 -10.72 -5.00
CA ILE A 927 16.10 -11.93 -4.19
C ILE A 927 17.40 -12.23 -3.42
N GLY A 928 17.33 -12.53 -2.12
CA GLY A 928 18.54 -12.78 -1.32
C GLY A 928 18.33 -12.96 0.18
N ASN A 929 19.42 -12.90 0.94
CA ASN A 929 19.35 -12.91 2.40
C ASN A 929 18.73 -11.57 2.88
N PRO A 930 17.67 -11.59 3.72
CA PRO A 930 17.04 -10.38 4.24
C PRO A 930 17.93 -9.54 5.16
N ASP A 931 19.12 -10.02 5.55
CA ASP A 931 20.10 -9.25 6.35
C ASP A 931 20.64 -7.97 5.68
N ARG A 932 20.20 -7.68 4.44
CA ARG A 932 20.54 -6.53 3.60
C ARG A 932 19.29 -5.73 3.27
N LEU A 933 19.30 -4.40 3.45
CA LEU A 933 18.17 -3.52 3.12
C LEU A 933 17.74 -3.60 1.64
N ALA A 934 18.66 -3.98 0.75
CA ALA A 934 18.42 -4.13 -0.69
C ALA A 934 17.68 -5.42 -1.08
N THR A 935 17.40 -6.34 -0.15
CA THR A 935 16.64 -7.57 -0.45
C THR A 935 15.14 -7.30 -0.39
N ASP A 936 14.46 -7.42 -1.54
CA ASP A 936 13.01 -7.34 -1.61
C ASP A 936 12.36 -8.70 -1.26
N ILE A 937 12.93 -9.79 -1.77
CA ILE A 937 12.37 -11.15 -1.66
C ILE A 937 13.32 -12.06 -0.86
N GLY A 938 12.86 -12.48 0.32
CA GLY A 938 13.56 -13.44 1.19
C GLY A 938 13.42 -14.91 0.75
N PRO A 939 13.88 -15.86 1.59
CA PRO A 939 13.68 -17.28 1.39
C PRO A 939 12.22 -17.71 1.64
N VAL A 940 11.89 -18.93 1.20
CA VAL A 940 10.77 -19.70 1.76
C VAL A 940 11.24 -20.47 3.01
N ILE A 941 10.34 -20.69 3.97
CA ILE A 941 10.70 -21.11 5.33
C ILE A 941 11.51 -22.43 5.43
N THR A 942 11.25 -23.40 4.56
CA THR A 942 11.84 -24.75 4.63
C THR A 942 12.22 -25.31 3.27
N ALA A 943 13.04 -26.36 3.23
CA ALA A 943 13.41 -27.03 1.98
C ALA A 943 12.20 -27.80 1.40
N GLU A 944 11.38 -28.33 2.29
CA GLU A 944 10.12 -29.02 2.05
C GLU A 944 9.11 -28.08 1.37
N ALA A 945 8.97 -26.84 1.86
CA ALA A 945 8.17 -25.81 1.21
C ALA A 945 8.72 -25.47 -0.18
N ARG A 946 10.03 -25.22 -0.30
CA ARG A 946 10.70 -24.95 -1.59
C ARG A 946 10.39 -26.04 -2.61
N ASP A 947 10.56 -27.31 -2.24
CA ASP A 947 10.47 -28.44 -3.17
C ASP A 947 9.01 -28.75 -3.53
N ALA A 948 8.05 -28.54 -2.62
CA ALA A 948 6.63 -28.59 -2.93
C ALA A 948 6.22 -27.51 -3.96
N ILE A 949 6.69 -26.27 -3.78
CA ILE A 949 6.40 -25.15 -4.70
C ILE A 949 7.07 -25.38 -6.07
N LEU A 950 8.36 -25.73 -6.11
CA LEU A 950 9.07 -26.03 -7.35
C LEU A 950 8.45 -27.25 -8.07
N GLY A 951 7.99 -28.25 -7.33
CA GLY A 951 7.22 -29.37 -7.85
C GLY A 951 5.91 -28.94 -8.52
N HIS A 952 5.20 -27.93 -7.98
CA HIS A 952 4.03 -27.33 -8.64
C HIS A 952 4.39 -26.63 -9.95
N VAL A 953 5.42 -25.77 -9.93
CA VAL A 953 5.89 -25.07 -11.13
C VAL A 953 6.33 -26.05 -12.23
N ALA A 954 6.97 -27.16 -11.84
CA ALA A 954 7.34 -28.24 -12.76
C ALA A 954 6.12 -28.95 -13.37
N ARG A 955 5.08 -29.27 -12.56
CA ARG A 955 3.81 -29.85 -13.08
C ARG A 955 3.12 -28.91 -14.06
N MET A 956 3.00 -27.63 -13.72
CA MET A 956 2.38 -26.61 -14.59
C MET A 956 3.12 -26.47 -15.92
N ARG A 957 4.47 -26.44 -15.90
CA ARG A 957 5.29 -26.43 -17.12
C ARG A 957 5.12 -27.70 -17.95
N ALA A 958 5.02 -28.86 -17.31
CA ALA A 958 4.80 -30.15 -17.99
C ALA A 958 3.39 -30.28 -18.59
N ALA A 959 2.39 -29.59 -18.02
CA ALA A 959 1.04 -29.47 -18.58
C ALA A 959 0.93 -28.49 -19.77
N GLY A 960 2.02 -27.79 -20.12
CA GLY A 960 2.09 -26.88 -21.26
C GLY A 960 1.82 -25.41 -20.96
N HIS A 961 1.53 -25.04 -19.70
CA HIS A 961 1.30 -23.65 -19.31
C HIS A 961 2.55 -22.78 -19.50
N ARG A 962 2.35 -21.51 -19.87
CA ARG A 962 3.45 -20.53 -20.03
C ARG A 962 3.97 -20.14 -18.65
N VAL A 963 5.21 -20.53 -18.33
CA VAL A 963 5.87 -20.25 -17.05
C VAL A 963 7.03 -19.27 -17.25
N HIS A 964 6.94 -18.09 -16.63
CA HIS A 964 8.02 -17.11 -16.53
C HIS A 964 8.56 -17.10 -15.09
N GLN A 965 9.87 -16.95 -14.90
CA GLN A 965 10.52 -16.91 -13.58
C GLN A 965 11.62 -15.84 -13.56
N ALA A 966 11.74 -15.11 -12.45
CA ALA A 966 12.88 -14.23 -12.20
C ALA A 966 14.18 -15.04 -12.03
N SER A 967 15.33 -14.37 -12.23
CA SER A 967 16.65 -15.00 -12.06
C SER A 967 16.99 -15.17 -10.58
N LEU A 968 17.40 -16.38 -10.17
CA LEU A 968 17.81 -16.65 -8.79
C LEU A 968 19.34 -16.50 -8.63
N PRO A 969 19.85 -15.60 -7.75
CA PRO A 969 21.28 -15.44 -7.54
C PRO A 969 21.96 -16.68 -6.94
N ALA A 970 23.24 -16.91 -7.29
CA ALA A 970 24.01 -18.06 -6.81
C ALA A 970 24.12 -18.13 -5.27
N ASP A 971 24.16 -16.98 -4.59
CA ASP A 971 24.17 -16.85 -3.13
C ASP A 971 23.00 -17.61 -2.45
N CYS A 972 21.85 -17.68 -3.11
CA CYS A 972 20.63 -18.32 -2.62
C CYS A 972 20.73 -19.86 -2.52
N ALA A 973 21.74 -20.49 -3.13
CA ALA A 973 21.95 -21.94 -3.02
C ALA A 973 22.21 -22.40 -1.56
N ARG A 974 22.62 -21.48 -0.67
CA ARG A 974 22.83 -21.74 0.76
C ARG A 974 21.52 -21.91 1.56
N GLY A 975 20.42 -21.38 1.06
CA GLY A 975 19.12 -21.33 1.74
C GLY A 975 18.02 -22.14 1.04
N SER A 976 16.79 -21.79 1.37
CA SER A 976 15.56 -22.33 0.78
C SER A 976 14.88 -21.23 -0.04
N PHE A 977 15.20 -21.10 -1.33
CA PHE A 977 14.64 -20.04 -2.18
C PHE A 977 13.84 -20.57 -3.36
N VAL A 978 12.78 -19.83 -3.71
CA VAL A 978 12.00 -20.00 -4.95
C VAL A 978 11.96 -18.64 -5.65
N PRO A 979 12.29 -18.54 -6.96
CA PRO A 979 12.19 -17.28 -7.67
C PRO A 979 10.71 -16.88 -7.88
N PRO A 980 10.37 -15.57 -7.80
CA PRO A 980 9.10 -15.03 -8.29
C PRO A 980 8.72 -15.61 -9.65
N THR A 981 7.57 -16.27 -9.69
CA THR A 981 7.12 -17.10 -10.81
C THR A 981 5.72 -16.66 -11.25
N LEU A 982 5.52 -16.55 -12.56
CA LEU A 982 4.25 -16.24 -13.20
C LEU A 982 3.85 -17.40 -14.12
N ILE A 983 2.62 -17.89 -13.99
CA ILE A 983 2.08 -19.02 -14.74
C ILE A 983 0.78 -18.58 -15.43
N GLU A 984 0.73 -18.59 -16.75
CA GLU A 984 -0.51 -18.29 -17.49
C GLU A 984 -1.34 -19.58 -17.66
N ILE A 985 -2.59 -19.54 -17.19
CA ILE A 985 -3.54 -20.64 -17.21
C ILE A 985 -4.80 -20.25 -18.01
N ASP A 986 -5.45 -21.23 -18.61
CA ASP A 986 -6.63 -21.03 -19.45
C ASP A 986 -7.96 -21.33 -18.71
N ASP A 987 -7.88 -21.99 -17.55
CA ASP A 987 -9.02 -22.35 -16.69
C ASP A 987 -8.61 -22.34 -15.20
N ILE A 988 -9.50 -21.90 -14.29
CA ILE A 988 -9.28 -21.86 -12.83
C ILE A 988 -9.04 -23.26 -12.24
N ALA A 989 -9.63 -24.31 -12.82
CA ALA A 989 -9.47 -25.69 -12.37
C ALA A 989 -8.00 -26.17 -12.40
N ALA A 990 -7.14 -25.54 -13.21
CA ALA A 990 -5.71 -25.84 -13.25
C ALA A 990 -4.98 -25.54 -11.92
N LEU A 991 -5.47 -24.59 -11.11
CA LEU A 991 -4.82 -24.16 -9.86
C LEU A 991 -4.64 -25.31 -8.85
N GLY A 992 -5.68 -26.12 -8.66
CA GLY A 992 -5.75 -27.10 -7.57
C GLY A 992 -5.74 -26.43 -6.18
N PRO A 993 -5.06 -27.04 -5.18
CA PRO A 993 -4.98 -26.48 -3.82
C PRO A 993 -4.07 -25.24 -3.76
N GLU A 994 -4.06 -24.54 -2.61
CA GLU A 994 -3.19 -23.37 -2.42
C GLU A 994 -1.69 -23.71 -2.55
N VAL A 995 -0.98 -22.87 -3.30
CA VAL A 995 0.49 -22.92 -3.43
C VAL A 995 1.09 -21.79 -2.59
N PHE A 996 1.62 -22.14 -1.41
CA PHE A 996 2.07 -21.18 -0.40
C PHE A 996 3.48 -20.63 -0.67
N GLY A 997 3.64 -19.90 -1.78
CA GLY A 997 4.92 -19.35 -2.21
C GLY A 997 4.79 -18.25 -3.27
N PRO A 998 5.90 -17.82 -3.91
CA PRO A 998 5.93 -16.67 -4.80
C PRO A 998 5.52 -17.07 -6.23
N VAL A 999 4.33 -17.67 -6.36
CA VAL A 999 3.77 -18.20 -7.61
C VAL A 999 2.43 -17.51 -7.89
N LEU A 1000 2.45 -16.63 -8.89
CA LEU A 1000 1.27 -15.95 -9.41
C LEU A 1000 0.72 -16.72 -10.62
N HIS A 1001 -0.56 -17.05 -10.60
CA HIS A 1001 -1.26 -17.54 -11.78
C HIS A 1001 -1.99 -16.38 -12.46
N VAL A 1002 -2.06 -16.39 -13.79
CA VAL A 1002 -2.76 -15.35 -14.57
C VAL A 1002 -3.76 -16.00 -15.51
N LEU A 1003 -5.00 -15.54 -15.46
CA LEU A 1003 -6.11 -15.94 -16.33
C LEU A 1003 -6.58 -14.70 -17.12
N ARG A 1004 -6.91 -14.89 -18.40
CA ARG A 1004 -7.55 -13.83 -19.22
C ARG A 1004 -9.07 -14.02 -19.21
N PHE A 1005 -9.83 -12.94 -19.23
CA PHE A 1005 -11.28 -12.97 -19.36
C PHE A 1005 -11.82 -11.87 -20.29
N ARG A 1006 -13.00 -12.09 -20.88
CA ARG A 1006 -13.73 -11.06 -21.66
C ARG A 1006 -14.72 -10.34 -20.75
N ARG A 1007 -15.00 -9.06 -21.02
CA ARG A 1007 -15.78 -8.19 -20.11
C ARG A 1007 -17.20 -8.69 -19.82
N GLU A 1008 -17.78 -9.48 -20.72
CA GLU A 1008 -19.09 -10.13 -20.61
C GLU A 1008 -19.05 -11.37 -19.69
N GLY A 1009 -17.91 -12.06 -19.62
CA GLY A 1009 -17.70 -13.26 -18.82
C GLY A 1009 -17.46 -13.00 -17.33
N LEU A 1010 -17.58 -11.75 -16.87
CA LEU A 1010 -17.28 -11.33 -15.50
C LEU A 1010 -18.12 -12.08 -14.44
N GLU A 1011 -19.40 -12.33 -14.69
CA GLU A 1011 -20.25 -13.06 -13.72
C GLU A 1011 -19.80 -14.53 -13.58
N ALA A 1012 -19.57 -15.22 -14.72
CA ALA A 1012 -19.09 -16.60 -14.73
C ALA A 1012 -17.67 -16.74 -14.12
N LEU A 1013 -16.82 -15.72 -14.28
CA LEU A 1013 -15.53 -15.63 -13.61
C LEU A 1013 -15.67 -15.52 -12.09
N LEU A 1014 -16.57 -14.65 -11.61
CA LEU A 1014 -16.85 -14.50 -10.18
C LEU A 1014 -17.42 -15.78 -9.57
N GLU A 1015 -18.32 -16.45 -10.29
CA GLU A 1015 -18.85 -17.77 -9.92
C GLU A 1015 -17.75 -18.84 -9.86
N ALA A 1016 -16.86 -18.90 -10.85
CA ALA A 1016 -15.74 -19.85 -10.87
C ALA A 1016 -14.68 -19.59 -9.77
N VAL A 1017 -14.39 -18.32 -9.43
CA VAL A 1017 -13.53 -17.98 -8.29
C VAL A 1017 -14.19 -18.40 -6.97
N ASN A 1018 -15.48 -18.09 -6.77
CA ASN A 1018 -16.23 -18.49 -5.59
C ASN A 1018 -16.34 -20.03 -5.47
N ALA A 1019 -16.44 -20.75 -6.60
CA ALA A 1019 -16.50 -22.21 -6.66
C ALA A 1019 -15.20 -22.91 -6.21
N THR A 1020 -14.09 -22.19 -6.04
CA THR A 1020 -12.89 -22.73 -5.35
C THR A 1020 -13.15 -23.06 -3.87
N GLY A 1021 -14.24 -22.55 -3.29
CA GLY A 1021 -14.62 -22.74 -1.88
C GLY A 1021 -13.83 -21.89 -0.89
N TYR A 1022 -12.77 -21.20 -1.32
CA TYR A 1022 -12.02 -20.24 -0.52
C TYR A 1022 -12.68 -18.86 -0.52
N GLY A 1023 -12.34 -18.04 0.47
CA GLY A 1023 -12.96 -16.73 0.67
C GLY A 1023 -12.21 -15.85 1.67
N LEU A 1024 -10.89 -15.69 1.49
CA LEU A 1024 -10.05 -14.88 2.38
C LEU A 1024 -9.88 -13.45 1.85
N THR A 1025 -8.99 -13.19 0.88
CA THR A 1025 -8.83 -11.87 0.25
C THR A 1025 -9.27 -11.86 -1.22
N PHE A 1026 -9.79 -10.72 -1.66
CA PHE A 1026 -10.15 -10.46 -3.06
C PHE A 1026 -9.81 -9.02 -3.44
N GLY A 1027 -9.20 -8.82 -4.61
CA GLY A 1027 -8.85 -7.50 -5.14
C GLY A 1027 -9.69 -7.12 -6.37
N VAL A 1028 -9.98 -5.83 -6.52
CA VAL A 1028 -10.52 -5.27 -7.77
C VAL A 1028 -9.80 -3.98 -8.13
N GLN A 1029 -9.31 -3.91 -9.36
CA GLN A 1029 -8.68 -2.75 -9.97
C GLN A 1029 -9.60 -2.27 -11.09
N SER A 1030 -10.31 -1.16 -10.86
CA SER A 1030 -11.27 -0.56 -11.79
C SER A 1030 -11.58 0.89 -11.41
N ARG A 1031 -11.84 1.73 -12.42
CA ARG A 1031 -12.33 3.10 -12.28
C ARG A 1031 -13.85 3.21 -12.48
N LEU A 1032 -14.56 2.09 -12.64
CA LEU A 1032 -16.01 2.03 -12.81
C LEU A 1032 -16.69 1.64 -11.50
N ASP A 1033 -17.58 2.48 -10.97
CA ASP A 1033 -18.27 2.13 -9.72
C ASP A 1033 -19.25 0.97 -9.95
N GLU A 1034 -19.85 0.86 -11.15
CA GLU A 1034 -20.62 -0.33 -11.53
C GLU A 1034 -19.79 -1.61 -11.40
N THR A 1035 -18.56 -1.65 -11.94
CA THR A 1035 -17.68 -2.84 -11.80
C THR A 1035 -17.34 -3.07 -10.33
N VAL A 1036 -16.92 -2.05 -9.58
CA VAL A 1036 -16.54 -2.19 -8.17
C VAL A 1036 -17.70 -2.69 -7.32
N ALA A 1037 -18.90 -2.11 -7.46
CA ALA A 1037 -20.08 -2.49 -6.70
C ALA A 1037 -20.56 -3.90 -7.07
N ARG A 1038 -20.60 -4.23 -8.37
CA ARG A 1038 -20.95 -5.56 -8.89
C ARG A 1038 -20.00 -6.64 -8.36
N VAL A 1039 -18.69 -6.40 -8.44
CA VAL A 1039 -17.66 -7.34 -7.95
C VAL A 1039 -17.70 -7.47 -6.43
N THR A 1040 -17.76 -6.38 -5.68
CA THR A 1040 -17.78 -6.43 -4.21
C THR A 1040 -19.08 -7.00 -3.62
N ALA A 1041 -20.21 -6.91 -4.33
CA ALA A 1041 -21.46 -7.58 -3.95
C ALA A 1041 -21.51 -9.08 -4.33
N ARG A 1042 -20.58 -9.57 -5.15
CA ARG A 1042 -20.55 -10.97 -5.66
C ARG A 1042 -19.37 -11.80 -5.17
N ALA A 1043 -18.26 -11.18 -4.79
CA ALA A 1043 -17.08 -11.88 -4.27
C ALA A 1043 -17.37 -12.50 -2.89
N GLY A 1044 -17.18 -13.82 -2.75
CA GLY A 1044 -17.44 -14.57 -1.52
C GLY A 1044 -16.40 -14.39 -0.40
N ALA A 1045 -15.52 -13.39 -0.50
CA ALA A 1045 -14.35 -13.24 0.36
C ALA A 1045 -14.57 -12.28 1.54
N GLY A 1046 -13.97 -12.61 2.70
CA GLY A 1046 -14.09 -11.82 3.91
C GLY A 1046 -13.37 -10.47 3.88
N ASN A 1047 -12.33 -10.29 3.05
CA ASN A 1047 -11.57 -9.05 2.93
C ASN A 1047 -11.47 -8.61 1.46
N LEU A 1048 -12.09 -7.48 1.13
CA LEU A 1048 -12.16 -6.93 -0.23
C LEU A 1048 -11.28 -5.67 -0.34
N TYR A 1049 -10.52 -5.55 -1.43
CA TYR A 1049 -9.56 -4.46 -1.65
C TYR A 1049 -9.82 -3.80 -3.01
N VAL A 1050 -10.04 -2.48 -3.02
CA VAL A 1050 -10.38 -1.71 -4.23
C VAL A 1050 -9.26 -0.72 -4.55
N ASN A 1051 -8.66 -0.86 -5.74
CA ASN A 1051 -7.59 -0.03 -6.27
C ASN A 1051 -6.34 0.06 -5.37
N ARG A 1052 -5.99 -1.08 -4.74
CA ARG A 1052 -4.80 -1.27 -3.88
C ARG A 1052 -4.41 -2.75 -3.81
N SER A 1053 -3.20 -3.00 -3.30
CA SER A 1053 -2.74 -4.32 -2.89
C SER A 1053 -3.61 -4.97 -1.80
N MET A 1054 -3.61 -6.30 -1.80
CA MET A 1054 -4.50 -7.18 -1.00
C MET A 1054 -3.93 -7.62 0.35
N ILE A 1055 -2.75 -7.11 0.72
CA ILE A 1055 -2.00 -7.52 1.91
C ILE A 1055 -1.82 -6.34 2.90
N GLY A 1056 -1.37 -6.64 4.12
CA GLY A 1056 -1.17 -5.62 5.16
C GLY A 1056 -2.48 -5.10 5.75
N ALA A 1057 -3.38 -6.02 6.13
CA ALA A 1057 -4.60 -5.68 6.86
C ALA A 1057 -4.24 -5.10 8.25
N VAL A 1058 -4.72 -3.91 8.56
CA VAL A 1058 -4.45 -3.20 9.82
C VAL A 1058 -5.54 -3.54 10.83
N VAL A 1059 -5.11 -4.03 11.99
CA VAL A 1059 -5.97 -4.40 13.13
C VAL A 1059 -6.94 -3.27 13.47
N GLY A 1060 -8.23 -3.56 13.58
CA GLY A 1060 -9.28 -2.58 13.90
C GLY A 1060 -9.59 -1.57 12.80
N VAL A 1061 -9.01 -1.71 11.59
CA VAL A 1061 -9.30 -0.88 10.41
C VAL A 1061 -9.75 -1.76 9.24
N GLN A 1062 -9.05 -2.85 8.94
CA GLN A 1062 -9.53 -3.94 8.09
C GLN A 1062 -9.52 -5.26 8.86
N PRO A 1063 -10.53 -5.54 9.71
CA PRO A 1063 -10.69 -6.82 10.39
C PRO A 1063 -10.45 -8.02 9.44
N PHE A 1064 -9.56 -8.93 9.84
CA PHE A 1064 -9.00 -9.93 8.95
C PHE A 1064 -9.52 -11.34 9.27
N GLY A 1065 -9.96 -12.05 8.24
CA GLY A 1065 -10.46 -13.41 8.38
C GLY A 1065 -11.43 -13.80 7.27
N GLY A 1066 -11.51 -15.09 6.97
CA GLY A 1066 -12.15 -15.61 5.76
C GLY A 1066 -13.49 -16.32 5.98
N HIS A 1067 -13.98 -16.93 4.90
CA HIS A 1067 -15.18 -17.78 4.88
C HIS A 1067 -14.89 -19.12 4.16
N GLY A 1068 -15.78 -20.11 4.32
CA GLY A 1068 -15.69 -21.38 3.58
C GLY A 1068 -14.45 -22.20 3.95
N LEU A 1069 -13.63 -22.54 2.96
CA LEU A 1069 -12.33 -23.21 3.15
C LEU A 1069 -11.27 -22.30 3.78
N SER A 1070 -11.49 -20.99 3.83
CA SER A 1070 -10.54 -20.02 4.37
C SER A 1070 -10.67 -19.78 5.87
N GLY A 1071 -11.84 -19.97 6.47
CA GLY A 1071 -11.96 -19.84 7.91
C GLY A 1071 -13.37 -19.91 8.48
N THR A 1072 -13.44 -20.05 9.81
CA THR A 1072 -14.70 -20.05 10.57
C THR A 1072 -15.19 -18.64 10.91
N GLY A 1073 -14.24 -17.69 11.05
CA GLY A 1073 -14.41 -16.49 11.86
C GLY A 1073 -14.54 -16.80 13.37
N PRO A 1074 -14.77 -15.77 14.20
CA PRO A 1074 -14.82 -14.36 13.82
C PRO A 1074 -13.44 -13.77 13.48
N LYS A 1075 -13.44 -12.62 12.81
CA LYS A 1075 -12.23 -11.96 12.30
C LYS A 1075 -11.26 -11.52 13.41
N ALA A 1076 -9.98 -11.81 13.20
CA ALA A 1076 -8.89 -11.23 13.98
C ALA A 1076 -8.87 -9.70 13.81
N GLY A 1077 -8.73 -8.96 14.91
CA GLY A 1077 -8.79 -7.50 14.92
C GLY A 1077 -10.18 -6.94 14.58
N GLY A 1078 -11.22 -7.77 14.61
CA GLY A 1078 -12.63 -7.41 14.48
C GLY A 1078 -13.37 -7.43 15.81
N PRO A 1079 -14.57 -6.83 15.88
CA PRO A 1079 -15.28 -6.60 17.13
C PRO A 1079 -15.93 -7.87 17.71
N LEU A 1080 -15.94 -9.00 17.00
CA LEU A 1080 -16.63 -10.23 17.42
C LEU A 1080 -15.72 -11.32 18.02
N VAL A 1081 -14.39 -11.25 17.81
CA VAL A 1081 -13.48 -12.35 18.19
C VAL A 1081 -13.42 -12.61 19.71
N LEU A 1082 -13.40 -11.56 20.54
CA LEU A 1082 -13.41 -11.71 22.00
C LEU A 1082 -14.67 -12.44 22.50
N ARG A 1083 -15.82 -12.26 21.82
CA ARG A 1083 -17.10 -12.86 22.22
C ARG A 1083 -17.17 -14.35 21.94
N ARG A 1084 -16.44 -14.85 20.93
CA ARG A 1084 -16.27 -16.30 20.68
C ARG A 1084 -15.38 -16.99 21.72
N LEU A 1085 -14.67 -16.22 22.55
CA LEU A 1085 -13.78 -16.69 23.61
C LEU A 1085 -14.45 -16.64 25.00
N LEU A 1086 -15.79 -16.63 25.03
CA LEU A 1086 -16.63 -16.64 26.23
C LEU A 1086 -17.57 -17.86 26.25
N ALA A 1087 -17.80 -18.40 27.45
CA ALA A 1087 -18.85 -19.40 27.71
C ALA A 1087 -20.25 -18.77 27.87
N ALA A 1088 -20.32 -17.49 28.27
CA ALA A 1088 -21.56 -16.74 28.35
C ALA A 1088 -21.33 -15.24 28.10
N ALA A 1089 -22.31 -14.60 27.44
CA ALA A 1089 -22.36 -13.17 27.16
C ALA A 1089 -23.84 -12.73 26.97
N PRO A 1090 -24.16 -11.43 27.03
CA PRO A 1090 -25.42 -10.89 26.52
C PRO A 1090 -25.66 -11.26 25.05
N MET A 1091 -26.93 -11.36 24.63
CA MET A 1091 -27.31 -11.92 23.32
C MET A 1091 -26.84 -11.09 22.11
N GLY A 1092 -26.79 -9.76 22.23
CA GLY A 1092 -26.26 -8.85 21.21
C GLY A 1092 -24.79 -8.48 21.47
N PRO A 1093 -24.05 -8.02 20.44
CA PRO A 1093 -22.62 -7.69 20.55
C PRO A 1093 -22.30 -6.33 21.21
N GLY A 1094 -23.30 -5.53 21.60
CA GLY A 1094 -23.10 -4.17 22.15
C GLY A 1094 -22.78 -3.09 21.10
N LEU A 1095 -22.57 -3.48 19.85
CA LEU A 1095 -22.43 -2.61 18.68
C LEU A 1095 -23.79 -1.96 18.31
N PRO A 1096 -23.82 -0.90 17.48
CA PRO A 1096 -25.05 -0.35 16.93
C PRO A 1096 -25.96 -1.43 16.33
N GLY A 1097 -27.26 -1.35 16.61
CA GLY A 1097 -28.22 -2.39 16.27
C GLY A 1097 -28.33 -2.62 14.76
N GLY A 1098 -28.38 -3.90 14.37
CA GLY A 1098 -28.68 -4.31 13.01
C GLY A 1098 -30.16 -4.18 12.64
N CYS A 1099 -30.52 -4.54 11.41
CA CYS A 1099 -31.90 -4.56 10.93
C CYS A 1099 -32.31 -6.01 10.62
N ALA A 1100 -33.24 -6.55 11.41
CA ALA A 1100 -33.78 -7.89 11.16
C ALA A 1100 -34.75 -7.87 9.95
N PRO A 1101 -34.85 -8.96 9.16
CA PRO A 1101 -35.79 -9.00 8.05
C PRO A 1101 -37.25 -8.98 8.53
N ALA A 1102 -38.15 -8.46 7.71
CA ALA A 1102 -39.60 -8.47 8.00
C ALA A 1102 -40.15 -9.89 8.30
N ALA A 1103 -39.53 -10.93 7.74
CA ALA A 1103 -39.84 -12.33 8.03
C ALA A 1103 -39.69 -12.70 9.53
N ALA A 1104 -38.73 -12.12 10.25
CA ALA A 1104 -38.58 -12.34 11.68
C ALA A 1104 -39.72 -11.71 12.49
N GLY A 1105 -40.20 -10.52 12.08
CA GLY A 1105 -41.35 -9.85 12.68
C GLY A 1105 -42.68 -10.57 12.39
N LEU A 1106 -42.86 -11.04 11.16
CA LEU A 1106 -43.98 -11.90 10.76
C LEU A 1106 -44.00 -13.21 11.56
N TRP A 1107 -42.84 -13.85 11.72
CA TRP A 1107 -42.68 -15.05 12.54
C TRP A 1107 -43.04 -14.82 14.01
N ALA A 1108 -42.54 -13.74 14.64
CA ALA A 1108 -42.88 -13.41 16.02
C ALA A 1108 -44.38 -13.12 16.20
N SER A 1109 -45.01 -12.42 15.25
CA SER A 1109 -46.47 -12.19 15.23
C SER A 1109 -47.27 -13.48 15.08
N TRP A 1110 -46.83 -14.39 14.19
CA TRP A 1110 -47.45 -15.70 13.97
C TRP A 1110 -47.34 -16.61 15.21
N LEU A 1111 -46.19 -16.58 15.91
CA LEU A 1111 -46.03 -17.26 17.20
C LEU A 1111 -47.04 -16.73 18.24
N ALA A 1112 -47.15 -15.41 18.38
CA ALA A 1112 -48.08 -14.79 19.33
C ALA A 1112 -49.55 -15.17 19.04
N ALA A 1113 -49.95 -15.13 17.76
CA ALA A 1113 -51.29 -15.52 17.31
C ALA A 1113 -51.65 -17.00 17.58
N ARG A 1114 -50.65 -17.86 17.80
CA ARG A 1114 -50.82 -19.29 18.12
C ARG A 1114 -50.62 -19.59 19.61
N GLY A 1115 -50.68 -18.57 20.47
CA GLY A 1115 -50.53 -18.69 21.92
C GLY A 1115 -49.09 -18.89 22.40
N GLN A 1116 -48.09 -18.88 21.51
CA GLN A 1116 -46.67 -19.08 21.85
C GLN A 1116 -46.01 -17.79 22.35
N ALA A 1117 -46.67 -17.08 23.29
CA ALA A 1117 -46.31 -15.73 23.72
C ALA A 1117 -44.85 -15.63 24.25
N ALA A 1118 -44.36 -16.65 24.97
CA ALA A 1118 -42.99 -16.67 25.47
C ALA A 1118 -41.95 -16.80 24.34
N ALA A 1119 -42.22 -17.62 23.31
CA ALA A 1119 -41.36 -17.75 22.14
C ALA A 1119 -41.42 -16.49 21.27
N ALA A 1120 -42.61 -15.88 21.11
CA ALA A 1120 -42.77 -14.60 20.42
C ALA A 1120 -41.97 -13.46 21.09
N ALA A 1121 -41.97 -13.40 22.43
CA ALA A 1121 -41.18 -12.43 23.18
C ALA A 1121 -39.67 -12.63 22.99
N ARG A 1122 -39.18 -13.89 23.01
CA ARG A 1122 -37.77 -14.20 22.70
C ARG A 1122 -37.41 -13.88 21.25
N ALA A 1123 -38.30 -14.18 20.30
CA ALA A 1123 -38.12 -13.82 18.89
C ALA A 1123 -38.03 -12.31 18.67
N ALA A 1124 -38.82 -11.51 19.40
CA ALA A 1124 -38.72 -10.04 19.37
C ALA A 1124 -37.41 -9.54 20.00
N ALA A 1125 -36.98 -10.12 21.12
CA ALA A 1125 -35.68 -9.78 21.74
C ALA A 1125 -34.49 -10.15 20.82
N MET A 1126 -34.55 -11.28 20.11
CA MET A 1126 -33.54 -11.68 19.12
C MET A 1126 -33.46 -10.69 17.93
N GLN A 1127 -34.59 -10.13 17.50
CA GLN A 1127 -34.61 -9.07 16.48
C GLN A 1127 -33.95 -7.78 16.98
N GLN A 1128 -34.25 -7.35 18.22
CA GLN A 1128 -33.64 -6.16 18.83
C GLN A 1128 -32.13 -6.33 19.06
N ALA A 1129 -31.68 -7.54 19.35
CA ALA A 1129 -30.27 -7.87 19.56
C ALA A 1129 -29.51 -8.24 18.27
N THR A 1130 -30.13 -8.12 17.09
CA THR A 1130 -29.54 -8.65 15.86
C THR A 1130 -28.26 -7.90 15.45
N PRO A 1131 -27.19 -8.62 15.07
CA PRO A 1131 -26.01 -8.04 14.44
C PRO A 1131 -26.19 -7.81 12.93
N LEU A 1132 -27.26 -8.32 12.30
CA LEU A 1132 -27.42 -8.34 10.83
C LEU A 1132 -27.47 -6.95 10.19
N GLY A 1133 -26.76 -6.76 9.08
CA GLY A 1133 -26.84 -5.52 8.30
C GLY A 1133 -26.13 -4.34 8.97
N LEU A 1134 -25.43 -4.58 10.07
CA LEU A 1134 -24.47 -3.65 10.64
C LEU A 1134 -23.50 -3.20 9.54
N ALA A 1135 -23.33 -1.88 9.41
CA ALA A 1135 -22.41 -1.25 8.49
C ALA A 1135 -21.71 -0.10 9.19
N LEU A 1136 -20.39 -0.20 9.31
CA LEU A 1136 -19.53 0.73 10.04
C LEU A 1136 -18.39 1.16 9.12
N ASP A 1137 -18.12 2.46 9.04
CA ASP A 1137 -16.81 2.91 8.57
C ASP A 1137 -15.80 2.74 9.74
N LEU A 1138 -14.55 2.36 9.43
CA LEU A 1138 -13.50 2.03 10.41
C LEU A 1138 -12.25 2.91 10.24
N PRO A 1139 -11.53 3.24 11.33
CA PRO A 1139 -11.73 2.81 12.73
C PRO A 1139 -13.01 3.37 13.37
N LEU A 1140 -13.49 2.72 14.44
CA LEU A 1140 -14.68 3.15 15.19
C LEU A 1140 -14.51 4.52 15.87
N GLU A 1141 -13.28 4.90 16.14
CA GLU A 1141 -12.89 6.16 16.79
C GLU A 1141 -11.68 6.76 16.04
N GLY A 1142 -11.60 8.09 16.04
CA GLY A 1142 -10.62 8.83 15.24
C GLY A 1142 -11.04 9.00 13.77
N PRO A 1143 -10.29 9.79 12.98
CA PRO A 1143 -10.63 10.09 11.59
C PRO A 1143 -10.20 9.00 10.59
N GLY A 1144 -9.33 8.06 10.99
CA GLY A 1144 -8.79 7.04 10.10
C GLY A 1144 -7.76 7.54 9.08
N LEU A 1145 -7.31 6.63 8.22
CA LEU A 1145 -6.30 6.88 7.18
C LEU A 1145 -6.86 7.80 6.08
N VAL A 1146 -6.17 8.91 5.78
CA VAL A 1146 -6.56 9.80 4.68
C VAL A 1146 -6.34 9.15 3.31
N GLY A 1147 -7.22 9.43 2.35
CA GLY A 1147 -7.12 8.87 0.99
C GLY A 1147 -7.42 7.37 0.94
N GLU A 1148 -8.09 6.86 1.96
CA GLU A 1148 -8.57 5.48 2.09
C GLU A 1148 -9.98 5.52 2.70
N ARG A 1149 -10.84 4.56 2.37
CA ARG A 1149 -12.10 4.30 3.08
C ARG A 1149 -12.14 2.85 3.47
N ASN A 1150 -12.39 2.57 4.74
CA ASN A 1150 -12.49 1.21 5.26
C ASN A 1150 -13.89 1.00 5.83
N ARG A 1151 -14.63 0.01 5.31
CA ARG A 1151 -15.99 -0.30 5.72
C ARG A 1151 -16.07 -1.74 6.20
N TYR A 1152 -16.60 -1.96 7.39
CA TYR A 1152 -16.97 -3.25 7.93
C TYR A 1152 -18.48 -3.45 7.82
N THR A 1153 -18.91 -4.61 7.33
CA THR A 1153 -20.32 -4.98 7.21
C THR A 1153 -20.58 -6.39 7.75
N THR A 1154 -21.84 -6.68 8.04
CA THR A 1154 -22.31 -8.04 8.36
C THR A 1154 -23.42 -8.49 7.41
N ALA A 1155 -23.35 -9.73 6.97
CA ALA A 1155 -24.33 -10.39 6.10
C ALA A 1155 -24.80 -11.73 6.72
N PRO A 1156 -25.90 -12.33 6.26
CA PRO A 1156 -26.28 -13.68 6.68
C PRO A 1156 -25.19 -14.71 6.32
N ARG A 1157 -25.09 -15.80 7.07
CA ARG A 1157 -24.29 -16.98 6.66
C ARG A 1157 -24.91 -17.66 5.44
N GLY A 1158 -26.22 -17.89 5.46
CA GLY A 1158 -26.98 -18.52 4.38
C GLY A 1158 -28.12 -19.38 4.94
N THR A 1159 -27.95 -20.70 4.89
CA THR A 1159 -28.90 -21.69 5.40
C THR A 1159 -28.45 -22.24 6.75
N VAL A 1160 -29.30 -22.12 7.78
CA VAL A 1160 -29.07 -22.59 9.14
C VAL A 1160 -29.94 -23.82 9.40
N ARG A 1161 -29.32 -24.95 9.69
CA ARG A 1161 -29.99 -26.19 10.12
C ARG A 1161 -30.47 -26.04 11.57
N CYS A 1162 -31.77 -26.07 11.82
CA CYS A 1162 -32.34 -25.93 13.16
C CYS A 1162 -32.81 -27.29 13.69
N VAL A 1163 -32.19 -27.79 14.76
CA VAL A 1163 -32.52 -29.12 15.33
C VAL A 1163 -32.72 -29.04 16.84
N ALA A 1164 -33.92 -29.35 17.31
CA ALA A 1164 -34.24 -29.42 18.72
C ALA A 1164 -34.82 -30.78 19.10
N ALA A 1165 -34.56 -31.22 20.34
CA ALA A 1165 -35.27 -32.35 20.94
C ALA A 1165 -36.69 -32.00 21.39
N GLU A 1166 -36.97 -30.73 21.68
CA GLU A 1166 -38.26 -30.22 22.14
C GLU A 1166 -38.85 -29.19 21.16
N PRO A 1167 -40.17 -29.21 20.90
CA PRO A 1167 -40.80 -28.27 19.97
C PRO A 1167 -40.61 -26.80 20.36
N GLY A 1168 -40.67 -26.46 21.65
CA GLY A 1168 -40.52 -25.07 22.13
C GLY A 1168 -39.14 -24.49 21.79
N ALA A 1169 -38.08 -25.23 22.07
CA ALA A 1169 -36.71 -24.82 21.76
C ALA A 1169 -36.45 -24.70 20.25
N LEU A 1170 -37.14 -25.50 19.42
CA LEU A 1170 -37.05 -25.36 17.95
C LEU A 1170 -37.50 -23.96 17.49
N LEU A 1171 -38.57 -23.43 18.08
CA LEU A 1171 -39.10 -22.11 17.73
C LEU A 1171 -38.07 -21.01 18.02
N ASP A 1172 -37.27 -21.16 19.08
CA ASP A 1172 -36.17 -20.25 19.40
C ASP A 1172 -35.01 -20.38 18.41
N LEU A 1173 -34.67 -21.59 17.95
CA LEU A 1173 -33.64 -21.78 16.91
C LEU A 1173 -34.07 -21.14 15.56
N VAL A 1174 -35.33 -21.35 15.16
CA VAL A 1174 -35.90 -20.70 13.97
C VAL A 1174 -35.90 -19.18 14.13
N SER A 1175 -36.27 -18.67 15.32
CA SER A 1175 -36.24 -17.23 15.62
C SER A 1175 -34.84 -16.64 15.48
N ALA A 1176 -33.80 -17.32 15.99
CA ALA A 1176 -32.42 -16.89 15.89
C ALA A 1176 -31.91 -16.88 14.44
N ALA A 1177 -32.26 -17.88 13.63
CA ALA A 1177 -31.92 -17.93 12.21
C ALA A 1177 -32.58 -16.78 11.42
N LEU A 1178 -33.89 -16.57 11.60
CA LEU A 1178 -34.64 -15.52 10.90
C LEU A 1178 -34.20 -14.11 11.34
N ALA A 1179 -33.98 -13.87 12.63
CA ALA A 1179 -33.49 -12.57 13.14
C ALA A 1179 -32.11 -12.19 12.57
N THR A 1180 -31.29 -13.18 12.23
CA THR A 1180 -29.95 -13.01 11.61
C THR A 1180 -29.97 -13.12 10.09
N GLY A 1181 -31.15 -13.15 9.46
CA GLY A 1181 -31.32 -13.10 8.01
C GLY A 1181 -31.02 -14.41 7.29
N ASN A 1182 -30.88 -15.50 8.03
CA ASN A 1182 -30.63 -16.82 7.50
C ASN A 1182 -31.94 -17.56 7.19
N ARG A 1183 -31.89 -18.52 6.25
CA ARG A 1183 -32.97 -19.50 6.06
C ARG A 1183 -32.91 -20.56 7.15
N ALA A 1184 -34.04 -20.92 7.75
CA ALA A 1184 -34.14 -22.00 8.71
C ALA A 1184 -34.48 -23.33 7.99
N ALA A 1185 -33.58 -24.30 8.02
CA ALA A 1185 -33.76 -25.61 7.41
C ALA A 1185 -34.20 -26.65 8.46
N LEU A 1186 -35.36 -27.29 8.22
CA LEU A 1186 -36.05 -28.22 9.12
C LEU A 1186 -36.20 -29.62 8.50
N ASP A 1187 -36.44 -30.63 9.32
CA ASP A 1187 -36.80 -31.98 8.85
C ASP A 1187 -38.26 -32.05 8.37
N ALA A 1188 -38.56 -32.92 7.39
CA ALA A 1188 -39.88 -32.98 6.76
C ALA A 1188 -41.05 -33.14 7.77
N GLY A 1189 -40.93 -34.07 8.72
CA GLY A 1189 -41.94 -34.27 9.76
C GLY A 1189 -42.04 -33.12 10.77
N VAL A 1190 -40.97 -32.34 10.93
CA VAL A 1190 -40.92 -31.16 11.80
C VAL A 1190 -41.54 -29.94 11.12
N LEU A 1191 -41.26 -29.75 9.82
CA LEU A 1191 -41.89 -28.72 8.99
C LEU A 1191 -43.40 -28.97 8.84
N ALA A 1192 -43.81 -30.23 8.64
CA ALA A 1192 -45.22 -30.63 8.61
C ALA A 1192 -45.96 -30.36 9.94
N ALA A 1193 -45.24 -30.32 11.07
CA ALA A 1193 -45.79 -29.97 12.39
C ALA A 1193 -45.99 -28.44 12.59
N LEU A 1194 -45.70 -27.60 11.59
CA LEU A 1194 -46.00 -26.16 11.57
C LEU A 1194 -47.13 -25.81 10.57
N PRO A 1195 -48.35 -26.41 10.66
CA PRO A 1195 -49.38 -26.25 9.65
C PRO A 1195 -49.91 -24.81 9.59
N GLY A 1196 -50.00 -24.25 8.37
CA GLY A 1196 -50.44 -22.86 8.17
C GLY A 1196 -49.39 -21.83 8.56
N LEU A 1197 -48.15 -22.00 8.08
CA LEU A 1197 -47.19 -20.89 7.96
C LEU A 1197 -47.72 -19.84 6.97
N PRO A 1198 -47.42 -18.54 7.16
CA PRO A 1198 -47.73 -17.50 6.17
C PRO A 1198 -46.94 -17.76 4.87
N PRO A 1199 -47.51 -17.53 3.67
CA PRO A 1199 -46.79 -17.71 2.40
C PRO A 1199 -45.46 -16.95 2.32
N GLU A 1200 -45.38 -15.80 2.98
CA GLU A 1200 -44.19 -14.95 3.07
C GLU A 1200 -43.02 -15.64 3.79
N LEU A 1201 -43.28 -16.62 4.66
CA LEU A 1201 -42.25 -17.38 5.37
C LEU A 1201 -41.80 -18.64 4.61
N THR A 1202 -42.49 -19.06 3.55
CA THR A 1202 -42.13 -20.28 2.78
C THR A 1202 -40.75 -20.17 2.11
N GLY A 1203 -40.29 -18.96 1.76
CA GLY A 1203 -38.93 -18.71 1.26
C GLY A 1203 -37.84 -18.61 2.34
N TRP A 1204 -38.23 -18.68 3.61
CA TRP A 1204 -37.37 -18.49 4.78
C TRP A 1204 -37.29 -19.70 5.70
N ILE A 1205 -38.35 -20.52 5.77
CA ILE A 1205 -38.40 -21.78 6.52
C ILE A 1205 -38.59 -22.90 5.50
N ALA A 1206 -37.56 -23.73 5.33
CA ALA A 1206 -37.45 -24.70 4.24
C ALA A 1206 -37.20 -26.13 4.76
N LEU A 1207 -37.38 -27.11 3.87
CA LEU A 1207 -36.87 -28.47 4.07
C LEU A 1207 -35.34 -28.45 4.04
N ALA A 1208 -34.70 -29.31 4.83
CA ALA A 1208 -33.25 -29.49 4.79
C ALA A 1208 -32.82 -30.43 3.66
N GLU A 1209 -31.96 -29.93 2.79
CA GLU A 1209 -31.49 -30.61 1.57
C GLU A 1209 -29.98 -30.92 1.62
N GLY A 1210 -29.33 -30.79 2.78
CA GLY A 1210 -27.90 -31.06 3.01
C GLY A 1210 -26.93 -29.93 2.64
N ALA A 1211 -27.45 -28.79 2.16
CA ALA A 1211 -26.70 -27.62 1.75
C ALA A 1211 -26.76 -26.49 2.82
N GLU A 1212 -26.29 -26.77 4.04
CA GLU A 1212 -26.35 -25.84 5.18
C GLU A 1212 -24.99 -25.21 5.50
N ASP A 1213 -25.00 -23.93 5.90
CA ASP A 1213 -23.84 -23.09 6.24
C ASP A 1213 -23.53 -23.04 7.74
N ALA A 1214 -24.48 -23.47 8.58
CA ALA A 1214 -24.38 -23.51 10.04
C ALA A 1214 -25.40 -24.49 10.64
N VAL A 1215 -25.15 -24.96 11.86
CA VAL A 1215 -26.10 -25.81 12.61
C VAL A 1215 -26.38 -25.23 13.99
N LEU A 1216 -27.66 -25.06 14.30
CA LEU A 1216 -28.19 -24.77 15.63
C LEU A 1216 -28.74 -26.05 16.27
N VAL A 1217 -28.34 -26.32 17.52
CA VAL A 1217 -28.79 -27.50 18.27
C VAL A 1217 -29.34 -27.16 19.65
N ALA A 1218 -30.45 -27.79 20.05
CA ALA A 1218 -31.05 -27.69 21.38
C ALA A 1218 -31.51 -29.05 21.89
N GLY A 1219 -31.21 -29.40 23.16
CA GLY A 1219 -31.52 -30.71 23.73
C GLY A 1219 -30.31 -31.36 24.40
N PRO A 1220 -30.25 -32.71 24.50
CA PRO A 1220 -29.23 -33.42 25.27
C PRO A 1220 -27.88 -33.50 24.55
N ASP A 1221 -26.82 -33.74 25.33
CA ASP A 1221 -25.42 -33.75 24.88
C ASP A 1221 -25.14 -34.72 23.73
N ALA A 1222 -25.78 -35.89 23.74
CA ALA A 1222 -25.69 -36.88 22.66
C ALA A 1222 -26.21 -36.36 21.30
N LEU A 1223 -27.14 -35.39 21.30
CA LEU A 1223 -27.60 -34.72 20.08
C LEU A 1223 -26.53 -33.76 19.54
N ALA A 1224 -25.89 -32.99 20.43
CA ALA A 1224 -24.82 -32.07 20.07
C ALA A 1224 -23.57 -32.82 19.55
N LEU A 1225 -23.15 -33.88 20.23
CA LEU A 1225 -22.04 -34.74 19.81
C LEU A 1225 -22.31 -35.42 18.46
N ARG A 1226 -23.54 -35.92 18.23
CA ARG A 1226 -23.91 -36.51 16.94
C ARG A 1226 -23.78 -35.52 15.78
N TRP A 1227 -24.22 -34.28 15.97
CA TRP A 1227 -24.04 -33.23 14.96
C TRP A 1227 -22.59 -32.78 14.80
N ALA A 1228 -21.82 -32.69 15.90
CA ALA A 1228 -20.40 -32.38 15.82
C ALA A 1228 -19.63 -33.42 14.99
N GLY A 1229 -19.85 -34.71 15.26
CA GLY A 1229 -19.26 -35.81 14.50
C GLY A 1229 -19.66 -35.79 13.02
N ALA A 1230 -20.95 -35.58 12.72
CA ALA A 1230 -21.43 -35.47 11.34
C ALA A 1230 -20.79 -34.29 10.58
N LEU A 1231 -20.64 -33.13 11.22
CA LEU A 1231 -20.02 -31.94 10.62
C LEU A 1231 -18.49 -32.07 10.45
N ALA A 1232 -17.82 -32.86 11.28
CA ALA A 1232 -16.39 -33.14 11.16
C ALA A 1232 -16.08 -34.27 10.14
N ALA A 1233 -17.06 -35.11 9.85
CA ALA A 1233 -17.01 -36.11 8.78
C ALA A 1233 -17.30 -35.53 7.38
N ARG A 1234 -17.98 -34.36 7.27
CA ARG A 1234 -18.12 -33.62 6.01
C ARG A 1234 -16.75 -33.17 5.50
N GLU A 1235 -16.49 -33.38 4.21
CA GLU A 1235 -15.42 -32.69 3.52
C GLU A 1235 -15.78 -31.23 3.22
N GLY A 1236 -14.77 -30.42 2.88
CA GLY A 1236 -14.92 -28.98 2.69
C GLY A 1236 -14.92 -28.19 4.01
N ALA A 1237 -15.63 -27.06 4.01
CA ALA A 1237 -15.59 -26.01 5.04
C ALA A 1237 -15.83 -26.52 6.48
N ILE A 1238 -15.33 -25.76 7.47
CA ILE A 1238 -15.63 -25.99 8.89
C ILE A 1238 -16.87 -25.18 9.25
N LEU A 1239 -18.02 -25.85 9.30
CA LEU A 1239 -19.30 -25.22 9.61
C LEU A 1239 -19.46 -24.99 11.13
N PRO A 1240 -19.94 -23.83 11.58
CA PRO A 1240 -20.20 -23.57 12.99
C PRO A 1240 -21.38 -24.41 13.50
N LEU A 1241 -21.12 -25.18 14.56
CA LEU A 1241 -22.14 -25.77 15.42
C LEU A 1241 -22.31 -24.90 16.67
N LEU A 1242 -23.52 -24.42 16.92
CA LEU A 1242 -23.85 -23.61 18.09
C LEU A 1242 -24.99 -24.31 18.87
N ARG A 1243 -24.81 -24.45 20.19
CA ARG A 1243 -25.84 -24.98 21.09
C ARG A 1243 -26.63 -23.82 21.70
N ALA A 1244 -27.95 -23.90 21.69
CA ALA A 1244 -28.78 -22.98 22.47
C ALA A 1244 -28.55 -23.19 23.97
N ARG A 1245 -28.46 -22.10 24.72
CA ARG A 1245 -28.27 -22.12 26.16
C ARG A 1245 -29.55 -22.57 26.89
N PRO A 1246 -29.47 -23.05 28.14
CA PRO A 1246 -30.65 -23.40 28.95
C PRO A 1246 -31.63 -22.25 29.20
N ASP A 1247 -31.22 -21.00 29.04
CA ASP A 1247 -32.09 -19.80 29.12
C ASP A 1247 -32.77 -19.43 27.80
N GLY A 1248 -32.62 -20.25 26.75
CA GLY A 1248 -33.09 -19.97 25.39
C GLY A 1248 -32.19 -19.02 24.58
N GLY A 1249 -31.07 -18.57 25.14
CA GLY A 1249 -30.12 -17.69 24.46
C GLY A 1249 -29.36 -18.39 23.32
N VAL A 1250 -29.20 -17.68 22.19
CA VAL A 1250 -28.41 -18.12 21.03
C VAL A 1250 -27.39 -17.02 20.69
N ALA A 1251 -26.17 -17.41 20.28
CA ALA A 1251 -25.11 -16.49 19.86
C ALA A 1251 -25.38 -15.96 18.44
N LEU A 1252 -26.20 -14.91 18.32
CA LEU A 1252 -26.62 -14.30 17.05
C LEU A 1252 -25.44 -13.72 16.26
N ASP A 1253 -24.44 -13.21 16.98
CA ASP A 1253 -23.14 -12.74 16.48
C ASP A 1253 -22.33 -13.84 15.77
N MET A 1254 -22.57 -15.11 16.08
CA MET A 1254 -21.94 -16.24 15.39
C MET A 1254 -22.73 -16.73 14.16
N LEU A 1255 -23.94 -16.21 13.91
CA LEU A 1255 -24.80 -16.57 12.77
C LEU A 1255 -24.70 -15.61 11.57
N VAL A 1256 -23.88 -14.56 11.68
CA VAL A 1256 -23.53 -13.66 10.56
C VAL A 1256 -22.13 -13.95 10.02
N ARG A 1257 -21.88 -13.45 8.80
CA ARG A 1257 -20.55 -13.29 8.19
C ARG A 1257 -20.12 -11.84 8.30
N GLU A 1258 -18.85 -11.62 8.62
CA GLU A 1258 -18.22 -10.30 8.63
C GLU A 1258 -17.49 -10.05 7.30
N THR A 1259 -17.65 -8.88 6.70
CA THR A 1259 -16.90 -8.47 5.50
C THR A 1259 -16.20 -7.14 5.77
N ALA A 1260 -14.95 -7.00 5.36
CA ALA A 1260 -14.19 -5.76 5.45
C ALA A 1260 -13.77 -5.31 4.04
N ILE A 1261 -14.08 -4.07 3.67
CA ILE A 1261 -13.84 -3.49 2.34
C ILE A 1261 -12.90 -2.29 2.51
N SER A 1262 -11.75 -2.31 1.84
CA SER A 1262 -10.77 -1.22 1.84
C SER A 1262 -10.62 -0.61 0.45
N THR A 1263 -11.02 0.65 0.32
CA THR A 1263 -11.01 1.39 -0.94
C THR A 1263 -9.96 2.50 -0.92
N ASN A 1264 -9.03 2.47 -1.87
CA ASN A 1264 -8.06 3.55 -2.09
C ASN A 1264 -8.73 4.74 -2.80
N THR A 1265 -9.29 5.66 -2.02
CA THR A 1265 -9.97 6.86 -2.57
C THR A 1265 -9.01 7.85 -3.23
N ALA A 1266 -7.70 7.69 -3.03
CA ALA A 1266 -6.66 8.47 -3.72
C ALA A 1266 -6.21 7.88 -5.08
N ALA A 1267 -6.69 6.70 -5.50
CA ALA A 1267 -6.21 5.98 -6.68
C ALA A 1267 -6.31 6.77 -8.01
N ALA A 1268 -7.18 7.77 -8.08
CA ALA A 1268 -7.31 8.65 -9.25
C ALA A 1268 -6.05 9.48 -9.54
N GLY A 1269 -5.20 9.72 -8.52
CA GLY A 1269 -4.01 10.59 -8.59
C GLY A 1269 -3.93 11.65 -7.48
N GLY A 1270 -4.71 11.49 -6.40
CA GLY A 1270 -4.73 12.37 -5.22
C GLY A 1270 -6.08 12.39 -4.48
N ASN A 1271 -6.17 13.13 -3.38
CA ASN A 1271 -7.22 13.00 -2.36
C ASN A 1271 -8.16 14.22 -2.25
N ALA A 1272 -9.41 14.03 -2.67
CA ALA A 1272 -10.46 15.04 -2.63
C ALA A 1272 -10.81 15.59 -1.22
N GLN A 1273 -10.66 14.78 -0.16
CA GLN A 1273 -10.90 15.25 1.22
C GLN A 1273 -9.83 16.27 1.66
N LEU A 1274 -8.60 16.09 1.20
CA LEU A 1274 -7.47 16.96 1.51
C LEU A 1274 -7.45 18.23 0.63
N MET A 1275 -8.08 18.23 -0.54
CA MET A 1275 -8.27 19.46 -1.35
C MET A 1275 -9.04 20.58 -0.61
N ALA A 1276 -9.85 20.20 0.38
CA ALA A 1276 -10.64 21.10 1.23
C ALA A 1276 -9.93 21.49 2.55
N ILE A 1277 -8.63 21.22 2.65
CA ILE A 1277 -7.77 21.50 3.81
C ILE A 1277 -6.51 22.25 3.32
N GLY A 1278 -5.99 23.18 4.13
CA GLY A 1278 -4.78 23.95 3.84
C GLY A 1278 -4.63 25.18 4.72
#